data_AF-A0A2E1MCZ7-F1
#
_entry.id   AF-A0A2E1MCZ7-F1
#
_cell.length_a   1.000
_cell.length_b   1.000
_cell.length_c   1.000
_cell.angle_alpha   90.00
_cell.angle_beta   90.00
_cell.angle_gamma   90.00
#
_symmetry.space_group_name_H-M   'P 1'
#
loop_
_entity.id
_entity.type
_entity.pdbx_description
1 polymer ?
#
loop_
_entity_poly.entity_id
_entity_poly.type
_entity_poly.pdbx_seq_one_letter_code
_entity_poly.pdbx_strand_id
1 'polypeptide(L)'
;MAGRSAATASFIILLMLLPLASSNLQPIQGGKGGLDADGVWVESVESELHANWWSHWSRDKDDNSLDDRLEWLLEQPQQTQQDWWKRAELGSARIFVDYDHHPSDADVEELERLGVEVTFRPKYLDTVSATAPFETILSPDGIRSLPGVVMVEDLGLAEPHMNEAVPNMGVDQVWNDFGFDGTGSVVAVLDTGVRGDHEGLNDMDDEPFTTGCEQPDPDPLNPNPIFVDCDPKIIAFYDAVLMDAEQDPSTSYDSGTHGSHVAGIAVGTGGGQSDPTTGQKYVGAAPGAFLINILACCDGDIEDVIQGAQWAIENKDKYGIDIVTSSLGEQQLEVHFDNNGDSAWSRQMDAVVEAGIITTLSAGNEFGGATFAGCNTIDSPGDAQLPVTVASLDKDLGLAIYSSRGYTSDGRVKPDVATIGSNIMAPDAASSDGYTSKSGTSMATPLMAGIAALMVEANPDITPAEFKDIISAHSIERDLQLLDDPGFNDCSILETRPDNEFGYGQADPLAFVEAAGSIDRSLNVSMNLETLQEIGNQSYVSGTASGVAPGMGIVEVRVGGGEWQGAADLKGDWSQWRVKLDSHAESGNSTIYARLVVSEDSISPVDARRVILVDGEASDAMSGDMMQFGLSVFLFPFLCAVVLISFIALRERWDRKINFSEYKPSTSGIIDGLRIANPMLYPDYAKSAIGAWKDGESLSENQFRRYVSLSILYTAQGLPQGFTYVAFPAFLAVNDVSPVDIAALWAAIALPWTFKFVWGPMVDGIQAPSYGRRRPWILFAQTGMVVTLGALLFVSNLAESIQLVTLLLFVHNLFSSLQDVGVDALAVDVLQPDEVAKANGFMFAAKRAGYILGGAILGIMATKFGIKSAVIIQLPLLILIMALPLFLRERPGDKLFPWSNSRRSSLWSANEHDSDEAEDDESSELELPWPENEEDDQYRAAHWTAKNLISQRITLSAATLWISLTLILLGMVVYIGGVLVEADWRNRPILFMDIVDFSVVAISLVLFMQLSQKLGFSLPTVPNPLANVMRGPAITSYNIVKGFSLRSSFLLIFLCLLSELYLFVDPIVLDIFINEAGWSMSKYSAVMGGFVIAFLMAGQLIGGFLGDRFGVREVAMIGFTLLALANAGLALMQDYWGNTTVMTAYLCARAIINGLAWISIISVSMRLTYSKAGGTQFTAYMSMFNLSGVIALSLTGKAIEIMDYISALYLGAALTLMTVIFLVFIDPDECDRVLEGRLGDDEDENYGGDLGETPETWWEEGEPDVVSA
;
A
#
# COMPACT_ATOMS: atom_id res chain seq x y z
N MET A 1 -10.45 -15.62 6.05
CA MET A 1 -11.04 -14.87 7.20
C MET A 1 -10.30 -13.57 7.57
N ALA A 2 -9.07 -13.33 7.07
CA ALA A 2 -8.25 -12.15 7.40
C ALA A 2 -8.57 -10.86 6.60
N GLY A 3 -9.22 -10.96 5.42
CA GLY A 3 -9.60 -9.79 4.60
C GLY A 3 -10.69 -8.91 5.24
N ARG A 4 -11.56 -9.50 6.07
CA ARG A 4 -12.64 -8.77 6.75
C ARG A 4 -12.15 -7.85 7.86
N SER A 5 -11.02 -8.17 8.51
CA SER A 5 -10.40 -7.38 9.60
C SER A 5 -9.56 -6.20 9.11
N ALA A 6 -8.87 -6.32 7.97
CA ALA A 6 -8.15 -5.21 7.35
C ALA A 6 -9.09 -4.20 6.67
N ALA A 7 -10.20 -4.68 6.09
CA ALA A 7 -11.26 -3.83 5.56
C ALA A 7 -11.99 -3.08 6.70
N THR A 8 -12.23 -3.71 7.86
CA THR A 8 -12.80 -3.01 9.02
C THR A 8 -11.81 -2.02 9.65
N ALA A 9 -10.50 -2.32 9.67
CA ALA A 9 -9.46 -1.40 10.12
C ALA A 9 -9.37 -0.16 9.20
N SER A 10 -9.35 -0.39 7.88
CA SER A 10 -9.34 0.66 6.86
C SER A 10 -10.64 1.47 6.87
N PHE A 11 -11.77 0.82 7.16
CA PHE A 11 -13.08 1.45 7.35
C PHE A 11 -13.16 2.31 8.62
N ILE A 12 -12.51 1.90 9.72
CA ILE A 12 -12.39 2.70 10.95
C ILE A 12 -11.50 3.92 10.72
N ILE A 13 -10.41 3.77 9.95
CA ILE A 13 -9.54 4.89 9.54
C ILE A 13 -10.28 5.84 8.59
N LEU A 14 -11.06 5.34 7.64
CA LEU A 14 -11.93 6.15 6.77
C LEU A 14 -13.02 6.91 7.56
N LEU A 15 -13.59 6.27 8.58
CA LEU A 15 -14.57 6.86 9.50
C LEU A 15 -13.99 8.00 10.34
N MET A 16 -12.70 7.93 10.68
CA MET A 16 -11.99 9.00 11.40
C MET A 16 -11.49 10.13 10.48
N LEU A 17 -11.41 9.91 9.17
CA LEU A 17 -11.03 10.92 8.17
C LEU A 17 -12.23 11.71 7.60
N LEU A 18 -13.46 11.25 7.83
CA LEU A 18 -14.69 11.92 7.38
C LEU A 18 -14.92 13.36 7.93
N PRO A 19 -14.40 13.78 9.10
CA PRO A 19 -14.47 15.18 9.53
C PRO A 19 -13.48 16.12 8.80
N LEU A 20 -12.50 15.59 8.06
CA LEU A 20 -11.53 16.38 7.29
C LEU A 20 -11.98 16.64 5.84
N ALA A 21 -13.01 15.93 5.37
CA ALA A 21 -13.56 16.10 4.01
C ALA A 21 -14.61 17.22 3.90
N SER A 22 -15.01 17.86 5.01
CA SER A 22 -15.96 18.98 5.03
C SER A 22 -15.29 20.28 5.47
N SER A 23 -14.31 20.74 4.68
CA SER A 23 -13.96 22.17 4.62
C SER A 23 -14.32 22.70 3.23
N ASN A 24 -14.98 23.86 3.22
CA ASN A 24 -15.56 24.50 2.04
C ASN A 24 -14.51 24.89 0.99
N LEU A 25 -14.80 24.59 -0.28
CA LEU A 25 -14.41 25.42 -1.43
C LEU A 25 -15.67 25.56 -2.31
N GLN A 26 -16.13 26.81 -2.51
CA GLN A 26 -17.03 27.22 -3.60
C GLN A 26 -16.19 27.53 -4.85
N PRO A 27 -16.72 27.37 -6.08
CA PRO A 27 -17.27 28.53 -6.82
C PRO A 27 -18.45 28.20 -7.78
N ILE A 28 -19.49 29.04 -7.91
CA ILE A 28 -19.79 30.13 -8.90
C ILE A 28 -20.39 29.66 -10.25
N GLN A 29 -21.39 30.41 -10.74
CA GLN A 29 -22.30 30.22 -11.88
C GLN A 29 -21.66 30.41 -13.29
N GLY A 30 -22.20 29.74 -14.33
CA GLY A 30 -22.17 30.18 -15.75
C GLY A 30 -21.65 29.14 -16.75
N GLY A 31 -22.48 28.66 -17.69
CA GLY A 31 -22.05 27.77 -18.79
C GLY A 31 -21.14 28.48 -19.80
N LYS A 32 -20.22 27.74 -20.43
CA LYS A 32 -19.10 28.27 -21.24
C LYS A 32 -19.46 28.47 -22.71
N GLY A 33 -18.95 29.56 -23.27
CA GLY A 33 -19.15 30.04 -24.63
C GLY A 33 -18.63 31.47 -24.72
N GLY A 34 -18.53 31.99 -25.93
CA GLY A 34 -17.94 33.27 -26.24
C GLY A 34 -18.76 33.98 -27.31
N LEU A 35 -18.52 35.26 -27.52
CA LEU A 35 -19.11 35.98 -28.65
C LEU A 35 -18.18 35.83 -29.85
N ASP A 36 -18.73 35.41 -30.98
CA ASP A 36 -18.01 35.44 -32.26
C ASP A 36 -17.76 36.87 -32.74
N ALA A 37 -17.01 37.02 -33.84
CA ALA A 37 -16.64 38.31 -34.42
C ALA A 37 -17.84 39.21 -34.80
N ASP A 38 -19.03 38.64 -35.02
CA ASP A 38 -20.28 39.38 -35.30
C ASP A 38 -21.07 39.72 -34.02
N GLY A 39 -20.58 39.30 -32.85
CA GLY A 39 -21.18 39.56 -31.53
C GLY A 39 -22.32 38.62 -31.18
N VAL A 40 -22.36 37.41 -31.76
CA VAL A 40 -23.33 36.36 -31.48
C VAL A 40 -22.71 35.34 -30.53
N TRP A 41 -23.47 34.92 -29.52
CA TRP A 41 -22.98 33.95 -28.54
C TRP A 41 -22.93 32.54 -29.13
N VAL A 42 -21.74 31.96 -29.14
CA VAL A 42 -21.45 30.61 -29.63
C VAL A 42 -20.92 29.76 -28.48
N GLU A 43 -21.40 28.52 -28.41
CA GLU A 43 -21.03 27.56 -27.37
C GLU A 43 -19.71 26.87 -27.72
N SER A 44 -18.88 26.62 -26.72
CA SER A 44 -17.64 25.83 -26.86
C SER A 44 -17.99 24.36 -27.10
N VAL A 45 -17.29 23.67 -28.02
CA VAL A 45 -17.51 22.22 -28.25
C VAL A 45 -16.50 21.34 -27.51
N GLU A 46 -15.54 21.95 -26.81
CA GLU A 46 -14.54 21.25 -26.02
C GLU A 46 -15.07 20.71 -24.68
N SER A 47 -14.42 19.64 -24.21
CA SER A 47 -14.80 18.92 -22.98
C SER A 47 -14.62 19.78 -21.73
N GLU A 48 -15.58 19.71 -20.79
CA GLU A 48 -15.52 20.44 -19.52
C GLU A 48 -14.30 20.11 -18.64
N LEU A 49 -13.66 18.96 -18.89
CA LEU A 49 -12.45 18.50 -18.18
C LEU A 49 -11.22 19.39 -18.44
N HIS A 50 -11.15 20.07 -19.60
CA HIS A 50 -10.00 20.88 -20.02
C HIS A 50 -10.35 22.37 -20.20
N ALA A 51 -11.39 22.85 -19.55
CA ALA A 51 -11.94 24.15 -19.89
C ALA A 51 -11.12 25.32 -19.29
N ASN A 52 -10.84 26.37 -20.08
CA ASN A 52 -9.87 27.45 -19.80
C ASN A 52 -8.41 26.97 -19.65
N TRP A 53 -8.03 25.87 -20.31
CA TRP A 53 -6.66 25.34 -20.22
C TRP A 53 -5.58 26.39 -20.53
N TRP A 54 -5.88 27.30 -21.45
CA TRP A 54 -5.00 28.39 -21.87
C TRP A 54 -4.55 29.30 -20.72
N SER A 55 -5.34 29.46 -19.64
CA SER A 55 -4.94 30.29 -18.49
C SER A 55 -3.88 29.65 -17.59
N HIS A 56 -3.57 28.37 -17.81
CA HIS A 56 -2.54 27.62 -17.08
C HIS A 56 -1.60 26.90 -18.04
N TRP A 57 -1.57 27.34 -19.31
CA TRP A 57 -0.75 26.71 -20.32
C TRP A 57 0.71 26.88 -19.96
N SER A 58 1.37 25.77 -19.65
CA SER A 58 2.74 25.77 -19.11
C SER A 58 3.80 26.40 -20.03
N ARG A 59 3.43 26.66 -21.29
CA ARG A 59 4.27 27.25 -22.33
C ARG A 59 3.92 28.70 -22.67
N ASP A 60 2.97 29.32 -21.98
CA ASP A 60 2.76 30.77 -22.00
C ASP A 60 3.11 31.30 -20.59
N LYS A 61 4.41 31.47 -20.30
CA LYS A 61 4.86 31.81 -18.93
C LYS A 61 4.67 33.28 -18.59
N ASP A 62 4.54 34.14 -19.60
CA ASP A 62 4.33 35.57 -19.41
C ASP A 62 2.85 35.99 -19.57
N ASP A 63 1.94 35.01 -19.71
CA ASP A 63 0.48 35.15 -19.80
C ASP A 63 0.06 36.10 -20.94
N ASN A 64 0.77 36.05 -22.07
CA ASN A 64 0.55 36.95 -23.21
C ASN A 64 -0.30 36.32 -24.34
N SER A 65 -0.84 35.12 -24.11
CA SER A 65 -1.68 34.34 -25.03
C SER A 65 -0.95 33.94 -26.32
N LEU A 66 0.37 33.77 -26.24
CA LEU A 66 1.25 33.23 -27.28
C LEU A 66 2.13 32.14 -26.64
N ASP A 67 2.34 31.02 -27.32
CA ASP A 67 3.32 30.03 -26.86
C ASP A 67 4.73 30.65 -26.85
N ASP A 68 5.39 30.72 -25.68
CA ASP A 68 6.76 31.20 -25.48
C ASP A 68 7.76 30.52 -26.43
N ARG A 69 7.50 29.25 -26.79
CA ARG A 69 8.32 28.50 -27.75
C ARG A 69 8.13 29.04 -29.16
N LEU A 70 6.89 29.36 -29.55
CA LEU A 70 6.60 30.03 -30.81
C LEU A 70 7.29 31.40 -30.84
N GLU A 71 7.22 32.17 -29.75
CA GLU A 71 7.92 33.45 -29.63
C GLU A 71 9.44 33.29 -29.79
N TRP A 72 10.04 32.34 -29.08
CA TRP A 72 11.46 32.03 -29.22
C TRP A 72 11.84 31.60 -30.65
N LEU A 73 11.01 30.78 -31.32
CA LEU A 73 11.22 30.33 -32.70
C LEU A 73 11.18 31.52 -33.68
N LEU A 74 10.28 32.49 -33.46
CA LEU A 74 10.18 33.72 -34.25
C LEU A 74 11.40 34.65 -34.08
N GLU A 75 12.18 34.50 -33.01
CA GLU A 75 13.44 35.23 -32.80
C GLU A 75 14.68 34.47 -33.32
N GLN A 76 14.55 33.21 -33.72
CA GLN A 76 15.68 32.40 -34.19
C GLN A 76 16.22 32.87 -35.56
N PRO A 77 17.48 32.53 -35.90
CA PRO A 77 18.02 32.83 -37.22
C PRO A 77 17.15 32.25 -38.34
N GLN A 78 17.07 32.97 -39.46
CA GLN A 78 16.21 32.65 -40.61
C GLN A 78 16.33 31.20 -41.11
N GLN A 79 17.50 30.60 -40.98
CA GLN A 79 17.73 29.20 -41.36
C GLN A 79 16.97 28.22 -40.46
N THR A 80 17.00 28.42 -39.14
CA THR A 80 16.26 27.62 -38.16
C THR A 80 14.75 27.77 -38.33
N GLN A 81 14.28 28.97 -38.68
CA GLN A 81 12.86 29.24 -38.95
C GLN A 81 12.36 28.52 -40.21
N GLN A 82 13.17 28.52 -41.28
CA GLN A 82 12.88 27.78 -42.51
C GLN A 82 12.95 26.26 -42.30
N ASP A 83 13.89 25.78 -41.48
CA ASP A 83 14.02 24.36 -41.16
C ASP A 83 12.86 23.86 -40.29
N TRP A 84 12.30 24.72 -39.43
CA TRP A 84 11.14 24.39 -38.59
C TRP A 84 9.82 24.47 -39.38
N TRP A 85 9.54 25.62 -40.01
CA TRP A 85 8.33 25.81 -40.84
C TRP A 85 8.60 25.63 -42.33
N LYS A 86 9.09 24.43 -42.71
CA LYS A 86 9.52 24.10 -44.09
C LYS A 86 8.49 24.41 -45.19
N ARG A 87 7.20 24.48 -44.84
CA ARG A 87 6.08 24.73 -45.76
C ARG A 87 5.50 26.16 -45.69
N ALA A 88 6.00 27.03 -44.82
CA ALA A 88 5.56 28.42 -44.75
C ALA A 88 6.38 29.31 -45.70
N GLU A 89 5.75 30.35 -46.25
CA GLU A 89 6.48 31.36 -47.00
C GLU A 89 7.48 32.12 -46.10
N LEU A 90 8.53 32.69 -46.71
CA LEU A 90 9.57 33.44 -46.00
C LEU A 90 8.96 34.61 -45.21
N GLY A 91 9.07 34.56 -43.89
CA GLY A 91 8.50 35.58 -42.98
C GLY A 91 7.10 35.24 -42.44
N SER A 92 6.63 34.01 -42.66
CA SER A 92 5.37 33.48 -42.12
C SER A 92 5.62 32.20 -41.32
N ALA A 93 4.80 31.95 -40.30
CA ALA A 93 4.80 30.74 -39.49
C ALA A 93 3.51 29.94 -39.74
N ARG A 94 3.55 28.62 -39.52
CA ARG A 94 2.34 27.82 -39.42
C ARG A 94 2.00 27.64 -37.94
N ILE A 95 0.76 27.96 -37.59
CA ILE A 95 0.31 28.11 -36.22
C ILE A 95 -1.07 27.46 -36.02
N PHE A 96 -1.40 27.20 -34.75
CA PHE A 96 -2.77 27.01 -34.29
C PHE A 96 -3.25 28.31 -33.62
N VAL A 97 -4.53 28.63 -33.81
CA VAL A 97 -5.22 29.76 -33.18
C VAL A 97 -6.41 29.21 -32.44
N ASP A 98 -6.37 29.26 -31.12
CA ASP A 98 -7.37 28.70 -30.21
C ASP A 98 -8.36 29.76 -29.77
N TYR A 99 -9.60 29.37 -29.54
CA TYR A 99 -10.72 30.23 -29.16
C TYR A 99 -11.40 29.75 -27.86
N ASP A 100 -12.08 30.67 -27.14
CA ASP A 100 -12.92 30.34 -25.97
C ASP A 100 -14.29 29.77 -26.32
N HIS A 101 -14.59 29.70 -27.62
CA HIS A 101 -15.81 29.18 -28.22
C HIS A 101 -15.51 28.54 -29.56
N HIS A 102 -16.45 27.75 -30.09
CA HIS A 102 -16.22 27.09 -31.36
C HIS A 102 -16.13 28.10 -32.52
N PRO A 103 -15.00 28.15 -33.27
CA PRO A 103 -14.79 29.19 -34.27
C PRO A 103 -15.89 29.20 -35.34
N SER A 104 -16.51 30.37 -35.56
CA SER A 104 -17.60 30.58 -36.52
C SER A 104 -17.09 31.09 -37.87
N ASP A 105 -17.90 31.04 -38.94
CA ASP A 105 -17.48 31.56 -40.25
C ASP A 105 -17.08 33.06 -40.20
N ALA A 106 -17.66 33.83 -39.27
CA ALA A 106 -17.30 35.23 -39.04
C ALA A 106 -15.86 35.38 -38.49
N ASP A 107 -15.43 34.48 -37.61
CA ASP A 107 -14.07 34.51 -37.03
C ASP A 107 -12.99 34.17 -38.07
N VAL A 108 -13.30 33.26 -39.00
CA VAL A 108 -12.40 32.93 -40.12
C VAL A 108 -12.30 34.07 -41.13
N GLU A 109 -13.41 34.71 -41.49
CA GLU A 109 -13.36 35.89 -42.37
C GLU A 109 -12.50 37.01 -41.78
N GLU A 110 -12.50 37.19 -40.45
CA GLU A 110 -11.70 38.23 -39.80
C GLU A 110 -10.21 37.86 -39.73
N LEU A 111 -9.87 36.58 -39.50
CA LEU A 111 -8.50 36.07 -39.65
C LEU A 111 -7.96 36.30 -41.06
N GLU A 112 -8.76 35.98 -42.10
CA GLU A 112 -8.37 36.19 -43.49
C GLU A 112 -8.16 37.68 -43.84
N ARG A 113 -8.89 38.61 -43.21
CA ARG A 113 -8.69 40.06 -43.39
C ARG A 113 -7.36 40.56 -42.84
N LEU A 114 -6.80 39.89 -41.85
CA LEU A 114 -5.45 40.18 -41.33
C LEU A 114 -4.33 39.63 -42.22
N GLY A 115 -4.67 38.94 -43.32
CA GLY A 115 -3.70 38.32 -44.22
C GLY A 115 -3.22 36.96 -43.72
N VAL A 116 -3.97 36.32 -42.82
CA VAL A 116 -3.74 34.96 -42.33
C VAL A 116 -4.47 33.97 -43.23
N GLU A 117 -3.78 32.97 -43.75
CA GLU A 117 -4.39 31.92 -44.55
C GLU A 117 -4.83 30.78 -43.65
N VAL A 118 -6.14 30.65 -43.41
CA VAL A 118 -6.70 29.54 -42.64
C VAL A 118 -6.57 28.25 -43.45
N THR A 119 -5.77 27.31 -42.96
CA THR A 119 -5.46 26.07 -43.68
C THR A 119 -6.38 24.91 -43.30
N PHE A 120 -6.89 24.88 -42.07
CA PHE A 120 -7.77 23.81 -41.59
C PHE A 120 -8.55 24.24 -40.34
N ARG A 121 -9.86 23.93 -40.27
CA ARG A 121 -10.69 24.10 -39.08
C ARG A 121 -11.13 22.72 -38.55
N PRO A 122 -10.58 22.25 -37.42
CA PRO A 122 -11.04 21.05 -36.72
C PRO A 122 -12.49 21.20 -36.23
N LYS A 123 -13.24 20.10 -36.24
CA LYS A 123 -14.67 20.09 -35.90
C LYS A 123 -14.97 19.93 -34.40
N TYR A 124 -14.00 19.40 -33.65
CA TYR A 124 -14.18 19.00 -32.24
C TYR A 124 -13.19 19.69 -31.29
N LEU A 125 -12.47 20.68 -31.80
CA LEU A 125 -11.60 21.55 -31.04
C LEU A 125 -12.03 22.97 -31.34
N ASP A 126 -11.87 23.85 -30.37
CA ASP A 126 -12.17 25.27 -30.51
C ASP A 126 -10.95 26.00 -31.09
N THR A 127 -10.37 25.45 -32.16
CA THR A 127 -9.08 25.87 -32.73
C THR A 127 -9.18 26.06 -34.25
N VAL A 128 -8.27 26.81 -34.84
CA VAL A 128 -8.07 26.91 -36.29
C VAL A 128 -6.57 26.78 -36.61
N SER A 129 -6.20 25.94 -37.58
CA SER A 129 -4.82 25.89 -38.09
C SER A 129 -4.64 26.84 -39.25
N ALA A 130 -3.62 27.70 -39.19
CA ALA A 130 -3.41 28.75 -40.17
C ALA A 130 -1.92 28.98 -40.48
N THR A 131 -1.67 29.59 -41.64
CA THR A 131 -0.36 30.16 -41.98
C THR A 131 -0.46 31.67 -41.83
N ALA A 132 0.31 32.24 -40.91
CA ALA A 132 0.23 33.64 -40.54
C ALA A 132 1.59 34.34 -40.70
N PRO A 133 1.63 35.56 -41.25
CA PRO A 133 2.83 36.40 -41.24
C PRO A 133 3.32 36.68 -39.81
N PHE A 134 4.64 36.70 -39.59
CA PHE A 134 5.21 36.95 -38.26
C PHE A 134 4.73 38.28 -37.65
N GLU A 135 4.54 39.31 -38.50
CA GLU A 135 4.04 40.62 -38.09
C GLU A 135 2.63 40.53 -37.46
N THR A 136 1.76 39.66 -37.97
CA THR A 136 0.39 39.48 -37.46
C THR A 136 0.32 38.65 -36.18
N ILE A 137 1.30 37.78 -35.94
CA ILE A 137 1.39 36.96 -34.72
C ILE A 137 1.92 37.81 -33.56
N LEU A 138 2.97 38.59 -33.83
CA LEU A 138 3.65 39.40 -32.82
C LEU A 138 2.95 40.74 -32.52
N SER A 139 2.15 41.27 -33.46
CA SER A 139 1.44 42.53 -33.26
C SER A 139 0.41 42.43 -32.12
N PRO A 140 0.39 43.39 -31.17
CA PRO A 140 -0.65 43.47 -30.13
C PRO A 140 -2.05 43.72 -30.71
N ASP A 141 -2.13 44.35 -31.88
CA ASP A 141 -3.37 44.58 -32.64
C ASP A 141 -3.55 43.51 -33.75
N GLY A 142 -2.86 42.36 -33.62
CA GLY A 142 -2.86 41.25 -34.57
C GLY A 142 -3.86 40.14 -34.21
N ILE A 143 -3.52 38.88 -34.49
CA ILE A 143 -4.42 37.72 -34.31
C ILE A 143 -4.94 37.62 -32.87
N ARG A 144 -4.09 37.90 -31.88
CA ARG A 144 -4.42 37.84 -30.45
C ARG A 144 -5.43 38.90 -29.99
N SER A 145 -5.69 39.93 -30.81
CA SER A 145 -6.67 40.98 -30.50
C SER A 145 -8.09 40.65 -30.95
N LEU A 146 -8.27 39.53 -31.66
CA LEU A 146 -9.57 39.13 -32.20
C LEU A 146 -10.51 38.63 -31.08
N PRO A 147 -11.82 38.90 -31.18
CA PRO A 147 -12.79 38.45 -30.19
C PRO A 147 -12.76 36.92 -30.02
N GLY A 148 -12.63 36.47 -28.77
CA GLY A 148 -12.65 35.07 -28.40
C GLY A 148 -11.39 34.27 -28.67
N VAL A 149 -10.33 34.84 -29.27
CA VAL A 149 -9.02 34.16 -29.37
C VAL A 149 -8.37 34.08 -27.99
N VAL A 150 -7.91 32.89 -27.60
CA VAL A 150 -7.36 32.61 -26.27
C VAL A 150 -5.90 32.19 -26.27
N MET A 151 -5.41 31.58 -27.35
CA MET A 151 -4.01 31.15 -27.47
C MET A 151 -3.59 31.07 -28.93
N VAL A 152 -2.31 31.28 -29.20
CA VAL A 152 -1.70 31.04 -30.51
C VAL A 152 -0.46 30.15 -30.33
N GLU A 153 -0.50 28.96 -30.93
CA GLU A 153 0.50 27.90 -30.75
C GLU A 153 1.29 27.58 -32.03
N ASP A 154 2.45 26.94 -31.88
CA ASP A 154 3.27 26.44 -32.99
C ASP A 154 2.79 25.07 -33.52
N LEU A 155 2.83 24.88 -34.84
CA LEU A 155 2.53 23.60 -35.50
C LEU A 155 3.80 22.72 -35.58
N GLY A 156 4.00 21.84 -34.59
CA GLY A 156 5.23 21.05 -34.42
C GLY A 156 5.58 20.04 -35.54
N LEU A 157 6.84 19.58 -35.55
CA LEU A 157 7.41 18.55 -36.45
C LEU A 157 7.46 17.16 -35.76
N ALA A 158 7.37 16.07 -36.53
CA ALA A 158 7.45 14.68 -36.07
C ALA A 158 8.84 14.05 -36.29
N GLU A 159 9.31 13.26 -35.32
CA GLU A 159 10.67 12.67 -35.20
C GLU A 159 10.64 11.17 -34.76
N PRO A 160 11.72 10.39 -34.97
CA PRO A 160 11.77 8.92 -34.79
C PRO A 160 11.98 8.47 -33.32
N HIS A 161 11.28 7.40 -32.91
CA HIS A 161 11.23 6.99 -31.49
C HIS A 161 10.90 5.48 -31.34
N MET A 162 11.84 4.62 -30.97
CA MET A 162 11.56 3.22 -30.59
C MET A 162 11.13 3.08 -29.14
N ASN A 163 11.49 4.06 -28.31
CA ASN A 163 11.02 4.18 -26.92
C ASN A 163 9.49 4.24 -26.79
N GLU A 164 8.75 4.41 -27.90
CA GLU A 164 7.29 4.39 -27.93
C GLU A 164 6.70 3.06 -28.42
N ALA A 165 7.40 2.23 -29.19
CA ALA A 165 6.78 1.02 -29.77
C ALA A 165 6.47 -0.06 -28.72
N VAL A 166 7.41 -0.30 -27.80
CA VAL A 166 7.23 -1.21 -26.67
C VAL A 166 6.12 -0.68 -25.73
N PRO A 167 6.14 0.60 -25.28
CA PRO A 167 5.04 1.16 -24.47
C PRO A 167 3.69 1.25 -25.18
N ASN A 168 3.64 1.61 -26.46
CA ASN A 168 2.38 1.76 -27.20
C ASN A 168 1.71 0.42 -27.50
N MET A 169 2.50 -0.66 -27.60
CA MET A 169 1.98 -2.03 -27.70
C MET A 169 1.74 -2.67 -26.32
N GLY A 170 2.14 -2.03 -25.22
CA GLY A 170 2.01 -2.60 -23.87
C GLY A 170 2.97 -3.76 -23.59
N VAL A 171 4.08 -3.86 -24.32
CA VAL A 171 5.13 -4.88 -24.06
C VAL A 171 5.87 -4.56 -22.76
N ASP A 172 6.07 -3.28 -22.46
CA ASP A 172 6.60 -2.83 -21.16
C ASP A 172 5.67 -3.23 -20.00
N GLN A 173 4.36 -3.31 -20.23
CA GLN A 173 3.42 -3.81 -19.23
C GLN A 173 3.67 -5.29 -18.96
N VAL A 174 4.04 -6.10 -19.95
CA VAL A 174 4.45 -7.50 -19.70
C VAL A 174 5.70 -7.56 -18.82
N TRP A 175 6.70 -6.72 -19.09
CA TRP A 175 7.93 -6.65 -18.27
C TRP A 175 7.65 -6.14 -16.85
N ASN A 176 6.84 -5.09 -16.74
CA ASN A 176 6.54 -4.42 -15.47
C ASN A 176 5.55 -5.23 -14.62
N ASP A 177 4.57 -5.87 -15.24
CA ASP A 177 3.48 -6.58 -14.56
C ASP A 177 3.84 -8.05 -14.29
N PHE A 178 4.57 -8.71 -15.19
CA PHE A 178 4.93 -10.14 -15.05
C PHE A 178 6.42 -10.41 -14.85
N GLY A 179 7.30 -9.46 -15.17
CA GLY A 179 8.75 -9.68 -15.08
C GLY A 179 9.30 -10.60 -16.17
N PHE A 180 8.47 -10.97 -17.15
CA PHE A 180 8.88 -11.77 -18.30
C PHE A 180 9.63 -10.88 -19.27
N ASP A 181 10.83 -11.29 -19.62
CA ASP A 181 11.69 -10.60 -20.57
C ASP A 181 12.13 -11.54 -21.71
N GLY A 182 11.56 -12.74 -21.80
CA GLY A 182 11.93 -13.82 -22.70
C GLY A 182 12.91 -14.82 -22.09
N THR A 183 13.25 -14.72 -20.80
CA THR A 183 14.24 -15.58 -20.17
C THR A 183 13.87 -17.06 -20.27
N GLY A 184 14.79 -17.85 -20.83
CA GLY A 184 14.62 -19.29 -20.99
C GLY A 184 13.92 -19.70 -22.29
N SER A 185 13.57 -18.74 -23.16
CA SER A 185 13.16 -19.00 -24.54
C SER A 185 14.32 -18.79 -25.52
N VAL A 186 14.25 -19.45 -26.68
CA VAL A 186 15.24 -19.34 -27.74
C VAL A 186 14.60 -18.89 -29.05
N VAL A 187 15.03 -17.73 -29.55
CA VAL A 187 14.56 -17.15 -30.82
C VAL A 187 15.63 -17.36 -31.90
N ALA A 188 15.26 -18.09 -32.95
CA ALA A 188 16.06 -18.22 -34.16
C ALA A 188 15.62 -17.18 -35.20
N VAL A 189 16.56 -16.33 -35.59
CA VAL A 189 16.35 -15.31 -36.63
C VAL A 189 16.86 -15.86 -37.95
N LEU A 190 15.93 -16.13 -38.86
CA LEU A 190 16.23 -16.56 -40.23
C LEU A 190 16.18 -15.34 -41.15
N ASP A 191 17.36 -14.77 -41.45
CA ASP A 191 17.47 -13.48 -42.14
C ASP A 191 18.87 -13.28 -42.78
N THR A 192 19.32 -12.04 -42.96
CA THR A 192 20.64 -11.66 -43.52
C THR A 192 21.83 -11.90 -42.59
N GLY A 193 21.59 -12.51 -41.43
CA GLY A 193 22.57 -12.73 -40.38
C GLY A 193 22.44 -11.75 -39.21
N VAL A 194 23.11 -12.03 -38.09
CA VAL A 194 23.13 -11.17 -36.91
C VAL A 194 24.58 -10.82 -36.57
N ARG A 195 24.85 -9.53 -36.40
CA ARG A 195 26.13 -9.03 -35.95
C ARG A 195 26.33 -9.33 -34.46
N GLY A 196 27.18 -10.31 -34.14
CA GLY A 196 27.37 -10.80 -32.77
C GLY A 196 28.28 -9.95 -31.88
N ASP A 197 28.96 -8.93 -32.41
CA ASP A 197 29.80 -7.97 -31.65
C ASP A 197 29.09 -6.63 -31.38
N HIS A 198 27.79 -6.53 -31.66
CA HIS A 198 27.01 -5.33 -31.39
C HIS A 198 26.57 -5.29 -29.91
N GLU A 199 26.80 -4.20 -29.19
CA GLU A 199 26.57 -4.06 -27.73
C GLU A 199 25.14 -4.42 -27.27
N GLY A 200 24.14 -4.22 -28.12
CA GLY A 200 22.76 -4.65 -27.85
C GLY A 200 22.42 -6.12 -28.13
N LEU A 201 23.38 -6.93 -28.61
CA LEU A 201 23.19 -8.29 -29.16
C LEU A 201 24.32 -9.29 -28.83
N ASN A 202 25.45 -8.83 -28.29
CA ASN A 202 26.63 -9.64 -28.00
C ASN A 202 26.50 -10.42 -26.68
N ASP A 203 25.98 -9.78 -25.63
CA ASP A 203 25.87 -10.31 -24.28
C ASP A 203 24.51 -9.98 -23.65
N MET A 204 24.38 -10.28 -22.36
CA MET A 204 23.16 -10.04 -21.59
C MET A 204 23.33 -9.00 -20.49
N ASP A 205 24.53 -8.43 -20.31
CA ASP A 205 24.86 -7.51 -19.22
C ASP A 205 25.23 -6.08 -19.69
N ASP A 206 25.23 -5.84 -21.01
CA ASP A 206 25.50 -4.56 -21.66
C ASP A 206 26.91 -3.98 -21.32
N GLU A 207 27.83 -4.80 -20.82
CA GLU A 207 29.23 -4.42 -20.64
C GLU A 207 30.01 -4.77 -21.91
N PRO A 208 30.82 -3.87 -22.48
CA PRO A 208 31.40 -4.08 -23.81
C PRO A 208 32.17 -5.41 -24.02
N PHE A 209 32.70 -6.03 -22.95
CA PHE A 209 33.32 -7.37 -22.94
C PHE A 209 33.38 -7.99 -21.53
N THR A 210 32.81 -9.18 -21.31
CA THR A 210 33.03 -9.95 -20.07
C THR A 210 34.37 -10.69 -20.11
N THR A 211 35.37 -10.28 -19.31
CA THR A 211 36.70 -10.92 -19.33
C THR A 211 36.82 -12.09 -18.33
N GLY A 212 37.14 -13.30 -18.81
CA GLY A 212 37.37 -14.48 -17.94
C GLY A 212 37.71 -15.82 -18.63
N CYS A 213 37.56 -15.94 -19.94
CA CYS A 213 37.71 -17.17 -20.75
C CYS A 213 38.95 -17.11 -21.70
N GLU A 214 39.42 -18.27 -22.20
CA GLU A 214 40.59 -18.36 -23.10
C GLU A 214 40.32 -17.68 -24.45
N GLN A 215 41.03 -16.59 -24.73
CA GLN A 215 40.90 -15.84 -25.99
C GLN A 215 41.69 -16.52 -27.13
N PRO A 216 41.17 -16.57 -28.37
CA PRO A 216 41.89 -17.09 -29.51
C PRO A 216 43.12 -16.21 -29.87
N ASP A 217 44.22 -16.84 -30.27
CA ASP A 217 45.43 -16.12 -30.70
C ASP A 217 45.15 -15.24 -31.95
N PRO A 218 45.62 -13.98 -32.00
CA PRO A 218 45.28 -13.05 -33.07
C PRO A 218 45.81 -13.50 -34.44
N ASP A 219 44.94 -13.50 -35.46
CA ASP A 219 45.30 -13.76 -36.86
C ASP A 219 46.24 -12.66 -37.38
N PRO A 220 47.44 -12.98 -37.90
CA PRO A 220 48.38 -12.00 -38.44
C PRO A 220 47.89 -11.23 -39.68
N LEU A 221 46.76 -11.60 -40.29
CA LEU A 221 46.16 -10.91 -41.45
C LEU A 221 44.95 -10.03 -41.11
N ASN A 222 44.42 -10.11 -39.88
CA ASN A 222 43.27 -9.31 -39.44
C ASN A 222 43.68 -8.32 -38.33
N PRO A 223 43.72 -7.00 -38.59
CA PRO A 223 44.23 -6.01 -37.63
C PRO A 223 43.32 -5.76 -36.42
N ASN A 224 42.10 -6.32 -36.38
CA ASN A 224 41.19 -6.24 -35.25
C ASN A 224 40.86 -7.67 -34.75
N PRO A 225 41.40 -8.13 -33.61
CA PRO A 225 41.00 -9.41 -33.03
C PRO A 225 39.54 -9.34 -32.53
N ILE A 226 38.76 -10.39 -32.80
CA ILE A 226 37.43 -10.58 -32.21
C ILE A 226 37.65 -10.97 -30.75
N PHE A 227 37.21 -10.13 -29.81
CA PHE A 227 37.18 -10.48 -28.39
C PHE A 227 36.05 -11.49 -28.18
N VAL A 228 36.36 -12.62 -27.56
CA VAL A 228 35.36 -13.66 -27.26
C VAL A 228 34.72 -13.31 -25.92
N ASP A 229 33.40 -13.13 -25.94
CA ASP A 229 32.60 -12.90 -24.75
C ASP A 229 32.35 -14.19 -23.98
N CYS A 230 32.28 -14.10 -22.65
CA CYS A 230 32.16 -15.27 -21.79
C CYS A 230 30.70 -15.60 -21.40
N ASP A 231 29.71 -14.78 -21.79
CA ASP A 231 28.27 -15.00 -21.60
C ASP A 231 27.45 -14.72 -22.89
N PRO A 232 27.73 -15.42 -24.00
CA PRO A 232 27.20 -15.04 -25.31
C PRO A 232 25.67 -15.13 -25.36
N LYS A 233 25.04 -14.05 -25.85
CA LYS A 233 23.61 -14.05 -26.18
C LYS A 233 23.29 -14.96 -27.36
N ILE A 234 24.22 -15.04 -28.32
CA ILE A 234 24.14 -15.93 -29.48
C ILE A 234 24.69 -17.31 -29.10
N ILE A 235 23.83 -18.32 -29.08
CA ILE A 235 24.20 -19.68 -28.64
C ILE A 235 24.49 -20.64 -29.81
N ALA A 236 24.02 -20.31 -31.02
CA ALA A 236 24.29 -21.07 -32.24
C ALA A 236 24.28 -20.14 -33.47
N PHE A 237 25.14 -20.45 -34.45
CA PHE A 237 25.21 -19.75 -35.73
C PHE A 237 25.26 -20.75 -36.90
N TYR A 238 24.28 -20.68 -37.80
CA TYR A 238 24.24 -21.45 -39.05
C TYR A 238 24.41 -20.54 -40.26
N ASP A 239 25.41 -20.82 -41.10
CA ASP A 239 25.68 -20.10 -42.34
C ASP A 239 25.24 -20.98 -43.53
N ALA A 240 24.03 -20.71 -44.05
CA ALA A 240 23.49 -21.41 -45.22
C ALA A 240 24.05 -20.84 -46.55
N VAL A 241 24.52 -19.59 -46.55
CA VAL A 241 24.86 -18.84 -47.77
C VAL A 241 26.28 -19.17 -48.29
N LEU A 242 27.27 -19.26 -47.39
CA LEU A 242 28.67 -19.44 -47.77
C LEU A 242 29.23 -20.82 -47.44
N MET A 243 28.82 -21.42 -46.32
CA MET A 243 29.48 -22.61 -45.77
C MET A 243 28.60 -23.86 -45.70
N ASP A 244 27.28 -23.70 -45.71
CA ASP A 244 26.28 -24.77 -45.52
C ASP A 244 26.61 -25.63 -44.28
N ALA A 245 26.98 -24.96 -43.19
CA ALA A 245 27.43 -25.60 -41.95
C ALA A 245 27.31 -24.69 -40.73
N GLU A 246 27.11 -25.31 -39.57
CA GLU A 246 27.16 -24.65 -38.27
C GLU A 246 28.57 -24.10 -37.99
N GLN A 247 28.64 -22.82 -37.59
CA GLN A 247 29.86 -22.08 -37.27
C GLN A 247 29.92 -21.75 -35.78
N ASP A 248 31.08 -21.27 -35.32
CA ASP A 248 31.23 -20.79 -33.95
C ASP A 248 30.35 -19.54 -33.72
N PRO A 249 29.49 -19.51 -32.69
CA PRO A 249 28.60 -18.37 -32.42
C PRO A 249 29.33 -17.03 -32.25
N SER A 250 30.56 -17.05 -31.74
CA SER A 250 31.39 -15.85 -31.58
C SER A 250 31.81 -15.21 -32.91
N THR A 251 31.67 -15.95 -34.01
CA THR A 251 31.97 -15.48 -35.37
C THR A 251 30.74 -15.00 -36.14
N SER A 252 29.59 -14.90 -35.46
CA SER A 252 28.32 -14.47 -36.05
C SER A 252 28.41 -13.10 -36.69
N TYR A 253 27.98 -13.00 -37.95
CA TYR A 253 27.97 -11.76 -38.73
C TYR A 253 26.64 -11.55 -39.46
N ASP A 254 26.37 -10.30 -39.84
CA ASP A 254 25.28 -9.90 -40.72
C ASP A 254 25.86 -9.49 -42.08
N SER A 255 25.43 -10.17 -43.14
CA SER A 255 25.86 -9.91 -44.52
C SER A 255 25.15 -8.71 -45.15
N GLY A 256 23.98 -8.33 -44.61
CA GLY A 256 23.20 -7.19 -45.03
C GLY A 256 23.24 -6.09 -43.97
N THR A 257 22.07 -5.79 -43.41
CA THR A 257 21.88 -4.98 -42.19
C THR A 257 20.50 -5.26 -41.57
N HIS A 258 19.78 -6.23 -42.12
CA HIS A 258 18.36 -6.42 -41.86
C HIS A 258 18.17 -7.37 -40.68
N GLY A 259 18.89 -8.50 -40.68
CA GLY A 259 18.84 -9.49 -39.61
C GLY A 259 19.26 -8.94 -38.24
N SER A 260 20.28 -8.08 -38.15
CA SER A 260 20.64 -7.45 -36.85
C SER A 260 19.54 -6.50 -36.33
N HIS A 261 18.83 -5.82 -37.24
CA HIS A 261 17.71 -4.94 -36.89
C HIS A 261 16.52 -5.76 -36.40
N VAL A 262 16.18 -6.83 -37.13
CA VAL A 262 15.14 -7.82 -36.78
C VAL A 262 15.44 -8.48 -35.43
N ALA A 263 16.67 -8.96 -35.23
CA ALA A 263 17.13 -9.56 -33.98
C ALA A 263 17.04 -8.59 -32.81
N GLY A 264 17.42 -7.32 -33.01
CA GLY A 264 17.33 -6.32 -31.96
C GLY A 264 15.90 -5.93 -31.59
N ILE A 265 14.95 -5.95 -32.53
CA ILE A 265 13.53 -5.77 -32.22
C ILE A 265 13.00 -6.95 -31.40
N ALA A 266 13.37 -8.18 -31.77
CA ALA A 266 12.89 -9.37 -31.08
C ALA A 266 13.51 -9.51 -29.69
N VAL A 267 14.83 -9.41 -29.58
CA VAL A 267 15.58 -9.82 -28.37
C VAL A 267 16.69 -8.85 -27.93
N GLY A 268 16.83 -7.65 -28.51
CA GLY A 268 17.92 -6.75 -28.18
C GLY A 268 17.89 -6.27 -26.72
N THR A 269 19.04 -6.23 -26.04
CA THR A 269 19.14 -5.79 -24.63
C THR A 269 18.98 -4.27 -24.47
N GLY A 270 19.29 -3.51 -25.52
CA GLY A 270 19.33 -2.05 -25.47
C GLY A 270 20.71 -1.46 -25.15
N GLY A 271 21.77 -2.28 -25.12
CA GLY A 271 23.18 -1.85 -25.03
C GLY A 271 23.64 -1.04 -26.25
N GLY A 272 24.56 -0.08 -26.05
CA GLY A 272 24.99 0.88 -27.07
C GLY A 272 24.41 2.28 -26.90
N GLN A 273 24.21 2.97 -28.04
CA GLN A 273 23.73 4.35 -28.09
C GLN A 273 22.30 4.45 -27.61
N SER A 274 22.08 5.32 -26.62
CA SER A 274 20.76 5.70 -26.14
C SER A 274 20.24 6.95 -26.83
N ASP A 275 18.94 7.21 -26.67
CA ASP A 275 18.31 8.40 -27.19
C ASP A 275 19.04 9.66 -26.66
N PRO A 276 19.56 10.53 -27.54
CA PRO A 276 20.41 11.64 -27.14
C PRO A 276 19.67 12.72 -26.33
N THR A 277 18.34 12.70 -26.33
CA THR A 277 17.49 13.69 -25.65
C THR A 277 16.95 13.15 -24.33
N THR A 278 16.50 11.90 -24.31
CA THR A 278 15.84 11.28 -23.16
C THR A 278 16.75 10.33 -22.36
N GLY A 279 17.89 9.94 -22.94
CA GLY A 279 18.81 8.94 -22.38
C GLY A 279 18.24 7.53 -22.34
N GLN A 280 17.09 7.27 -22.97
CA GLN A 280 16.41 5.98 -22.96
C GLN A 280 17.10 4.98 -23.89
N LYS A 281 17.23 3.73 -23.41
CA LYS A 281 17.76 2.62 -24.18
C LYS A 281 16.72 2.09 -25.17
N TYR A 282 17.22 1.49 -26.25
CA TYR A 282 16.46 0.93 -27.35
C TYR A 282 16.34 -0.59 -27.17
N VAL A 283 15.43 -1.00 -26.27
CA VAL A 283 15.26 -2.40 -25.82
C VAL A 283 14.27 -3.15 -26.72
N GLY A 284 14.64 -4.36 -27.16
CA GLY A 284 13.79 -5.27 -27.92
C GLY A 284 12.66 -5.86 -27.06
N ALA A 285 11.73 -6.60 -27.67
CA ALA A 285 10.53 -7.10 -27.00
C ALA A 285 10.81 -8.19 -25.94
N ALA A 286 11.81 -9.03 -26.17
CA ALA A 286 12.22 -10.12 -25.28
C ALA A 286 13.75 -10.08 -25.02
N PRO A 287 14.26 -9.08 -24.28
CA PRO A 287 15.70 -8.88 -24.10
C PRO A 287 16.41 -10.04 -23.37
N GLY A 288 15.68 -10.87 -22.61
CA GLY A 288 16.16 -12.04 -21.89
C GLY A 288 16.20 -13.35 -22.71
N ALA A 289 15.72 -13.37 -23.95
CA ALA A 289 15.75 -14.57 -24.79
C ALA A 289 17.14 -14.83 -25.39
N PHE A 290 17.48 -16.12 -25.56
CA PHE A 290 18.68 -16.50 -26.31
C PHE A 290 18.46 -16.35 -27.81
N LEU A 291 19.52 -16.03 -28.53
CA LEU A 291 19.50 -15.79 -29.96
C LEU A 291 20.21 -16.91 -30.72
N ILE A 292 19.60 -17.35 -31.81
CA ILE A 292 20.25 -18.18 -32.82
C ILE A 292 20.25 -17.43 -34.13
N ASN A 293 21.45 -17.29 -34.72
CA ASN A 293 21.61 -16.68 -36.02
C ASN A 293 21.51 -17.75 -37.12
N ILE A 294 20.51 -17.65 -37.99
CA ILE A 294 20.40 -18.46 -39.21
C ILE A 294 20.56 -17.50 -40.40
N LEU A 295 21.77 -17.44 -40.92
CA LEU A 295 22.11 -16.64 -42.10
C LEU A 295 21.64 -17.39 -43.35
N ALA A 296 20.64 -16.84 -44.03
CA ALA A 296 20.05 -17.47 -45.21
C ALA A 296 19.66 -16.50 -46.34
N CYS A 297 19.70 -15.17 -46.15
CA CYS A 297 19.17 -14.21 -47.12
C CYS A 297 20.12 -13.05 -47.53
N CYS A 298 19.68 -12.32 -48.57
CA CYS A 298 20.21 -11.16 -49.30
C CYS A 298 21.51 -11.35 -50.07
N ASP A 299 22.30 -12.35 -49.70
CA ASP A 299 23.32 -12.98 -50.55
C ASP A 299 22.95 -14.43 -50.94
N GLY A 300 21.96 -15.04 -50.27
CA GLY A 300 21.40 -16.39 -50.52
C GLY A 300 20.02 -16.39 -51.22
N ASP A 301 19.55 -17.58 -51.61
CA ASP A 301 18.27 -17.79 -52.31
C ASP A 301 17.23 -18.60 -51.48
N ILE A 302 16.08 -18.91 -52.09
CA ILE A 302 14.99 -19.66 -51.43
C ILE A 302 15.45 -21.05 -50.95
N GLU A 303 16.42 -21.67 -51.61
CA GLU A 303 17.01 -22.95 -51.18
C GLU A 303 17.75 -22.78 -49.84
N ASP A 304 18.55 -21.73 -49.70
CA ASP A 304 19.32 -21.44 -48.49
C ASP A 304 18.41 -21.18 -47.29
N VAL A 305 17.26 -20.54 -47.51
CA VAL A 305 16.25 -20.36 -46.46
C VAL A 305 15.55 -21.67 -46.12
N ILE A 306 15.20 -22.49 -47.11
CA ILE A 306 14.66 -23.82 -46.83
C ILE A 306 15.66 -24.66 -46.02
N GLN A 307 16.96 -24.55 -46.32
CA GLN A 307 18.02 -25.20 -45.56
C GLN A 307 18.14 -24.65 -44.13
N GLY A 308 18.08 -23.33 -43.96
CA GLY A 308 18.06 -22.69 -42.64
C GLY A 308 16.86 -23.14 -41.79
N ALA A 309 15.67 -23.21 -42.40
CA ALA A 309 14.46 -23.71 -41.77
C ALA A 309 14.56 -25.21 -41.42
N GLN A 310 15.19 -26.02 -42.29
CA GLN A 310 15.47 -27.43 -42.02
C GLN A 310 16.45 -27.62 -40.86
N TRP A 311 17.51 -26.81 -40.82
CA TRP A 311 18.50 -26.86 -39.74
C TRP A 311 17.87 -26.52 -38.38
N ALA A 312 16.93 -25.56 -38.34
CA ALA A 312 16.17 -25.23 -37.14
C ALA A 312 15.36 -26.44 -36.61
N ILE A 313 14.72 -27.21 -37.50
CA ILE A 313 13.99 -28.43 -37.13
C ILE A 313 14.94 -29.49 -36.54
N GLU A 314 16.09 -29.71 -37.17
CA GLU A 314 17.03 -30.75 -36.78
C GLU A 314 17.75 -30.47 -35.45
N ASN A 315 17.93 -29.19 -35.12
CA ASN A 315 18.65 -28.76 -33.92
C ASN A 315 17.73 -28.23 -32.81
N LYS A 316 16.40 -28.37 -32.98
CA LYS A 316 15.38 -27.98 -32.01
C LYS A 316 15.71 -28.46 -30.59
N ASP A 317 15.88 -29.77 -30.40
CA ASP A 317 16.08 -30.36 -29.06
C ASP A 317 17.48 -30.08 -28.50
N LYS A 318 18.47 -29.86 -29.39
CA LYS A 318 19.87 -29.59 -29.01
C LYS A 318 20.03 -28.20 -28.42
N TYR A 319 19.40 -27.20 -29.04
CA TYR A 319 19.50 -25.80 -28.64
C TYR A 319 18.25 -25.25 -27.98
N GLY A 320 17.18 -26.04 -27.87
CA GLY A 320 15.90 -25.61 -27.30
C GLY A 320 15.19 -24.57 -28.17
N ILE A 321 15.18 -24.73 -29.50
CA ILE A 321 14.60 -23.74 -30.41
C ILE A 321 13.08 -23.68 -30.26
N ASP A 322 12.58 -22.57 -29.72
CA ASP A 322 11.15 -22.39 -29.48
C ASP A 322 10.48 -21.60 -30.60
N ILE A 323 11.16 -20.57 -31.13
CA ILE A 323 10.61 -19.62 -32.08
C ILE A 323 11.55 -19.45 -33.27
N VAL A 324 10.97 -19.45 -34.48
CA VAL A 324 11.64 -19.02 -35.71
C VAL A 324 10.91 -17.79 -36.24
N THR A 325 11.66 -16.71 -36.48
CA THR A 325 11.13 -15.51 -37.13
C THR A 325 11.81 -15.30 -38.46
N SER A 326 11.00 -15.03 -39.49
CA SER A 326 11.48 -14.76 -40.84
C SER A 326 10.75 -13.56 -41.42
N SER A 327 11.49 -12.48 -41.61
CA SER A 327 10.99 -11.19 -42.10
C SER A 327 11.27 -10.99 -43.60
N LEU A 328 11.24 -12.10 -44.33
CA LEU A 328 11.56 -12.24 -45.74
C LEU A 328 10.30 -12.60 -46.54
N GLY A 329 10.26 -12.21 -47.81
CA GLY A 329 9.21 -12.54 -48.77
C GLY A 329 9.70 -12.45 -50.21
N GLU A 330 8.91 -12.95 -51.15
CA GLU A 330 9.18 -12.79 -52.58
C GLU A 330 9.08 -11.29 -53.00
N GLN A 331 9.69 -10.91 -54.13
CA GLN A 331 9.56 -9.55 -54.69
C GLN A 331 8.60 -9.59 -55.88
N GLN A 332 7.41 -9.01 -55.75
CA GLN A 332 6.38 -8.96 -56.77
C GLN A 332 6.62 -7.81 -57.76
N LEU A 333 7.33 -8.12 -58.84
CA LEU A 333 7.20 -7.35 -60.09
C LEU A 333 5.99 -7.81 -60.93
N GLU A 334 5.34 -8.93 -60.55
CA GLU A 334 4.15 -9.50 -61.19
C GLU A 334 3.08 -9.83 -60.14
N VAL A 335 1.81 -9.50 -60.42
CA VAL A 335 0.68 -9.86 -59.54
C VAL A 335 0.43 -11.36 -59.65
N HIS A 336 0.77 -12.09 -58.59
CA HIS A 336 0.54 -13.53 -58.51
C HIS A 336 -0.90 -13.82 -58.03
N PHE A 337 -1.65 -14.59 -58.82
CA PHE A 337 -3.02 -15.03 -58.47
C PHE A 337 -3.04 -16.43 -57.84
N ASP A 338 -1.86 -16.96 -57.50
CA ASP A 338 -1.63 -18.32 -57.02
C ASP A 338 -0.98 -18.39 -55.63
N ASN A 339 -0.98 -17.28 -54.87
CA ASN A 339 -0.55 -17.22 -53.46
C ASN A 339 -1.56 -17.96 -52.56
N ASN A 340 -1.50 -19.28 -52.54
CA ASN A 340 -2.40 -20.18 -51.80
C ASN A 340 -1.67 -21.02 -50.74
N GLY A 341 -0.40 -20.74 -50.45
CA GLY A 341 0.43 -21.47 -49.48
C GLY A 341 1.08 -22.74 -50.01
N ASP A 342 0.92 -23.12 -51.28
CA ASP A 342 1.52 -24.34 -51.84
C ASP A 342 3.01 -24.20 -52.24
N SER A 343 3.57 -22.99 -52.11
CA SER A 343 4.97 -22.71 -52.45
C SER A 343 5.94 -23.61 -51.66
N ALA A 344 7.12 -23.87 -52.22
CA ALA A 344 8.09 -24.77 -51.59
C ALA A 344 8.57 -24.22 -50.24
N TRP A 345 8.73 -22.91 -50.14
CA TRP A 345 9.04 -22.25 -48.88
C TRP A 345 7.83 -22.27 -47.93
N SER A 346 6.61 -21.92 -48.38
CA SER A 346 5.43 -21.89 -47.49
C SER A 346 5.19 -23.24 -46.83
N ARG A 347 5.35 -24.35 -47.56
CA ARG A 347 5.30 -25.71 -47.01
C ARG A 347 6.47 -26.06 -46.10
N GLN A 348 7.66 -25.50 -46.33
CA GLN A 348 8.78 -25.67 -45.42
C GLN A 348 8.51 -24.96 -44.08
N MET A 349 7.95 -23.75 -44.12
CA MET A 349 7.56 -23.04 -42.90
C MET A 349 6.39 -23.72 -42.17
N ASP A 350 5.45 -24.34 -42.90
CA ASP A 350 4.46 -25.24 -42.28
C ASP A 350 5.15 -26.42 -41.57
N ALA A 351 6.19 -27.03 -42.16
CA ALA A 351 6.94 -28.12 -41.53
C ALA A 351 7.72 -27.69 -40.28
N VAL A 352 8.23 -26.44 -40.23
CA VAL A 352 8.83 -25.85 -39.02
C VAL A 352 7.81 -25.79 -37.89
N VAL A 353 6.58 -25.38 -38.20
CA VAL A 353 5.47 -25.36 -37.24
C VAL A 353 5.09 -26.77 -36.79
N GLU A 354 5.02 -27.75 -37.70
CA GLU A 354 4.73 -29.14 -37.37
C GLU A 354 5.81 -29.80 -36.50
N ALA A 355 7.06 -29.32 -36.57
CA ALA A 355 8.15 -29.74 -35.68
C ALA A 355 8.00 -29.18 -34.24
N GLY A 356 6.98 -28.36 -33.99
CA GLY A 356 6.71 -27.75 -32.69
C GLY A 356 7.47 -26.45 -32.45
N ILE A 357 7.84 -25.72 -33.51
CA ILE A 357 8.51 -24.42 -33.44
C ILE A 357 7.52 -23.32 -33.83
N ILE A 358 7.32 -22.33 -32.96
CA ILE A 358 6.45 -21.18 -33.26
C ILE A 358 7.07 -20.38 -34.40
N THR A 359 6.32 -20.14 -35.47
CA THR A 359 6.85 -19.45 -36.67
C THR A 359 6.08 -18.17 -36.96
N THR A 360 6.78 -17.04 -37.01
CA THR A 360 6.22 -15.73 -37.41
C THR A 360 6.78 -15.28 -38.76
N LEU A 361 5.87 -14.87 -39.65
CA LEU A 361 6.17 -14.46 -41.03
C LEU A 361 5.62 -13.06 -41.29
N SER A 362 6.26 -12.32 -42.20
CA SER A 362 5.81 -10.99 -42.60
C SER A 362 4.67 -11.05 -43.63
N ALA A 363 3.69 -10.14 -43.54
CA ALA A 363 2.58 -10.07 -44.50
C ALA A 363 3.00 -9.58 -45.89
N GLY A 364 4.08 -8.78 -45.97
CA GLY A 364 4.58 -8.15 -47.20
C GLY A 364 4.33 -6.65 -47.23
N ASN A 365 5.13 -5.92 -48.01
CA ASN A 365 5.06 -4.45 -48.10
C ASN A 365 4.67 -3.92 -49.50
N GLU A 366 4.26 -4.82 -50.40
CA GLU A 366 4.10 -4.50 -51.80
C GLU A 366 2.62 -4.31 -52.14
N PHE A 367 2.29 -3.13 -52.69
CA PHE A 367 0.95 -2.77 -53.16
C PHE A 367 -0.19 -2.73 -52.13
N GLY A 368 0.11 -2.80 -50.82
CA GLY A 368 -0.89 -2.77 -49.74
C GLY A 368 -1.96 -1.67 -49.87
N GLY A 369 -1.56 -0.43 -50.17
CA GLY A 369 -2.47 0.72 -50.39
C GLY A 369 -2.89 0.96 -51.85
N ALA A 370 -2.52 0.11 -52.79
CA ALA A 370 -2.74 0.34 -54.21
C ALA A 370 -4.10 -0.21 -54.68
N THR A 371 -5.07 0.69 -54.90
CA THR A 371 -6.44 0.41 -55.40
C THR A 371 -6.53 -0.58 -56.58
N PHE A 372 -5.49 -0.65 -57.42
CA PHE A 372 -5.49 -1.50 -58.62
C PHE A 372 -5.09 -2.96 -58.36
N ALA A 373 -4.43 -3.25 -57.23
CA ALA A 373 -3.97 -4.59 -56.87
C ALA A 373 -5.08 -5.44 -56.22
N GLY A 374 -6.10 -4.78 -55.65
CA GLY A 374 -7.20 -5.45 -54.96
C GLY A 374 -6.78 -6.16 -53.67
N CYS A 375 -7.63 -7.06 -53.19
CA CYS A 375 -7.53 -7.69 -51.86
C CYS A 375 -6.84 -9.06 -51.93
N ASN A 376 -5.64 -9.11 -52.49
CA ASN A 376 -4.80 -10.31 -52.58
C ASN A 376 -3.34 -9.89 -52.78
N THR A 377 -2.76 -9.28 -51.74
CA THR A 377 -1.40 -8.71 -51.76
C THR A 377 -0.47 -9.39 -50.74
N ILE A 378 -0.96 -10.40 -50.02
CA ILE A 378 -0.13 -11.23 -49.13
C ILE A 378 0.80 -12.09 -49.97
N ASP A 379 2.09 -12.07 -49.64
CA ASP A 379 3.11 -12.77 -50.42
C ASP A 379 3.56 -14.09 -49.80
N SER A 380 4.21 -14.94 -50.59
CA SER A 380 4.94 -16.11 -50.11
C SER A 380 6.19 -15.65 -49.35
N PRO A 381 6.40 -16.09 -48.10
CA PRO A 381 5.71 -17.18 -47.39
C PRO A 381 4.60 -16.77 -46.41
N GLY A 382 4.27 -15.49 -46.32
CA GLY A 382 3.18 -14.98 -45.49
C GLY A 382 1.81 -15.60 -45.83
N ASP A 383 1.68 -16.25 -46.98
CA ASP A 383 0.51 -17.03 -47.38
C ASP A 383 0.48 -18.47 -46.79
N ALA A 384 1.51 -18.94 -46.08
CA ALA A 384 1.55 -20.27 -45.46
C ALA A 384 0.38 -20.52 -44.47
N GLN A 385 0.00 -21.79 -44.30
CA GLN A 385 -1.22 -22.13 -43.58
C GLN A 385 -1.03 -22.10 -42.06
N LEU A 386 0.06 -22.69 -41.56
CA LEU A 386 0.28 -22.89 -40.13
C LEU A 386 0.97 -21.69 -39.45
N PRO A 387 2.02 -21.06 -40.02
CA PRO A 387 2.67 -19.89 -39.42
C PRO A 387 1.72 -18.71 -39.18
N VAL A 388 2.12 -17.82 -38.28
CA VAL A 388 1.44 -16.56 -37.98
C VAL A 388 2.00 -15.45 -38.87
N THR A 389 1.14 -14.85 -39.68
CA THR A 389 1.48 -13.78 -40.62
C THR A 389 1.12 -12.42 -40.01
N VAL A 390 2.07 -11.48 -40.03
CA VAL A 390 1.99 -10.22 -39.26
C VAL A 390 1.91 -8.98 -40.16
N ALA A 391 0.86 -8.17 -39.97
CA ALA A 391 0.67 -6.86 -40.59
C ALA A 391 1.39 -5.73 -39.83
N SER A 392 1.63 -4.61 -40.51
CA SER A 392 2.33 -3.44 -39.96
C SER A 392 1.37 -2.30 -39.62
N LEU A 393 1.49 -1.79 -38.39
CA LEU A 393 0.78 -0.61 -37.90
C LEU A 393 1.73 0.59 -37.77
N ASP A 394 1.16 1.79 -37.95
CA ASP A 394 1.74 3.05 -37.53
C ASP A 394 1.65 3.22 -36.00
N LYS A 395 2.35 4.21 -35.44
CA LYS A 395 2.42 4.41 -33.99
C LYS A 395 1.14 4.94 -33.36
N ASP A 396 0.29 5.58 -34.15
CA ASP A 396 -1.08 5.93 -33.79
C ASP A 396 -2.03 4.73 -33.87
N LEU A 397 -1.47 3.53 -34.12
CA LEU A 397 -2.14 2.25 -34.23
C LEU A 397 -3.08 2.16 -35.45
N GLY A 398 -2.92 3.05 -36.43
CA GLY A 398 -3.51 2.90 -37.76
C GLY A 398 -2.78 1.84 -38.57
N LEU A 399 -3.45 1.23 -39.55
CA LEU A 399 -2.78 0.32 -40.50
C LEU A 399 -1.80 1.12 -41.36
N ALA A 400 -0.54 0.67 -41.42
CA ALA A 400 0.45 1.33 -42.26
C ALA A 400 0.06 1.19 -43.73
N ILE A 401 0.14 2.28 -44.50
CA ILE A 401 -0.33 2.34 -45.90
C ILE A 401 0.33 1.29 -46.82
N TYR A 402 1.52 0.81 -46.47
CA TYR A 402 2.25 -0.21 -47.23
C TYR A 402 1.95 -1.65 -46.80
N SER A 403 1.26 -1.87 -45.68
CA SER A 403 0.98 -3.21 -45.16
C SER A 403 0.12 -4.00 -46.14
N SER A 404 0.55 -5.21 -46.49
CA SER A 404 -0.19 -6.08 -47.40
C SER A 404 -1.48 -6.59 -46.77
N ARG A 405 -2.48 -6.79 -47.62
CA ARG A 405 -3.85 -7.14 -47.30
C ARG A 405 -4.25 -8.43 -48.02
N GLY A 406 -4.92 -9.34 -47.31
CA GLY A 406 -5.49 -10.56 -47.87
C GLY A 406 -6.77 -10.28 -48.65
N TYR A 407 -7.51 -11.29 -49.08
CA TYR A 407 -7.38 -12.73 -48.80
C TYR A 407 -6.23 -13.39 -49.58
N THR A 408 -5.81 -14.58 -49.18
CA THR A 408 -5.01 -15.45 -50.05
C THR A 408 -5.81 -15.89 -51.27
N SER A 409 -5.14 -16.44 -52.28
CA SER A 409 -5.76 -16.85 -53.55
C SER A 409 -6.76 -18.00 -53.41
N ASP A 410 -6.66 -18.81 -52.33
CA ASP A 410 -7.61 -19.86 -51.96
C ASP A 410 -8.71 -19.39 -50.98
N GLY A 411 -8.74 -18.09 -50.65
CA GLY A 411 -9.78 -17.46 -49.83
C GLY A 411 -9.56 -17.57 -48.32
N ARG A 412 -8.35 -17.89 -47.85
CA ARG A 412 -8.00 -17.82 -46.42
C ARG A 412 -7.77 -16.36 -46.02
N VAL A 413 -8.14 -16.04 -44.78
CA VAL A 413 -7.90 -14.72 -44.20
C VAL A 413 -6.43 -14.66 -43.75
N LYS A 414 -5.72 -13.66 -44.26
CA LYS A 414 -4.37 -13.24 -43.87
C LYS A 414 -4.31 -11.71 -44.00
N PRO A 415 -3.52 -10.99 -43.19
CA PRO A 415 -2.66 -11.46 -42.10
C PRO A 415 -3.45 -12.10 -40.94
N ASP A 416 -2.78 -12.77 -40.01
CA ASP A 416 -3.44 -13.29 -38.80
C ASP A 416 -3.53 -12.21 -37.71
N VAL A 417 -2.55 -11.30 -37.62
CA VAL A 417 -2.48 -10.26 -36.58
C VAL A 417 -1.71 -9.04 -37.06
N ALA A 418 -1.90 -7.88 -36.45
CA ALA A 418 -1.14 -6.65 -36.75
C ALA A 418 -0.35 -6.12 -35.54
N THR A 419 0.88 -5.66 -35.77
CA THR A 419 1.76 -5.03 -34.75
C THR A 419 2.42 -3.77 -35.29
N ILE A 420 2.94 -2.90 -34.41
CA ILE A 420 3.66 -1.69 -34.82
C ILE A 420 4.92 -2.06 -35.61
N GLY A 421 5.06 -1.51 -36.81
CA GLY A 421 6.24 -1.73 -37.67
C GLY A 421 6.74 -0.47 -38.37
N SER A 422 6.17 0.71 -38.10
CA SER A 422 6.60 1.98 -38.67
C SER A 422 7.60 2.74 -37.79
N ASN A 423 8.71 3.18 -38.38
CA ASN A 423 9.74 4.03 -37.79
C ASN A 423 10.39 3.45 -36.52
N ILE A 424 10.75 2.15 -36.56
CA ILE A 424 11.31 1.39 -35.45
C ILE A 424 12.84 1.54 -35.43
N MET A 425 13.38 2.15 -34.38
CA MET A 425 14.83 2.07 -34.11
C MET A 425 15.19 0.63 -33.71
N ALA A 426 16.36 0.15 -34.11
CA ALA A 426 16.97 -1.08 -33.61
C ALA A 426 18.47 -1.06 -33.97
N PRO A 427 19.28 -2.02 -33.47
CA PRO A 427 20.70 -2.15 -33.77
C PRO A 427 21.03 -1.99 -35.25
N ASP A 428 22.00 -1.13 -35.55
CA ASP A 428 22.54 -0.94 -36.88
C ASP A 428 23.79 -1.80 -37.08
N ALA A 429 23.69 -2.79 -37.97
CA ALA A 429 24.81 -3.66 -38.32
C ALA A 429 26.03 -2.88 -38.85
N ALA A 430 25.87 -1.63 -39.33
CA ALA A 430 26.96 -0.79 -39.78
C ALA A 430 27.88 -0.28 -38.63
N SER A 431 27.43 -0.35 -37.38
CA SER A 431 28.15 0.06 -36.17
C SER A 431 28.17 -1.04 -35.12
N SER A 432 29.06 -0.96 -34.13
CA SER A 432 29.08 -1.88 -32.98
C SER A 432 28.18 -1.41 -31.82
N ASP A 433 27.78 -0.14 -31.82
CA ASP A 433 27.02 0.49 -30.73
C ASP A 433 25.82 1.34 -31.21
N GLY A 434 25.64 1.52 -32.52
CA GLY A 434 24.66 2.47 -33.08
C GLY A 434 23.30 1.85 -33.41
N TYR A 435 22.29 2.71 -33.49
CA TYR A 435 20.90 2.33 -33.77
C TYR A 435 20.35 3.08 -34.99
N THR A 436 19.51 2.40 -35.78
CA THR A 436 18.91 2.95 -37.02
C THR A 436 17.40 2.68 -37.12
N SER A 437 16.66 3.59 -37.78
CA SER A 437 15.20 3.49 -37.95
C SER A 437 14.83 2.82 -39.28
N LYS A 438 13.93 1.82 -39.23
CA LYS A 438 13.34 1.16 -40.42
C LYS A 438 11.81 1.02 -40.26
N SER A 439 11.11 0.92 -41.38
CA SER A 439 9.64 0.73 -41.45
C SER A 439 9.29 -0.44 -42.36
N GLY A 440 8.38 -1.32 -41.93
CA GLY A 440 7.87 -2.43 -42.72
C GLY A 440 7.17 -3.51 -41.89
N THR A 441 6.46 -4.42 -42.55
CA THR A 441 6.02 -5.68 -41.93
C THR A 441 7.20 -6.49 -41.39
N SER A 442 8.38 -6.29 -41.96
CA SER A 442 9.64 -6.87 -41.49
C SER A 442 10.08 -6.38 -40.10
N MET A 443 9.56 -5.25 -39.61
CA MET A 443 9.77 -4.78 -38.24
C MET A 443 8.63 -5.21 -37.31
N ALA A 444 7.42 -5.39 -37.88
CA ALA A 444 6.24 -5.88 -37.17
C ALA A 444 6.38 -7.37 -36.76
N THR A 445 6.93 -8.20 -37.66
CA THR A 445 7.14 -9.65 -37.46
C THR A 445 8.08 -10.01 -36.30
N PRO A 446 9.29 -9.42 -36.15
CA PRO A 446 10.16 -9.69 -35.01
C PRO A 446 9.59 -9.17 -33.69
N LEU A 447 8.79 -8.10 -33.73
CA LEU A 447 8.06 -7.64 -32.54
C LEU A 447 7.07 -8.73 -32.07
N MET A 448 6.35 -9.37 -33.01
CA MET A 448 5.49 -10.52 -32.70
C MET A 448 6.30 -11.75 -32.27
N ALA A 449 7.51 -11.95 -32.80
CA ALA A 449 8.40 -13.03 -32.37
C ALA A 449 8.89 -12.84 -30.92
N GLY A 450 9.22 -11.60 -30.52
CA GLY A 450 9.52 -11.28 -29.14
C GLY A 450 8.30 -11.44 -28.22
N ILE A 451 7.10 -11.07 -28.68
CA ILE A 451 5.86 -11.37 -27.94
C ILE A 451 5.66 -12.90 -27.79
N ALA A 452 5.98 -13.69 -28.82
CA ALA A 452 5.96 -15.15 -28.74
C ALA A 452 6.97 -15.68 -27.72
N ALA A 453 8.16 -15.08 -27.60
CA ALA A 453 9.16 -15.43 -26.60
C ALA A 453 8.65 -15.20 -25.17
N LEU A 454 7.93 -14.09 -24.96
CA LEU A 454 7.24 -13.84 -23.68
C LEU A 454 6.13 -14.86 -23.41
N MET A 455 5.41 -15.32 -24.44
CA MET A 455 4.40 -16.39 -24.32
C MET A 455 5.03 -17.76 -24.02
N VAL A 456 6.20 -18.06 -24.59
CA VAL A 456 6.95 -19.29 -24.31
C VAL A 456 7.53 -19.27 -22.90
N GLU A 457 8.02 -18.12 -22.42
CA GLU A 457 8.42 -17.97 -21.01
C GLU A 457 7.23 -18.22 -20.08
N ALA A 458 6.05 -17.68 -20.42
CA ALA A 458 4.82 -17.90 -19.68
C ALA A 458 4.32 -19.36 -19.71
N ASN A 459 4.52 -20.07 -20.83
CA ASN A 459 4.16 -21.46 -20.99
C ASN A 459 5.19 -22.19 -21.88
N PRO A 460 6.23 -22.80 -21.28
CA PRO A 460 7.27 -23.51 -22.04
C PRO A 460 6.77 -24.73 -22.83
N ASP A 461 5.55 -25.19 -22.55
CA ASP A 461 4.93 -26.36 -23.20
C ASP A 461 3.94 -25.94 -24.30
N ILE A 462 3.80 -24.63 -24.60
CA ILE A 462 2.87 -24.11 -25.59
C ILE A 462 3.17 -24.66 -26.98
N THR A 463 2.15 -25.23 -27.61
CA THR A 463 2.27 -25.70 -28.99
C THR A 463 2.02 -24.56 -29.97
N PRO A 464 2.57 -24.60 -31.19
CA PRO A 464 2.30 -23.58 -32.20
C PRO A 464 0.80 -23.45 -32.57
N ALA A 465 0.03 -24.53 -32.44
CA ALA A 465 -1.42 -24.51 -32.63
C ALA A 465 -2.12 -23.69 -31.53
N GLU A 466 -1.78 -23.93 -30.27
CA GLU A 466 -2.30 -23.16 -29.13
C GLU A 466 -1.90 -21.69 -29.22
N PHE A 467 -0.65 -21.40 -29.61
CA PHE A 467 -0.18 -20.04 -29.88
C PHE A 467 -1.07 -19.32 -30.90
N LYS A 468 -1.41 -19.99 -32.01
CA LYS A 468 -2.29 -19.43 -33.05
C LYS A 468 -3.74 -19.28 -32.58
N ASP A 469 -4.25 -20.25 -31.81
CA ASP A 469 -5.59 -20.18 -31.22
C ASP A 469 -5.72 -18.98 -30.26
N ILE A 470 -4.68 -18.71 -29.46
CA ILE A 470 -4.63 -17.55 -28.56
C ILE A 470 -4.68 -16.25 -29.34
N ILE A 471 -3.86 -16.10 -30.37
CA ILE A 471 -3.88 -14.90 -31.23
C ILE A 471 -5.27 -14.70 -31.83
N SER A 472 -5.90 -15.78 -32.29
CA SER A 472 -7.23 -15.72 -32.89
C SER A 472 -8.30 -15.21 -31.91
N ALA A 473 -8.22 -15.63 -30.64
CA ALA A 473 -9.21 -15.32 -29.63
C ALA A 473 -8.98 -13.96 -28.95
N HIS A 474 -7.72 -13.57 -28.71
CA HIS A 474 -7.35 -12.49 -27.80
C HIS A 474 -6.86 -11.20 -28.47
N SER A 475 -6.76 -11.15 -29.81
CA SER A 475 -6.39 -9.91 -30.52
C SER A 475 -7.45 -8.82 -30.31
N ILE A 476 -7.01 -7.56 -30.23
CA ILE A 476 -7.89 -6.39 -30.09
C ILE A 476 -8.60 -6.17 -31.43
N GLU A 477 -9.92 -6.36 -31.43
CA GLU A 477 -10.76 -6.11 -32.59
C GLU A 477 -10.70 -4.62 -32.95
N ARG A 478 -10.49 -4.34 -34.24
CA ARG A 478 -10.49 -2.98 -34.79
C ARG A 478 -11.70 -2.82 -35.69
N ASP A 479 -12.46 -1.74 -35.47
CA ASP A 479 -13.62 -1.44 -36.30
C ASP A 479 -13.16 -1.13 -37.74
N LEU A 480 -13.77 -1.81 -38.71
CA LEU A 480 -13.62 -1.50 -40.12
C LEU A 480 -14.07 -0.06 -40.37
N GLN A 481 -13.14 0.83 -40.73
CA GLN A 481 -13.47 2.18 -41.17
C GLN A 481 -14.01 2.14 -42.60
N LEU A 482 -15.24 1.67 -42.74
CA LEU A 482 -16.00 1.71 -43.98
C LEU A 482 -16.15 3.18 -44.40
N LEU A 483 -15.30 3.60 -45.37
CA LEU A 483 -15.27 4.85 -46.15
C LEU A 483 -14.08 5.81 -45.93
N ASP A 484 -13.14 5.54 -45.02
CA ASP A 484 -11.96 6.41 -44.78
C ASP A 484 -10.58 5.76 -45.06
N ASP A 485 -10.53 4.52 -45.59
CA ASP A 485 -9.27 3.95 -46.11
C ASP A 485 -8.78 4.75 -47.34
N PRO A 486 -7.58 5.36 -47.32
CA PRO A 486 -7.04 6.10 -48.46
C PRO A 486 -6.86 5.25 -49.72
N GLY A 487 -6.99 3.92 -49.60
CA GLY A 487 -6.81 2.94 -50.66
C GLY A 487 -8.07 2.27 -51.21
N PHE A 488 -9.29 2.53 -50.71
CA PHE A 488 -10.53 1.83 -51.13
C PHE A 488 -10.34 0.30 -51.35
N ASN A 489 -9.50 -0.35 -50.56
CA ASN A 489 -9.11 -1.77 -50.73
C ASN A 489 -9.62 -2.67 -49.61
N ASP A 490 -10.53 -2.16 -48.77
CA ASP A 490 -11.27 -2.98 -47.83
C ASP A 490 -12.27 -3.90 -48.57
N CYS A 491 -11.97 -5.20 -48.60
CA CYS A 491 -12.83 -6.24 -49.16
C CYS A 491 -13.66 -6.97 -48.09
N SER A 492 -13.66 -6.49 -46.85
CA SER A 492 -14.38 -7.08 -45.73
C SER A 492 -15.86 -6.71 -45.79
N ILE A 493 -16.56 -7.18 -46.82
CA ILE A 493 -17.97 -6.84 -47.07
C ILE A 493 -18.92 -7.65 -46.15
N LEU A 494 -18.43 -8.65 -45.40
CA LEU A 494 -19.28 -9.63 -44.69
C LEU A 494 -18.87 -10.00 -43.26
N GLU A 495 -17.63 -9.80 -42.81
CA GLU A 495 -17.16 -10.21 -41.47
C GLU A 495 -16.28 -9.11 -40.87
N THR A 496 -16.49 -8.78 -39.59
CA THR A 496 -15.68 -7.79 -38.85
C THR A 496 -14.46 -8.42 -38.18
N ARG A 497 -14.42 -9.76 -38.08
CA ARG A 497 -13.31 -10.52 -37.50
C ARG A 497 -13.39 -12.02 -37.86
N PRO A 498 -12.33 -12.64 -38.40
CA PRO A 498 -11.11 -12.00 -38.88
C PRO A 498 -11.33 -11.26 -40.20
N ASP A 499 -10.65 -10.13 -40.38
CA ASP A 499 -10.72 -9.29 -41.59
C ASP A 499 -9.43 -9.40 -42.42
N ASN A 500 -9.44 -8.85 -43.63
CA ASN A 500 -8.32 -8.99 -44.57
C ASN A 500 -7.18 -7.96 -44.40
N GLU A 501 -7.30 -7.04 -43.45
CA GLU A 501 -6.35 -5.96 -43.18
C GLU A 501 -5.62 -6.15 -41.84
N PHE A 502 -6.38 -6.35 -40.76
CA PHE A 502 -5.87 -6.57 -39.40
C PHE A 502 -5.91 -8.04 -38.98
N GLY A 503 -6.52 -8.93 -39.77
CA GLY A 503 -6.63 -10.34 -39.42
C GLY A 503 -7.59 -10.53 -38.25
N TYR A 504 -7.13 -11.19 -37.19
CA TYR A 504 -7.88 -11.28 -35.94
C TYR A 504 -7.87 -9.97 -35.14
N GLY A 505 -7.02 -9.00 -35.50
CA GLY A 505 -6.95 -7.68 -34.87
C GLY A 505 -5.51 -7.24 -34.56
N GLN A 506 -5.39 -6.19 -33.77
CA GLN A 506 -4.09 -5.76 -33.23
C GLN A 506 -3.61 -6.75 -32.17
N ALA A 507 -2.31 -7.07 -32.16
CA ALA A 507 -1.70 -7.89 -31.12
C ALA A 507 -1.82 -7.20 -29.75
N ASP A 508 -2.20 -7.98 -28.75
CA ASP A 508 -2.24 -7.57 -27.36
C ASP A 508 -1.27 -8.44 -26.57
N PRO A 509 0.00 -7.99 -26.38
CA PRO A 509 1.03 -8.76 -25.69
C PRO A 509 0.59 -9.21 -24.29
N LEU A 510 -0.15 -8.35 -23.58
CA LEU A 510 -0.65 -8.62 -22.24
C LEU A 510 -1.68 -9.75 -22.27
N ALA A 511 -2.70 -9.64 -23.14
CA ALA A 511 -3.73 -10.67 -23.26
C ALA A 511 -3.19 -12.00 -23.82
N PHE A 512 -2.19 -11.94 -24.72
CA PHE A 512 -1.56 -13.12 -25.30
C PHE A 512 -0.75 -13.91 -24.27
N VAL A 513 0.09 -13.24 -23.50
CA VAL A 513 0.90 -13.86 -22.43
C VAL A 513 -0.01 -14.46 -21.35
N GLU A 514 -1.10 -13.77 -21.01
CA GLU A 514 -2.10 -14.29 -20.07
C GLU A 514 -2.77 -15.56 -20.54
N ALA A 515 -3.24 -15.57 -21.78
CA ALA A 515 -3.91 -16.72 -22.35
C ALA A 515 -2.93 -17.89 -22.57
N ALA A 516 -1.67 -17.61 -22.91
CA ALA A 516 -0.62 -18.62 -23.09
C ALA A 516 -0.32 -19.39 -21.81
N GLY A 517 -0.13 -18.69 -20.69
CA GLY A 517 0.16 -19.30 -19.40
C GLY A 517 -1.07 -19.78 -18.62
N SER A 518 -2.29 -19.65 -19.17
CA SER A 518 -3.54 -19.72 -18.37
C SER A 518 -3.39 -18.91 -17.07
N ILE A 519 -2.75 -17.74 -17.21
CA ILE A 519 -2.20 -16.98 -16.10
C ILE A 519 -3.36 -16.42 -15.31
N ASP A 520 -3.57 -16.98 -14.14
CA ASP A 520 -4.40 -16.33 -13.15
C ASP A 520 -3.52 -15.30 -12.45
N ARG A 521 -3.72 -14.00 -12.76
CA ARG A 521 -2.98 -12.89 -12.13
C ARG A 521 -3.10 -12.85 -10.61
N SER A 522 -4.08 -13.56 -10.04
CA SER A 522 -4.17 -13.69 -8.58
C SER A 522 -3.10 -14.63 -8.03
N LEU A 523 -2.53 -15.50 -8.86
CA LEU A 523 -1.45 -16.45 -8.57
C LEU A 523 -0.08 -15.88 -8.91
N ASN A 524 0.92 -16.20 -8.10
CA ASN A 524 2.31 -15.80 -8.32
C ASN A 524 3.25 -16.89 -7.79
N VAL A 525 4.39 -17.09 -8.43
CA VAL A 525 5.47 -17.97 -7.98
C VAL A 525 6.80 -17.26 -8.17
N SER A 526 7.75 -17.51 -7.28
CA SER A 526 9.09 -16.97 -7.36
C SER A 526 10.09 -17.94 -6.74
N MET A 527 11.29 -18.00 -7.30
CA MET A 527 12.45 -18.78 -6.89
C MET A 527 13.54 -17.89 -6.30
N ASN A 528 14.10 -18.32 -5.17
CA ASN A 528 15.24 -17.68 -4.52
C ASN A 528 16.57 -18.22 -5.08
N LEU A 529 16.80 -18.00 -6.37
CA LEU A 529 18.05 -18.30 -7.07
C LEU A 529 18.50 -17.05 -7.82
N GLU A 530 19.79 -16.73 -7.71
CA GLU A 530 20.40 -15.71 -8.57
C GLU A 530 20.73 -16.33 -9.94
N THR A 531 20.65 -15.51 -10.99
CA THR A 531 21.01 -15.89 -12.35
C THR A 531 22.49 -16.32 -12.40
N LEU A 532 22.80 -17.41 -13.11
CA LEU A 532 24.13 -18.00 -13.29
C LEU A 532 24.77 -18.66 -12.05
N GLN A 533 23.96 -19.08 -11.07
CA GLN A 533 24.47 -19.83 -9.92
C GLN A 533 24.89 -21.27 -10.27
N GLU A 534 26.03 -21.72 -9.74
CA GLU A 534 26.46 -23.13 -9.84
C GLU A 534 25.62 -24.03 -8.92
N ILE A 535 24.90 -24.99 -9.51
CA ILE A 535 24.05 -25.92 -8.78
C ILE A 535 24.63 -27.34 -8.92
N GLY A 536 25.02 -27.90 -7.77
CA GLY A 536 25.51 -29.26 -7.67
C GLY A 536 24.38 -30.30 -7.65
N ASN A 537 24.75 -31.56 -7.82
CA ASN A 537 23.83 -32.69 -7.69
C ASN A 537 23.13 -32.66 -6.32
N GLN A 538 21.81 -32.90 -6.32
CA GLN A 538 20.98 -32.97 -5.11
C GLN A 538 20.83 -31.67 -4.29
N SER A 539 21.09 -30.52 -4.91
CA SER A 539 20.88 -29.20 -4.28
C SER A 539 19.40 -28.91 -4.02
N TYR A 540 19.14 -28.09 -3.00
CA TYR A 540 17.79 -27.62 -2.69
C TYR A 540 17.51 -26.29 -3.37
N VAL A 541 16.40 -26.21 -4.09
CA VAL A 541 15.84 -24.97 -4.63
C VAL A 541 14.63 -24.60 -3.79
N SER A 542 14.50 -23.33 -3.44
CA SER A 542 13.37 -22.83 -2.65
C SER A 542 12.86 -21.53 -3.20
N GLY A 543 11.60 -21.24 -2.92
CA GLY A 543 10.91 -20.07 -3.44
C GLY A 543 9.64 -19.77 -2.66
N THR A 544 8.87 -18.80 -3.16
CA THR A 544 7.58 -18.40 -2.61
C THR A 544 6.50 -18.53 -3.68
N ALA A 545 5.28 -18.91 -3.33
CA ALA A 545 4.13 -18.84 -4.23
C ALA A 545 2.93 -18.24 -3.49
N SER A 546 2.04 -17.55 -4.21
CA SER A 546 0.87 -16.89 -3.62
C SER A 546 -0.32 -16.94 -4.57
N GLY A 547 -1.51 -16.64 -4.05
CA GLY A 547 -2.76 -16.60 -4.83
C GLY A 547 -3.67 -17.81 -4.71
N VAL A 548 -3.14 -18.93 -4.25
CA VAL A 548 -3.91 -20.15 -3.96
C VAL A 548 -4.52 -20.13 -2.57
N ALA A 549 -5.69 -20.74 -2.43
CA ALA A 549 -6.25 -21.04 -1.12
C ALA A 549 -5.38 -22.11 -0.42
N PRO A 550 -5.16 -22.00 0.91
CA PRO A 550 -4.35 -22.96 1.66
C PRO A 550 -4.80 -24.42 1.45
N GLY A 551 -3.85 -25.29 1.12
CA GLY A 551 -4.07 -26.73 0.85
C GLY A 551 -4.54 -27.07 -0.58
N MET A 552 -4.56 -26.11 -1.51
CA MET A 552 -4.89 -26.30 -2.92
C MET A 552 -3.70 -25.97 -3.82
N GLY A 553 -3.60 -26.65 -4.96
CA GLY A 553 -2.51 -26.49 -5.93
C GLY A 553 -1.21 -27.17 -5.52
N ILE A 554 -0.25 -27.22 -6.46
CA ILE A 554 1.10 -27.75 -6.27
C ILE A 554 2.11 -26.85 -6.99
N VAL A 555 3.21 -26.53 -6.31
CA VAL A 555 4.36 -25.90 -6.99
C VAL A 555 5.16 -27.00 -7.69
N GLU A 556 5.40 -26.83 -8.97
CA GLU A 556 6.22 -27.71 -9.80
C GLU A 556 7.50 -26.99 -10.22
N VAL A 557 8.61 -27.72 -10.27
CA VAL A 557 9.91 -27.21 -10.70
C VAL A 557 10.50 -28.12 -11.78
N ARG A 558 11.06 -27.52 -12.83
CA ARG A 558 11.67 -28.19 -13.98
C ARG A 558 13.08 -27.64 -14.22
N VAL A 559 13.99 -28.47 -14.71
CA VAL A 559 15.36 -28.07 -15.09
C VAL A 559 15.57 -28.36 -16.59
N GLY A 560 15.81 -27.32 -17.38
CA GLY A 560 15.98 -27.38 -18.83
C GLY A 560 14.81 -28.09 -19.51
N GLY A 561 15.11 -28.98 -20.47
CA GLY A 561 14.13 -29.82 -21.15
C GLY A 561 13.55 -30.97 -20.32
N GLY A 562 13.86 -31.11 -19.02
CA GLY A 562 13.45 -32.23 -18.16
C GLY A 562 11.97 -32.26 -17.75
N GLU A 563 11.59 -33.25 -16.94
CA GLU A 563 10.22 -33.41 -16.41
C GLU A 563 9.94 -32.52 -15.19
N TRP A 564 8.68 -32.11 -15.01
CA TRP A 564 8.23 -31.31 -13.86
C TRP A 564 8.21 -32.12 -12.55
N GLN A 565 8.70 -31.52 -11.46
CA GLN A 565 8.82 -32.15 -10.14
C GLN A 565 8.05 -31.36 -9.08
N GLY A 566 7.24 -32.04 -8.26
CA GLY A 566 6.47 -31.41 -7.19
C GLY A 566 7.34 -30.96 -6.01
N ALA A 567 7.22 -29.69 -5.62
CA ALA A 567 7.87 -29.11 -4.44
C ALA A 567 7.10 -29.43 -3.14
N ALA A 568 7.79 -29.37 -2.01
CA ALA A 568 7.19 -29.45 -0.70
C ALA A 568 6.78 -28.06 -0.22
N ASP A 569 5.51 -27.90 0.14
CA ASP A 569 4.98 -26.73 0.83
C ASP A 569 5.43 -26.72 2.29
N LEU A 570 6.20 -25.72 2.68
CA LEU A 570 6.72 -25.61 4.04
C LEU A 570 5.67 -25.11 5.03
N LYS A 571 4.57 -24.50 4.55
CA LYS A 571 3.61 -23.73 5.39
C LYS A 571 2.14 -24.01 5.15
N GLY A 572 1.82 -24.78 4.13
CA GLY A 572 0.47 -25.27 3.83
C GLY A 572 -0.36 -24.32 2.97
N ASP A 573 0.22 -23.21 2.51
CA ASP A 573 -0.38 -22.24 1.58
C ASP A 573 0.54 -21.87 0.40
N TRP A 574 1.63 -22.61 0.21
CA TRP A 574 2.67 -22.41 -0.80
C TRP A 574 3.47 -21.10 -0.71
N SER A 575 3.24 -20.27 0.33
CA SER A 575 4.02 -19.04 0.59
C SER A 575 5.51 -19.29 0.70
N GLN A 576 5.91 -20.47 1.16
CA GLN A 576 7.27 -20.98 1.05
C GLN A 576 7.25 -22.42 0.60
N TRP A 577 8.00 -22.69 -0.46
CA TRP A 577 8.16 -24.02 -1.01
C TRP A 577 9.63 -24.36 -1.17
N ARG A 578 9.92 -25.65 -1.15
CA ARG A 578 11.27 -26.18 -1.39
C ARG A 578 11.20 -27.50 -2.14
N VAL A 579 12.06 -27.66 -3.13
CA VAL A 579 12.26 -28.92 -3.87
C VAL A 579 13.72 -29.34 -3.79
N LYS A 580 13.97 -30.64 -3.85
CA LYS A 580 15.31 -31.20 -3.98
C LYS A 580 15.47 -31.67 -5.42
N LEU A 581 16.49 -31.17 -6.13
CA LEU A 581 16.71 -31.53 -7.53
C LEU A 581 17.23 -32.96 -7.67
N ASP A 582 16.84 -33.63 -8.77
CA ASP A 582 17.38 -34.93 -9.17
C ASP A 582 18.83 -34.81 -9.68
N SER A 583 19.50 -35.96 -9.78
CA SER A 583 20.87 -35.99 -10.32
C SER A 583 20.86 -35.74 -11.83
N HIS A 584 21.57 -34.73 -12.29
CA HIS A 584 21.86 -34.50 -13.70
C HIS A 584 23.09 -35.29 -14.15
N ALA A 585 23.17 -35.60 -15.46
CA ALA A 585 24.23 -36.43 -16.05
C ALA A 585 25.18 -35.64 -16.98
N GLU A 586 24.82 -34.41 -17.33
CA GLU A 586 25.61 -33.52 -18.19
C GLU A 586 25.75 -32.16 -17.49
N SER A 587 26.96 -31.59 -17.52
CA SER A 587 27.26 -30.27 -16.95
C SER A 587 27.15 -29.21 -18.05
N GLY A 588 26.52 -28.06 -17.77
CA GLY A 588 26.33 -26.99 -18.76
C GLY A 588 25.35 -25.90 -18.30
N ASN A 589 25.16 -24.88 -19.16
CA ASN A 589 24.17 -23.81 -18.95
C ASN A 589 22.76 -24.39 -19.11
N SER A 590 21.91 -24.15 -18.12
CA SER A 590 20.52 -24.59 -18.15
C SER A 590 19.62 -23.56 -17.45
N THR A 591 18.31 -23.74 -17.54
CA THR A 591 17.31 -22.87 -16.91
C THR A 591 16.46 -23.70 -15.96
N ILE A 592 16.22 -23.21 -14.75
CA ILE A 592 15.25 -23.79 -13.83
C ILE A 592 13.96 -22.99 -13.96
N TYR A 593 12.84 -23.69 -14.10
CA TYR A 593 11.50 -23.14 -14.17
C TYR A 593 10.72 -23.55 -12.92
N ALA A 594 9.91 -22.66 -12.37
CA ALA A 594 8.96 -22.96 -11.31
C ALA A 594 7.59 -22.39 -11.64
N ARG A 595 6.54 -23.18 -11.39
CA ARG A 595 5.14 -22.76 -11.57
C ARG A 595 4.26 -23.26 -10.45
N LEU A 596 3.21 -22.52 -10.12
CA LEU A 596 2.17 -22.96 -9.20
C LEU A 596 0.93 -23.38 -10.00
N VAL A 597 0.57 -24.66 -9.92
CA VAL A 597 -0.55 -25.25 -10.66
C VAL A 597 -1.72 -25.49 -9.72
N VAL A 598 -2.88 -24.87 -9.98
CA VAL A 598 -4.12 -25.08 -9.20
C VAL A 598 -5.05 -26.04 -9.91
N SER A 599 -5.17 -25.86 -11.23
CA SER A 599 -5.89 -26.68 -12.20
C SER A 599 -5.28 -26.47 -13.58
N GLU A 600 -5.64 -27.30 -14.57
CA GLU A 600 -5.16 -27.15 -15.96
C GLU A 600 -5.46 -25.75 -16.56
N ASP A 601 -6.53 -25.09 -16.10
CA ASP A 601 -6.95 -23.76 -16.57
C ASP A 601 -6.58 -22.59 -15.61
N SER A 602 -5.77 -22.83 -14.56
CA SER A 602 -5.39 -21.79 -13.59
C SER A 602 -4.00 -22.08 -13.03
N ILE A 603 -3.01 -21.39 -13.60
CA ILE A 603 -1.59 -21.53 -13.31
C ILE A 603 -1.01 -20.15 -13.02
N SER A 604 0.00 -20.08 -12.16
CA SER A 604 0.74 -18.84 -11.95
C SER A 604 1.61 -18.48 -13.16
N PRO A 605 2.05 -17.22 -13.28
CA PRO A 605 3.25 -16.89 -14.06
C PRO A 605 4.39 -17.88 -13.72
N VAL A 606 5.18 -18.30 -14.71
CA VAL A 606 6.33 -19.19 -14.51
C VAL A 606 7.53 -18.35 -14.10
N ASP A 607 8.18 -18.64 -12.98
CA ASP A 607 9.47 -18.01 -12.68
C ASP A 607 10.59 -18.83 -13.34
N ALA A 608 11.48 -18.16 -14.09
CA ALA A 608 12.60 -18.77 -14.80
C ALA A 608 13.95 -18.18 -14.34
N ARG A 609 14.93 -19.04 -14.04
CA ARG A 609 16.27 -18.63 -13.59
C ARG A 609 17.36 -19.43 -14.29
N ARG A 610 18.39 -18.75 -14.81
CA ARG A 610 19.55 -19.42 -15.44
C ARG A 610 20.51 -19.96 -14.38
N VAL A 611 21.08 -21.14 -14.63
CA VAL A 611 21.99 -21.83 -13.71
C VAL A 611 23.07 -22.60 -14.46
N ILE A 612 24.19 -22.87 -13.80
CA ILE A 612 25.25 -23.74 -14.31
C ILE A 612 25.20 -25.06 -13.54
N LEU A 613 24.89 -26.16 -14.22
CA LEU A 613 24.83 -27.49 -13.59
C LEU A 613 26.23 -28.09 -13.46
N VAL A 614 26.62 -28.49 -12.24
CA VAL A 614 27.95 -29.04 -11.93
C VAL A 614 27.85 -30.47 -11.40
N ASP A 615 28.71 -31.38 -11.86
CA ASP A 615 28.71 -32.81 -11.51
C ASP A 615 29.11 -33.16 -10.05
N GLY A 616 29.21 -32.19 -9.12
CA GLY A 616 29.64 -32.38 -7.72
C GLY A 616 28.52 -32.30 -6.66
N GLU A 617 28.67 -32.96 -5.49
CA GLU A 617 27.77 -32.78 -4.33
C GLU A 617 28.00 -31.38 -3.68
N ALA A 618 26.93 -30.61 -3.47
CA ALA A 618 27.02 -29.23 -2.97
C ALA A 618 27.40 -29.14 -1.47
N SER A 619 28.26 -28.17 -1.13
CA SER A 619 28.65 -27.81 0.24
C SER A 619 27.67 -26.82 0.88
N ASP A 620 27.31 -27.01 2.16
CA ASP A 620 26.43 -26.18 3.02
C ASP A 620 26.71 -24.65 3.00
N ALA A 621 26.29 -23.91 1.97
CA ALA A 621 26.60 -22.48 1.82
C ALA A 621 25.41 -21.50 1.98
N MET A 622 24.13 -21.94 1.96
CA MET A 622 22.97 -21.02 2.00
C MET A 622 22.42 -20.71 3.41
N SER A 623 23.28 -20.45 4.40
CA SER A 623 22.84 -19.98 5.75
C SER A 623 23.34 -18.58 6.13
N GLY A 624 24.12 -17.90 5.27
CA GLY A 624 24.80 -16.64 5.61
C GLY A 624 24.03 -15.34 5.35
N ASP A 625 23.28 -15.22 4.25
CA ASP A 625 22.82 -13.91 3.74
C ASP A 625 21.53 -13.36 4.37
N MET A 626 20.57 -14.22 4.71
CA MET A 626 19.34 -13.78 5.40
C MET A 626 19.63 -13.17 6.78
N MET A 627 20.72 -13.61 7.43
CA MET A 627 21.15 -13.05 8.72
C MET A 627 21.68 -11.60 8.58
N GLN A 628 22.30 -11.25 7.43
CA GLN A 628 22.74 -9.87 7.15
C GLN A 628 21.57 -8.95 6.76
N PHE A 629 20.61 -9.46 6.00
CA PHE A 629 19.39 -8.72 5.66
C PHE A 629 18.57 -8.39 6.91
N GLY A 630 18.33 -9.36 7.80
CA GLY A 630 17.61 -9.12 9.04
C GLY A 630 18.27 -8.06 9.93
N LEU A 631 19.59 -8.16 10.15
CA LEU A 631 20.29 -7.23 11.04
C LEU A 631 20.34 -5.80 10.47
N SER A 632 20.51 -5.63 9.16
CA SER A 632 20.55 -4.31 8.51
C SER A 632 19.20 -3.59 8.54
N VAL A 633 18.09 -4.32 8.34
CA VAL A 633 16.71 -3.82 8.45
C VAL A 633 16.44 -3.21 9.83
N PHE A 634 17.05 -3.73 10.90
CA PHE A 634 16.98 -3.14 12.23
C PHE A 634 18.00 -2.01 12.44
N LEU A 635 19.27 -2.22 12.07
CA LEU A 635 20.36 -1.29 12.39
C LEU A 635 20.17 0.10 11.76
N PHE A 636 19.69 0.18 10.51
CA PHE A 636 19.49 1.47 9.84
C PHE A 636 18.44 2.36 10.54
N PRO A 637 17.18 1.91 10.75
CA PRO A 637 16.20 2.72 11.49
C PRO A 637 16.61 2.93 12.95
N PHE A 638 17.33 1.98 13.57
CA PHE A 638 17.84 2.15 14.92
C PHE A 638 18.86 3.29 15.02
N LEU A 639 19.84 3.34 14.11
CA LEU A 639 20.81 4.43 14.05
C LEU A 639 20.14 5.76 13.73
N CYS A 640 19.18 5.78 12.80
CA CYS A 640 18.40 6.98 12.51
C CYS A 640 17.64 7.48 13.75
N ALA A 641 16.98 6.58 14.49
CA ALA A 641 16.28 6.91 15.73
C ALA A 641 17.24 7.43 16.81
N VAL A 642 18.42 6.81 16.97
CA VAL A 642 19.44 7.27 17.93
C VAL A 642 19.99 8.65 17.55
N VAL A 643 20.28 8.90 16.27
CA VAL A 643 20.72 10.21 15.77
C VAL A 643 19.63 11.26 15.98
N LEU A 644 18.38 10.93 15.67
CA LEU A 644 17.22 11.79 15.84
C LEU A 644 16.99 12.15 17.32
N ILE A 645 17.00 11.16 18.22
CA ILE A 645 16.91 11.38 19.66
C ILE A 645 18.09 12.21 20.15
N SER A 646 19.31 11.96 19.67
CA SER A 646 20.50 12.73 20.06
C SER A 646 20.40 14.18 19.62
N PHE A 647 19.92 14.42 18.39
CA PHE A 647 19.67 15.76 17.87
C PHE A 647 18.62 16.51 18.70
N ILE A 648 17.51 15.83 19.05
CA ILE A 648 16.45 16.41 19.89
C ILE A 648 16.96 16.67 21.30
N ALA A 649 17.68 15.72 21.90
CA ALA A 649 18.24 15.87 23.24
C ALA A 649 19.19 17.07 23.33
N LEU A 650 19.97 17.35 22.28
CA LEU A 650 20.80 18.54 22.18
C LEU A 650 19.99 19.81 21.95
N ARG A 651 19.03 19.80 21.01
CA ARG A 651 18.19 20.96 20.68
C ARG A 651 17.33 21.40 21.87
N GLU A 652 16.76 20.44 22.59
CA GLU A 652 15.89 20.66 23.75
C GLU A 652 16.65 20.62 25.09
N ARG A 653 17.99 20.63 25.05
CA ARG A 653 18.89 20.65 26.20
C ARG A 653 18.41 19.74 27.34
N TRP A 654 18.25 18.46 27.01
CA TRP A 654 17.91 17.44 27.98
C TRP A 654 18.96 17.35 29.10
N ASP A 655 20.19 17.81 28.88
CA ASP A 655 21.20 17.98 29.92
C ASP A 655 20.71 18.84 31.10
N ARG A 656 19.87 19.85 30.86
CA ARG A 656 19.23 20.64 31.92
C ARG A 656 18.08 19.89 32.59
N LYS A 657 17.26 19.16 31.83
CA LYS A 657 16.19 18.29 32.36
C LYS A 657 16.74 17.13 33.22
N ILE A 658 17.95 16.66 32.89
CA ILE A 658 18.62 15.50 33.52
C ILE A 658 19.61 15.95 34.60
N ASN A 659 19.87 17.25 34.78
CA ASN A 659 20.91 17.74 35.67
C ASN A 659 20.63 17.37 37.13
N PHE A 660 21.41 16.44 37.66
CA PHE A 660 21.27 15.94 39.03
C PHE A 660 21.71 16.95 40.10
N SER A 661 22.31 18.09 39.72
CA SER A 661 22.96 19.03 40.64
C SER A 661 22.04 20.03 41.32
N GLU A 662 20.88 20.36 40.74
CA GLU A 662 19.91 21.31 41.33
C GLU A 662 18.90 20.65 42.28
N TYR A 663 18.85 19.32 42.31
CA TYR A 663 17.97 18.59 43.21
C TYR A 663 18.69 18.25 44.52
N LYS A 664 18.36 18.95 45.61
CA LYS A 664 18.65 18.44 46.97
C LYS A 664 17.97 17.08 47.09
N PRO A 665 18.72 15.98 47.21
CA PRO A 665 18.08 14.68 47.30
C PRO A 665 17.38 14.62 48.65
N SER A 666 16.06 14.50 48.64
CA SER A 666 15.38 13.62 49.58
C SER A 666 15.83 12.19 49.24
N THR A 667 17.10 11.88 49.51
CA THR A 667 17.68 10.53 49.41
C THR A 667 16.96 9.54 50.34
N SER A 668 16.03 10.03 51.16
CA SER A 668 15.02 9.27 51.89
C SER A 668 13.96 8.62 51.00
N GLY A 669 13.51 9.18 49.87
CA GLY A 669 12.33 8.62 49.16
C GLY A 669 12.49 7.21 48.58
N ILE A 670 13.58 6.97 47.84
CA ILE A 670 13.81 5.69 47.14
C ILE A 670 14.49 4.67 48.06
N ILE A 671 15.38 5.13 48.95
CA ILE A 671 16.07 4.28 49.94
C ILE A 671 15.15 3.97 51.15
N ASP A 672 14.29 4.89 51.59
CA ASP A 672 13.21 4.53 52.54
C ASP A 672 12.12 3.72 51.87
N GLY A 673 11.90 3.88 50.56
CA GLY A 673 11.10 2.95 49.74
C GLY A 673 11.61 1.51 49.76
N LEU A 674 12.94 1.32 49.80
CA LEU A 674 13.58 0.02 49.99
C LEU A 674 13.64 -0.43 51.47
N ARG A 675 13.42 0.49 52.44
CA ARG A 675 13.20 0.16 53.87
C ARG A 675 11.75 -0.26 54.19
N ILE A 676 10.84 -0.24 53.21
CA ILE A 676 9.43 -0.69 53.33
C ILE A 676 9.32 -2.20 53.69
N ALA A 677 10.41 -2.95 53.67
CA ALA A 677 10.45 -4.36 54.10
C ALA A 677 10.64 -4.58 55.62
N ASN A 678 10.37 -3.59 56.49
CA ASN A 678 10.43 -3.77 57.94
C ASN A 678 9.01 -3.86 58.56
N PRO A 679 8.53 -5.05 58.96
CA PRO A 679 7.15 -5.26 59.43
C PRO A 679 6.74 -4.46 60.68
N MET A 680 7.71 -3.89 61.41
CA MET A 680 7.45 -3.11 62.63
C MET A 680 6.91 -1.69 62.40
N LEU A 681 7.03 -1.12 61.20
CA LEU A 681 6.62 0.27 60.89
C LEU A 681 5.22 0.37 60.24
N TYR A 682 4.58 -0.77 59.94
CA TYR A 682 3.25 -0.86 59.33
C TYR A 682 2.14 -0.03 60.05
N PRO A 683 2.11 0.06 61.40
CA PRO A 683 1.10 0.85 62.11
C PRO A 683 1.22 2.36 61.88
N ASP A 684 2.44 2.87 61.75
CA ASP A 684 2.69 4.30 61.60
C ASP A 684 2.45 4.76 60.15
N TYR A 685 2.76 3.91 59.16
CA TYR A 685 2.36 4.13 57.77
C TYR A 685 0.84 4.11 57.59
N ALA A 686 0.13 3.18 58.24
CA ALA A 686 -1.33 3.13 58.18
C ALA A 686 -1.97 4.39 58.78
N LYS A 687 -1.43 4.93 59.88
CA LYS A 687 -1.89 6.21 60.46
C LYS A 687 -1.62 7.40 59.54
N SER A 688 -0.44 7.46 58.93
CA SER A 688 -0.07 8.52 57.97
C SER A 688 -0.97 8.49 56.72
N ALA A 689 -1.25 7.30 56.17
CA ALA A 689 -2.16 7.12 55.04
C ALA A 689 -3.61 7.50 55.39
N ILE A 690 -4.09 7.19 56.60
CA ILE A 690 -5.41 7.62 57.07
C ILE A 690 -5.47 9.15 57.26
N GLY A 691 -4.37 9.77 57.69
CA GLY A 691 -4.23 11.22 57.77
C GLY A 691 -4.32 11.86 56.39
N ALA A 692 -3.47 11.44 55.46
CA ALA A 692 -3.43 11.93 54.08
C ALA A 692 -4.75 11.67 53.33
N TRP A 693 -5.46 10.58 53.62
CA TRP A 693 -6.81 10.34 53.06
C TRP A 693 -7.85 11.31 53.61
N LYS A 694 -7.71 11.87 54.81
CA LYS A 694 -8.69 12.78 55.41
C LYS A 694 -8.53 14.24 54.98
N ASP A 695 -7.40 14.60 54.37
CA ASP A 695 -7.16 15.95 53.86
C ASP A 695 -8.01 16.19 52.59
N GLY A 696 -8.82 17.25 52.54
CA GLY A 696 -9.77 17.51 51.43
C GLY A 696 -11.00 16.58 51.40
N GLU A 697 -12.09 16.98 50.72
CA GLU A 697 -13.32 16.16 50.61
C GLU A 697 -13.56 15.59 49.20
N SER A 698 -12.96 16.17 48.15
CA SER A 698 -13.13 15.75 46.76
C SER A 698 -11.85 15.20 46.11
N LEU A 699 -11.99 14.51 44.98
CA LEU A 699 -10.86 14.03 44.17
C LEU A 699 -10.07 15.20 43.56
N SER A 700 -10.72 16.31 43.21
CA SER A 700 -10.02 17.50 42.71
C SER A 700 -9.10 18.16 43.74
N GLU A 701 -9.38 18.04 45.04
CA GLU A 701 -8.63 18.72 46.10
C GLU A 701 -7.43 17.93 46.64
N ASN A 702 -7.45 16.59 46.56
CA ASN A 702 -6.43 15.74 47.18
C ASN A 702 -5.80 14.72 46.22
N GLN A 703 -4.50 14.90 45.96
CA GLN A 703 -3.65 14.01 45.15
C GLN A 703 -3.61 12.56 45.65
N PHE A 704 -3.47 12.34 46.96
CA PHE A 704 -3.45 11.00 47.56
C PHE A 704 -4.78 10.26 47.33
N ARG A 705 -5.92 10.97 47.43
CA ARG A 705 -7.24 10.40 47.11
C ARG A 705 -7.37 10.04 45.64
N ARG A 706 -6.85 10.86 44.71
CA ARG A 706 -6.82 10.56 43.27
C ARG A 706 -6.09 9.25 42.99
N TYR A 707 -4.83 9.14 43.41
CA TYR A 707 -4.02 7.95 43.15
C TYR A 707 -4.62 6.67 43.73
N VAL A 708 -5.04 6.71 45.00
CA VAL A 708 -5.60 5.52 45.67
C VAL A 708 -6.93 5.11 45.04
N SER A 709 -7.80 6.08 44.73
CA SER A 709 -9.13 5.79 44.22
C SER A 709 -9.09 5.24 42.79
N LEU A 710 -8.30 5.87 41.89
CA LEU A 710 -8.12 5.39 40.52
C LEU A 710 -7.47 3.99 40.50
N SER A 711 -6.48 3.74 41.36
CA SER A 711 -5.85 2.42 41.50
C SER A 711 -6.82 1.33 41.95
N ILE A 712 -7.69 1.62 42.93
CA ILE A 712 -8.71 0.66 43.39
C ILE A 712 -9.70 0.35 42.25
N LEU A 713 -10.11 1.36 41.48
CA LEU A 713 -11.03 1.17 40.35
C LEU A 713 -10.41 0.35 39.22
N TYR A 714 -9.12 0.53 38.95
CA TYR A 714 -8.38 -0.29 37.99
C TYR A 714 -8.15 -1.73 38.49
N THR A 715 -7.98 -1.92 39.80
CA THR A 715 -7.93 -3.27 40.41
C THR A 715 -9.24 -4.04 40.16
N ALA A 716 -10.38 -3.34 40.20
CA ALA A 716 -11.71 -3.90 39.94
C ALA A 716 -11.83 -4.49 38.53
N GLN A 717 -11.11 -3.91 37.55
CA GLN A 717 -11.08 -4.38 36.16
C GLN A 717 -10.12 -5.56 35.99
N GLY A 718 -8.94 -5.49 36.62
CA GLY A 718 -7.90 -6.51 36.47
C GLY A 718 -8.30 -7.86 37.04
N LEU A 719 -9.09 -7.89 38.10
CA LEU A 719 -9.44 -9.11 38.82
C LEU A 719 -10.35 -10.06 38.00
N PRO A 720 -11.47 -9.62 37.39
CA PRO A 720 -12.21 -10.42 36.42
C PRO A 720 -11.42 -10.77 35.17
N GLN A 721 -10.54 -9.86 34.72
CA GLN A 721 -9.69 -10.11 33.57
C GLN A 721 -8.72 -11.27 33.82
N GLY A 722 -8.06 -11.32 34.98
CA GLY A 722 -7.21 -12.45 35.36
C GLY A 722 -7.97 -13.78 35.41
N PHE A 723 -9.19 -13.78 35.93
CA PHE A 723 -10.04 -14.97 35.96
C PHE A 723 -10.40 -15.46 34.55
N THR A 724 -10.82 -14.55 33.67
CA THR A 724 -11.30 -14.88 32.32
C THR A 724 -10.18 -15.23 31.33
N TYR A 725 -9.02 -14.59 31.44
CA TYR A 725 -7.89 -14.80 30.52
C TYR A 725 -6.88 -15.85 31.01
N VAL A 726 -6.84 -16.18 32.30
CA VAL A 726 -5.87 -17.16 32.85
C VAL A 726 -6.54 -18.34 33.52
N ALA A 727 -7.36 -18.11 34.54
CA ALA A 727 -7.88 -19.20 35.38
C ALA A 727 -8.93 -20.07 34.68
N PHE A 728 -9.87 -19.45 33.97
CA PHE A 728 -10.97 -20.14 33.30
C PHE A 728 -10.54 -20.95 32.05
N PRO A 729 -9.68 -20.43 31.15
CA PRO A 729 -9.13 -21.19 30.03
C PRO A 729 -8.29 -22.39 30.50
N ALA A 730 -7.47 -22.21 31.54
CA ALA A 730 -6.71 -23.30 32.12
C ALA A 730 -7.62 -24.42 32.68
N PHE A 731 -8.78 -24.04 33.24
CA PHE A 731 -9.80 -25.02 33.65
C PHE A 731 -10.43 -25.75 32.45
N LEU A 732 -10.76 -25.05 31.36
CA LEU A 732 -11.31 -25.68 30.16
C LEU A 732 -10.32 -26.66 29.51
N ALA A 733 -9.03 -26.28 29.44
CA ALA A 733 -7.98 -27.13 28.91
C ALA A 733 -7.79 -28.44 29.71
N VAL A 734 -8.00 -28.40 31.03
CA VAL A 734 -7.95 -29.61 31.89
C VAL A 734 -9.19 -30.50 31.74
N ASN A 735 -10.29 -29.98 31.19
CA ASN A 735 -11.53 -30.74 30.93
C ASN A 735 -11.67 -31.14 29.45
N ASP A 736 -10.56 -31.33 28.74
CA ASP A 736 -10.50 -31.79 27.34
C ASP A 736 -11.27 -30.91 26.33
N VAL A 737 -11.46 -29.62 26.64
CA VAL A 737 -12.01 -28.65 25.67
C VAL A 737 -10.93 -28.30 24.64
N SER A 738 -11.31 -28.27 23.36
CA SER A 738 -10.35 -28.05 22.28
C SER A 738 -9.67 -26.67 22.40
N PRO A 739 -8.38 -26.54 22.01
CA PRO A 739 -7.70 -25.24 21.97
C PRO A 739 -8.42 -24.22 21.07
N VAL A 740 -9.09 -24.68 20.02
CA VAL A 740 -9.85 -23.84 19.08
C VAL A 740 -11.07 -23.21 19.77
N ASP A 741 -11.81 -23.98 20.56
CA ASP A 741 -12.97 -23.48 21.31
C ASP A 741 -12.55 -22.48 22.40
N ILE A 742 -11.39 -22.70 23.03
CA ILE A 742 -10.81 -21.77 24.01
C ILE A 742 -10.38 -20.46 23.33
N ALA A 743 -9.78 -20.54 22.13
CA ALA A 743 -9.43 -19.36 21.35
C ALA A 743 -10.67 -18.56 20.90
N ALA A 744 -11.75 -19.26 20.49
CA ALA A 744 -13.01 -18.63 20.15
C ALA A 744 -13.66 -17.90 21.34
N LEU A 745 -13.59 -18.50 22.54
CA LEU A 745 -14.00 -17.87 23.80
C LEU A 745 -13.21 -16.57 24.07
N TRP A 746 -11.89 -16.58 23.89
CA TRP A 746 -11.06 -15.37 24.06
C TRP A 746 -11.41 -14.28 23.06
N ALA A 747 -11.59 -14.63 21.79
CA ALA A 747 -11.98 -13.68 20.77
C ALA A 747 -13.33 -13.02 21.11
N ALA A 748 -14.30 -13.80 21.57
CA ALA A 748 -15.58 -13.28 22.03
C ALA A 748 -15.43 -12.34 23.23
N ILE A 749 -14.66 -12.73 24.26
CA ILE A 749 -14.45 -11.95 25.48
C ILE A 749 -13.68 -10.64 25.22
N ALA A 750 -12.75 -10.64 24.26
CA ALA A 750 -11.96 -9.47 23.88
C ALA A 750 -12.75 -8.45 23.04
N LEU A 751 -13.80 -8.90 22.33
CA LEU A 751 -14.53 -8.08 21.37
C LEU A 751 -15.15 -6.79 21.97
N PRO A 752 -15.78 -6.79 23.16
CA PRO A 752 -16.26 -5.56 23.79
C PRO A 752 -15.18 -4.49 24.02
N TRP A 753 -13.93 -4.90 24.26
CA TRP A 753 -12.81 -3.98 24.44
C TRP A 753 -12.36 -3.33 23.13
N THR A 754 -12.63 -3.96 21.99
CA THR A 754 -12.34 -3.39 20.66
C THR A 754 -13.31 -2.25 20.34
N PHE A 755 -14.60 -2.44 20.65
CA PHE A 755 -15.68 -1.48 20.37
C PHE A 755 -15.89 -0.43 21.47
N LYS A 756 -14.93 -0.23 22.38
CA LYS A 756 -15.11 0.70 23.50
C LYS A 756 -15.30 2.16 23.09
N PHE A 757 -14.89 2.54 21.86
CA PHE A 757 -15.17 3.87 21.28
C PHE A 757 -16.65 4.23 21.25
N VAL A 758 -17.57 3.26 21.27
CA VAL A 758 -19.02 3.49 21.35
C VAL A 758 -19.42 4.12 22.68
N TRP A 759 -18.72 3.76 23.77
CA TRP A 759 -19.05 4.26 25.12
C TRP A 759 -18.58 5.70 25.34
N GLY A 760 -17.51 6.15 24.67
CA GLY A 760 -16.94 7.49 24.85
C GLY A 760 -17.99 8.60 24.67
N PRO A 761 -18.66 8.69 23.51
CA PRO A 761 -19.70 9.69 23.26
C PRO A 761 -20.89 9.58 24.22
N MET A 762 -21.22 8.38 24.70
CA MET A 762 -22.31 8.20 25.67
C MET A 762 -21.93 8.77 27.05
N VAL A 763 -20.71 8.50 27.50
CA VAL A 763 -20.18 8.98 28.78
C VAL A 763 -19.95 10.49 28.76
N ASP A 764 -19.54 11.07 27.64
CA ASP A 764 -19.41 12.52 27.47
C ASP A 764 -20.73 13.24 27.17
N GLY A 765 -21.68 12.59 26.47
CA GLY A 765 -22.92 13.22 26.03
C GLY A 765 -24.05 13.20 27.07
N ILE A 766 -24.12 12.17 27.91
CA ILE A 766 -25.16 12.01 28.93
C ILE A 766 -24.53 12.20 30.31
N GLN A 767 -24.67 13.41 30.86
CA GLN A 767 -24.09 13.79 32.14
C GLN A 767 -25.19 14.11 33.17
N ALA A 768 -24.91 13.83 34.44
CA ALA A 768 -25.74 14.25 35.58
C ALA A 768 -24.90 15.11 36.54
N PRO A 769 -24.66 16.41 36.21
CA PRO A 769 -23.66 17.24 36.89
C PRO A 769 -23.84 17.34 38.41
N SER A 770 -25.07 17.20 38.91
CA SER A 770 -25.39 17.26 40.33
C SER A 770 -24.88 16.06 41.17
N TYR A 771 -24.55 14.93 40.53
CA TYR A 771 -24.12 13.69 41.19
C TYR A 771 -22.69 13.23 40.81
N GLY A 772 -21.94 14.10 40.13
CA GLY A 772 -20.66 13.79 39.46
C GLY A 772 -20.88 13.49 37.96
N ARG A 773 -19.95 13.93 37.12
CA ARG A 773 -20.05 13.79 35.65
C ARG A 773 -19.82 12.34 35.21
N ARG A 774 -18.94 11.59 35.89
CA ARG A 774 -18.49 10.24 35.47
C ARG A 774 -18.95 9.12 36.40
N ARG A 775 -19.15 9.41 37.68
CA ARG A 775 -19.49 8.50 38.77
C ARG A 775 -20.77 7.68 38.52
N PRO A 776 -21.89 8.24 38.02
CA PRO A 776 -23.08 7.45 37.73
C PRO A 776 -22.83 6.31 36.72
N TRP A 777 -22.01 6.58 35.68
CA TRP A 777 -21.62 5.58 34.69
C TRP A 777 -20.75 4.47 35.29
N ILE A 778 -19.79 4.84 36.14
CA ILE A 778 -18.94 3.87 36.86
C ILE A 778 -19.79 2.95 37.73
N LEU A 779 -20.75 3.50 38.48
CA LEU A 779 -21.66 2.72 39.35
C LEU A 779 -22.58 1.78 38.55
N PHE A 780 -23.11 2.26 37.42
CA PHE A 780 -23.94 1.46 36.52
C PHE A 780 -23.14 0.27 35.95
N ALA A 781 -21.94 0.53 35.45
CA ALA A 781 -21.03 -0.49 34.92
C ALA A 781 -20.66 -1.53 35.98
N GLN A 782 -20.26 -1.10 37.18
CA GLN A 782 -19.91 -1.99 38.29
C GLN A 782 -21.09 -2.88 38.72
N THR A 783 -22.30 -2.33 38.76
CA THR A 783 -23.51 -3.11 39.06
C THR A 783 -23.73 -4.20 38.00
N GLY A 784 -23.59 -3.87 36.72
CA GLY A 784 -23.67 -4.83 35.62
C GLY A 784 -22.61 -5.93 35.72
N MET A 785 -21.37 -5.58 36.08
CA MET A 785 -20.29 -6.55 36.30
C MET A 785 -20.59 -7.53 37.45
N VAL A 786 -21.14 -7.05 38.56
CA VAL A 786 -21.52 -7.91 39.71
C VAL A 786 -22.65 -8.86 39.33
N VAL A 787 -23.69 -8.37 38.65
CA VAL A 787 -24.85 -9.17 38.24
C VAL A 787 -24.44 -10.27 37.24
N THR A 788 -23.66 -9.92 36.24
CA THR A 788 -23.20 -10.86 35.20
C THR A 788 -22.24 -11.91 35.75
N LEU A 789 -21.31 -11.53 36.64
CA LEU A 789 -20.41 -12.49 37.28
C LEU A 789 -21.16 -13.40 38.27
N GLY A 790 -22.15 -12.85 38.99
CA GLY A 790 -23.04 -13.62 39.85
C GLY A 790 -23.89 -14.63 39.08
N ALA A 791 -24.30 -14.30 37.84
CA ALA A 791 -25.06 -15.21 36.98
C ALA A 791 -24.30 -16.52 36.67
N LEU A 792 -22.96 -16.47 36.59
CA LEU A 792 -22.12 -17.66 36.37
C LEU A 792 -22.27 -18.72 37.47
N LEU A 793 -22.62 -18.32 38.70
CA LEU A 793 -22.83 -19.26 39.81
C LEU A 793 -24.05 -20.15 39.61
N PHE A 794 -25.04 -19.70 38.82
CA PHE A 794 -26.27 -20.43 38.54
C PHE A 794 -26.15 -21.42 37.37
N VAL A 795 -25.04 -21.41 36.64
CA VAL A 795 -24.75 -22.40 35.58
C VAL A 795 -24.35 -23.72 36.22
N SER A 796 -25.08 -24.81 35.94
CA SER A 796 -24.89 -26.12 36.58
C SER A 796 -23.49 -26.71 36.30
N ASN A 797 -23.10 -26.77 35.02
CA ASN A 797 -21.79 -27.22 34.56
C ASN A 797 -21.18 -26.22 33.57
N LEU A 798 -20.07 -25.58 33.94
CA LEU A 798 -19.43 -24.56 33.11
C LEU A 798 -18.69 -25.14 31.90
N ALA A 799 -18.22 -26.39 31.97
CA ALA A 799 -17.50 -27.05 30.88
C ALA A 799 -18.45 -27.58 29.79
N GLU A 800 -19.69 -27.97 30.15
CA GLU A 800 -20.70 -28.44 29.19
C GLU A 800 -21.52 -27.31 28.56
N SER A 801 -21.52 -26.10 29.16
CA SER A 801 -22.32 -24.94 28.72
C SER A 801 -21.44 -23.78 28.23
N ILE A 802 -20.40 -24.08 27.43
CA ILE A 802 -19.39 -23.09 26.98
C ILE A 802 -20.03 -21.89 26.30
N GLN A 803 -21.03 -22.09 25.44
CA GLN A 803 -21.73 -21.01 24.73
C GLN A 803 -22.43 -20.04 25.69
N LEU A 804 -23.18 -20.56 26.67
CA LEU A 804 -23.87 -19.73 27.67
C LEU A 804 -22.86 -18.98 28.55
N VAL A 805 -21.76 -19.62 28.93
CA VAL A 805 -20.69 -18.98 29.72
C VAL A 805 -19.99 -17.90 28.90
N THR A 806 -19.73 -18.14 27.62
CA THR A 806 -19.16 -17.17 26.68
C THR A 806 -20.05 -15.93 26.56
N LEU A 807 -21.36 -16.11 26.39
CA LEU A 807 -22.31 -14.99 26.33
C LEU A 807 -22.35 -14.18 27.63
N LEU A 808 -22.37 -14.85 28.80
CA LEU A 808 -22.35 -14.15 30.09
C LEU A 808 -21.04 -13.37 30.30
N LEU A 809 -19.90 -13.93 29.89
CA LEU A 809 -18.60 -13.26 29.96
C LEU A 809 -18.48 -12.13 28.92
N PHE A 810 -19.10 -12.25 27.75
CA PHE A 810 -19.21 -11.18 26.77
C PHE A 810 -19.96 -9.97 27.36
N VAL A 811 -21.16 -10.21 27.93
CA VAL A 811 -21.96 -9.14 28.56
C VAL A 811 -21.21 -8.55 29.77
N HIS A 812 -20.52 -9.38 30.55
CA HIS A 812 -19.66 -8.90 31.64
C HIS A 812 -18.57 -7.94 31.13
N ASN A 813 -17.90 -8.29 30.04
CA ASN A 813 -16.84 -7.47 29.44
C ASN A 813 -17.39 -6.20 28.79
N LEU A 814 -18.65 -6.20 28.33
CA LEU A 814 -19.34 -4.98 27.91
C LEU A 814 -19.41 -3.95 29.04
N PHE A 815 -19.87 -4.37 30.22
CA PHE A 815 -19.88 -3.51 31.41
C PHE A 815 -18.46 -3.17 31.90
N SER A 816 -17.52 -4.12 31.84
CA SER A 816 -16.12 -3.85 32.21
C SER A 816 -15.47 -2.79 31.31
N SER A 817 -15.74 -2.82 30.01
CA SER A 817 -15.26 -1.81 29.05
C SER A 817 -15.90 -0.44 29.28
N LEU A 818 -17.19 -0.40 29.66
CA LEU A 818 -17.86 0.84 30.03
C LEU A 818 -17.29 1.45 31.33
N GLN A 819 -16.93 0.61 32.31
CA GLN A 819 -16.24 1.07 33.51
C GLN A 819 -14.86 1.65 33.16
N ASP A 820 -14.09 0.99 32.29
CA ASP A 820 -12.78 1.45 31.81
C ASP A 820 -12.89 2.86 31.23
N VAL A 821 -13.79 3.07 30.25
CA VAL A 821 -14.05 4.38 29.64
C VAL A 821 -14.48 5.44 30.67
N GLY A 822 -15.35 5.06 31.62
CA GLY A 822 -15.81 5.98 32.67
C GLY A 822 -14.70 6.38 33.65
N VAL A 823 -13.80 5.47 34.01
CA VAL A 823 -12.68 5.74 34.92
C VAL A 823 -11.56 6.50 34.21
N ASP A 824 -11.31 6.22 32.93
CA ASP A 824 -10.33 6.94 32.12
C ASP A 824 -10.77 8.39 31.89
N ALA A 825 -12.05 8.59 31.56
CA ALA A 825 -12.64 9.92 31.48
C ALA A 825 -12.55 10.68 32.81
N LEU A 826 -12.77 9.98 33.93
CA LEU A 826 -12.60 10.56 35.26
C LEU A 826 -11.15 10.95 35.52
N ALA A 827 -10.17 10.14 35.12
CA ALA A 827 -8.75 10.42 35.29
C ALA A 827 -8.33 11.68 34.51
N VAL A 828 -8.74 11.80 33.25
CA VAL A 828 -8.53 13.01 32.42
C VAL A 828 -9.13 14.25 33.09
N ASP A 829 -10.30 14.12 33.72
CA ASP A 829 -11.00 15.24 34.34
C ASP A 829 -10.38 15.71 35.67
N VAL A 830 -9.70 14.84 36.43
CA VAL A 830 -9.22 15.15 37.80
C VAL A 830 -7.72 15.25 37.96
N LEU A 831 -6.92 14.67 37.04
CA LEU A 831 -5.47 14.66 37.15
C LEU A 831 -4.87 15.98 36.65
N GLN A 832 -3.85 16.45 37.38
CA GLN A 832 -3.04 17.59 36.95
C GLN A 832 -1.91 17.13 36.02
N PRO A 833 -1.38 17.99 35.13
CA PRO A 833 -0.38 17.62 34.13
C PRO A 833 0.88 16.95 34.70
N ASP A 834 1.31 17.36 35.91
CA ASP A 834 2.46 16.82 36.65
C ASP A 834 2.17 15.52 37.40
N GLU A 835 0.91 15.08 37.43
CA GLU A 835 0.47 13.87 38.13
C GLU A 835 0.11 12.72 37.18
N VAL A 836 -0.08 13.00 35.89
CA VAL A 836 -0.64 12.06 34.90
C VAL A 836 0.21 10.79 34.79
N ALA A 837 1.54 10.89 34.69
CA ALA A 837 2.36 9.72 34.42
C ALA A 837 2.45 8.80 35.64
N LYS A 838 2.64 9.36 36.83
CA LYS A 838 2.62 8.60 38.09
C LYS A 838 1.26 8.01 38.40
N ALA A 839 0.16 8.73 38.14
CA ALA A 839 -1.20 8.20 38.26
C ALA A 839 -1.39 6.96 37.39
N ASN A 840 -1.08 7.08 36.10
CA ASN A 840 -1.19 5.99 35.15
C ASN A 840 -0.33 4.79 35.58
N GLY A 841 0.91 5.02 36.02
CA GLY A 841 1.78 3.98 36.57
C GLY A 841 1.12 3.21 37.71
N PHE A 842 0.53 3.90 38.69
CA PHE A 842 -0.19 3.24 39.79
C PHE A 842 -1.47 2.54 39.33
N MET A 843 -2.26 3.17 38.47
CA MET A 843 -3.51 2.62 37.93
C MET A 843 -3.26 1.29 37.22
N PHE A 844 -2.34 1.26 36.26
CA PHE A 844 -2.05 0.04 35.50
C PHE A 844 -1.34 -1.00 36.34
N ALA A 845 -0.46 -0.61 37.27
CA ALA A 845 0.14 -1.56 38.21
C ALA A 845 -0.93 -2.23 39.08
N ALA A 846 -1.92 -1.47 39.56
CA ALA A 846 -3.05 -2.00 40.33
C ALA A 846 -3.93 -2.94 39.48
N LYS A 847 -4.14 -2.63 38.19
CA LYS A 847 -4.80 -3.54 37.23
C LYS A 847 -4.01 -4.85 37.06
N ARG A 848 -2.68 -4.81 36.91
CA ARG A 848 -1.83 -6.01 36.83
C ARG A 848 -1.83 -6.82 38.14
N ALA A 849 -1.84 -6.16 39.29
CA ALA A 849 -1.99 -6.82 40.58
C ALA A 849 -3.35 -7.56 40.70
N GLY A 850 -4.43 -6.92 40.25
CA GLY A 850 -5.75 -7.54 40.12
C GLY A 850 -5.71 -8.76 39.19
N TYR A 851 -5.04 -8.66 38.05
CA TYR A 851 -4.87 -9.74 37.08
C TYR A 851 -4.12 -10.95 37.67
N ILE A 852 -3.02 -10.73 38.40
CA ILE A 852 -2.27 -11.80 39.08
C ILE A 852 -3.15 -12.48 40.14
N LEU A 853 -3.92 -11.70 40.91
CA LEU A 853 -4.82 -12.21 41.93
C LEU A 853 -5.95 -13.04 41.29
N GLY A 854 -6.59 -12.51 40.26
CA GLY A 854 -7.69 -13.16 39.53
C GLY A 854 -7.27 -14.39 38.72
N GLY A 855 -6.04 -14.41 38.21
CA GLY A 855 -5.50 -15.48 37.39
C GLY A 855 -4.76 -16.55 38.18
N ALA A 856 -3.58 -16.21 38.71
CA ALA A 856 -2.71 -17.18 39.36
C ALA A 856 -3.25 -17.64 40.72
N ILE A 857 -3.66 -16.71 41.60
CA ILE A 857 -4.09 -17.06 42.96
C ILE A 857 -5.45 -17.76 42.93
N LEU A 858 -6.46 -17.18 42.26
CA LEU A 858 -7.77 -17.81 42.14
C LEU A 858 -7.74 -19.06 41.26
N GLY A 859 -6.87 -19.15 40.25
CA GLY A 859 -6.66 -20.36 39.45
C GLY A 859 -6.14 -21.54 40.28
N ILE A 860 -5.16 -21.31 41.18
CA ILE A 860 -4.71 -22.34 42.14
C ILE A 860 -5.88 -22.79 43.03
N MET A 861 -6.71 -21.85 43.49
CA MET A 861 -7.87 -22.20 44.30
C MET A 861 -8.93 -22.99 43.51
N ALA A 862 -9.11 -22.66 42.23
CA ALA A 862 -10.01 -23.37 41.32
C ALA A 862 -9.61 -24.85 41.14
N THR A 863 -8.30 -25.16 41.08
CA THR A 863 -7.85 -26.57 41.01
C THR A 863 -8.15 -27.37 42.28
N LYS A 864 -8.18 -26.73 43.45
CA LYS A 864 -8.40 -27.40 44.75
C LYS A 864 -9.87 -27.50 45.15
N PHE A 865 -10.67 -26.49 44.83
CA PHE A 865 -12.05 -26.34 45.32
C PHE A 865 -13.09 -26.22 44.19
N GLY A 866 -12.68 -26.42 42.93
CA GLY A 866 -13.51 -26.28 41.73
C GLY A 866 -13.63 -24.83 41.25
N ILE A 867 -13.88 -24.62 39.95
CA ILE A 867 -13.87 -23.28 39.32
C ILE A 867 -14.89 -22.30 39.91
N LYS A 868 -16.03 -22.80 40.42
CA LYS A 868 -17.04 -21.96 41.09
C LYS A 868 -16.50 -21.29 42.36
N SER A 869 -15.51 -21.90 43.03
CA SER A 869 -14.88 -21.30 44.21
C SER A 869 -14.14 -20.00 43.89
N ALA A 870 -13.54 -19.89 42.69
CA ALA A 870 -12.88 -18.67 42.23
C ALA A 870 -13.88 -17.53 42.10
N VAL A 871 -15.05 -17.79 41.48
CA VAL A 871 -16.14 -16.80 41.35
C VAL A 871 -16.72 -16.39 42.71
N ILE A 872 -16.91 -17.36 43.62
CA ILE A 872 -17.42 -17.11 44.99
C ILE A 872 -16.49 -16.21 45.81
N ILE A 873 -15.17 -16.32 45.64
CA ILE A 873 -14.19 -15.49 46.36
C ILE A 873 -14.05 -14.12 45.72
N GLN A 874 -14.07 -14.06 44.39
CA GLN A 874 -13.95 -12.84 43.61
C GLN A 874 -15.16 -11.91 43.80
N LEU A 875 -16.39 -12.44 43.85
CA LEU A 875 -17.60 -11.62 43.86
C LEU A 875 -17.69 -10.68 45.09
N PRO A 876 -17.46 -11.12 46.35
CA PRO A 876 -17.42 -10.23 47.51
C PRO A 876 -16.28 -9.21 47.46
N LEU A 877 -15.12 -9.61 46.92
CA LEU A 877 -13.97 -8.73 46.78
C LEU A 877 -14.24 -7.62 45.77
N LEU A 878 -14.90 -7.93 44.65
CA LEU A 878 -15.37 -6.95 43.68
C LEU A 878 -16.42 -6.02 44.29
N ILE A 879 -17.43 -6.55 44.99
CA ILE A 879 -18.45 -5.72 45.65
C ILE A 879 -17.80 -4.74 46.65
N LEU A 880 -16.78 -5.19 47.41
CA LEU A 880 -16.04 -4.33 48.33
C LEU A 880 -15.29 -3.20 47.61
N ILE A 881 -14.61 -3.53 46.50
CA ILE A 881 -13.89 -2.57 45.66
C ILE A 881 -14.87 -1.58 44.99
N MET A 882 -15.99 -2.08 44.49
CA MET A 882 -17.05 -1.33 43.80
C MET A 882 -17.93 -0.51 44.75
N ALA A 883 -17.80 -0.67 46.07
CA ALA A 883 -18.44 0.21 47.04
C ALA A 883 -17.73 1.58 47.13
N LEU A 884 -16.48 1.70 46.66
CA LEU A 884 -15.70 2.93 46.77
C LEU A 884 -16.36 4.12 46.05
N PRO A 885 -16.81 4.05 44.78
CA PRO A 885 -17.45 5.18 44.09
C PRO A 885 -18.70 5.70 44.80
N LEU A 886 -19.40 4.90 45.60
CA LEU A 886 -20.56 5.38 46.36
C LEU A 886 -20.19 6.52 47.33
N PHE A 887 -18.93 6.57 47.79
CA PHE A 887 -18.45 7.54 48.76
C PHE A 887 -17.44 8.56 48.20
N LEU A 888 -17.19 8.54 46.88
CA LEU A 888 -16.29 9.48 46.22
C LEU A 888 -17.05 10.70 45.68
N ARG A 889 -16.48 11.89 45.88
CA ARG A 889 -16.90 13.15 45.22
C ARG A 889 -15.86 13.55 44.20
N GLU A 890 -16.29 13.89 42.98
CA GLU A 890 -15.36 14.29 41.90
C GLU A 890 -14.89 15.72 42.13
N ARG A 891 -15.84 16.65 42.30
CA ARG A 891 -15.60 18.08 42.50
C ARG A 891 -16.21 18.59 43.82
N PRO A 892 -15.79 19.76 44.33
CA PRO A 892 -16.37 20.35 45.53
C PRO A 892 -17.80 20.80 45.21
N GLY A 893 -18.80 20.26 45.92
CA GLY A 893 -20.22 20.60 45.74
C GLY A 893 -21.12 19.47 45.22
N ASP A 894 -20.55 18.36 44.73
CA ASP A 894 -21.28 17.19 44.23
C ASP A 894 -22.12 16.51 45.34
N LYS A 895 -23.37 16.13 45.02
CA LYS A 895 -24.22 15.35 45.91
C LYS A 895 -23.85 13.87 45.82
N LEU A 896 -23.60 13.23 46.96
CA LEU A 896 -23.33 11.78 47.02
C LEU A 896 -24.61 10.97 46.74
N PHE A 897 -25.73 11.43 47.29
CA PHE A 897 -27.04 10.79 47.19
C PHE A 897 -28.14 11.83 46.89
N PRO A 898 -29.27 11.43 46.28
CA PRO A 898 -30.41 12.32 46.02
C PRO A 898 -30.92 13.08 47.25
N TRP A 899 -30.70 12.53 48.45
CA TRP A 899 -31.09 13.10 49.75
C TRP A 899 -29.94 13.82 50.49
N SER A 900 -28.81 14.11 49.83
CA SER A 900 -27.66 14.80 50.44
C SER A 900 -27.61 16.31 50.08
N ASN A 901 -27.22 17.15 51.05
CA ASN A 901 -27.12 18.61 50.86
C ASN A 901 -25.81 19.00 50.15
N SER A 902 -25.89 19.89 49.16
CA SER A 902 -24.71 20.49 48.52
C SER A 902 -24.14 21.60 49.43
N ARG A 903 -22.81 21.65 49.59
CA ARG A 903 -22.09 22.75 50.26
C ARG A 903 -21.17 23.43 49.24
N ARG A 904 -21.32 24.75 49.08
CA ARG A 904 -20.42 25.59 48.25
C ARG A 904 -19.06 25.76 48.94
N SER A 905 -17.96 25.58 48.21
CA SER A 905 -16.61 26.01 48.61
C SER A 905 -16.14 27.21 47.77
N SER A 906 -15.37 28.11 48.37
CA SER A 906 -15.09 29.47 47.91
C SER A 906 -13.87 29.64 46.99
N LEU A 907 -13.26 28.54 46.53
CA LEU A 907 -11.98 28.58 45.80
C LEU A 907 -12.15 28.67 44.27
N TRP A 908 -13.33 28.32 43.76
CA TRP A 908 -13.66 28.35 42.33
C TRP A 908 -14.55 29.54 41.95
N SER A 909 -14.86 30.44 42.90
CA SER A 909 -15.67 31.64 42.68
C SER A 909 -14.86 32.87 42.26
N ALA A 910 -13.56 32.74 41.97
CA ALA A 910 -12.69 33.87 41.68
C ALA A 910 -12.71 34.35 40.22
N ASN A 911 -13.34 33.61 39.30
CA ASN A 911 -13.45 33.99 37.87
C ASN A 911 -14.89 34.19 37.38
N GLU A 912 -15.89 34.25 38.27
CA GLU A 912 -17.25 34.65 37.91
C GLU A 912 -17.55 36.02 38.53
N HIS A 913 -17.26 37.08 37.78
CA HIS A 913 -17.83 38.42 37.98
C HIS A 913 -18.75 38.71 36.80
N ASP A 914 -20.05 38.43 36.97
CA ASP A 914 -21.11 39.45 37.11
C ASP A 914 -22.47 38.80 36.84
N SER A 915 -23.27 38.62 37.90
CA SER A 915 -24.66 39.09 38.04
C SER A 915 -25.42 38.19 39.02
N ASP A 916 -25.60 38.70 40.24
CA ASP A 916 -26.63 38.26 41.18
C ASP A 916 -28.01 38.62 40.64
N GLU A 917 -28.90 37.64 40.49
CA GLU A 917 -30.29 37.65 40.99
C GLU A 917 -30.93 36.28 40.70
N ALA A 918 -31.40 35.62 41.75
CA ALA A 918 -32.00 34.29 41.69
C ALA A 918 -33.52 34.41 41.53
N GLU A 919 -34.10 33.72 40.54
CA GLU A 919 -35.47 33.21 40.60
C GLU A 919 -35.55 31.86 39.88
N ASP A 920 -36.34 30.95 40.47
CA ASP A 920 -36.61 29.59 40.02
C ASP A 920 -37.10 29.56 38.56
N ASP A 921 -36.36 28.89 37.66
CA ASP A 921 -36.92 28.49 36.37
C ASP A 921 -36.46 27.08 35.95
N GLU A 922 -37.45 26.21 35.75
CA GLU A 922 -37.32 24.89 35.14
C GLU A 922 -36.99 25.04 33.64
N SER A 923 -35.74 25.36 33.30
CA SER A 923 -35.08 24.96 32.05
C SER A 923 -33.70 25.60 32.00
N SER A 924 -32.68 24.89 32.48
CA SER A 924 -31.30 25.25 32.17
C SER A 924 -31.08 24.96 30.67
N GLU A 925 -31.38 25.94 29.81
CA GLU A 925 -30.86 25.91 28.44
C GLU A 925 -29.34 25.83 28.53
N LEU A 926 -28.77 24.72 28.08
CA LEU A 926 -27.32 24.55 27.98
C LEU A 926 -26.78 25.67 27.06
N GLU A 927 -26.01 26.60 27.62
CA GLU A 927 -25.31 27.62 26.84
C GLU A 927 -24.41 26.94 25.80
N LEU A 928 -24.51 27.42 24.56
CA LEU A 928 -23.74 26.87 23.45
C LEU A 928 -22.29 27.38 23.53
N PRO A 929 -21.27 26.51 23.42
CA PRO A 929 -19.87 26.88 23.62
C PRO A 929 -19.21 27.58 22.41
N TRP A 930 -19.98 27.92 21.38
CA TRP A 930 -19.52 28.60 20.17
C TRP A 930 -20.25 29.94 20.00
N PRO A 931 -19.59 30.97 19.44
CA PRO A 931 -20.21 32.28 19.22
C PRO A 931 -21.36 32.20 18.21
N GLU A 932 -22.35 33.10 18.29
CA GLU A 932 -23.48 33.11 17.34
C GLU A 932 -23.05 33.41 15.89
N ASN A 933 -21.92 34.11 15.73
CA ASN A 933 -21.37 34.49 14.43
C ASN A 933 -20.25 33.51 14.01
N GLU A 934 -20.42 32.84 12.87
CA GLU A 934 -19.55 31.75 12.39
C GLU A 934 -18.16 32.23 11.95
N GLU A 935 -18.03 33.52 11.60
CA GLU A 935 -16.76 34.13 11.19
C GLU A 935 -15.77 34.33 12.35
N ASP A 936 -16.29 34.51 13.56
CA ASP A 936 -15.53 34.82 14.78
C ASP A 936 -15.02 33.56 15.51
N ASP A 937 -15.46 32.36 15.08
CA ASP A 937 -15.01 31.09 15.65
C ASP A 937 -13.73 30.59 14.99
N GLN A 938 -12.65 30.46 15.77
CA GLN A 938 -11.38 29.88 15.30
C GLN A 938 -11.52 28.39 14.92
N TYR A 939 -12.56 27.69 15.42
CA TYR A 939 -12.80 26.26 15.20
C TYR A 939 -14.02 26.01 14.31
N ARG A 940 -14.03 26.62 13.11
CA ARG A 940 -15.15 26.57 12.14
C ARG A 940 -15.65 25.16 11.83
N ALA A 941 -14.75 24.17 11.72
CA ALA A 941 -15.13 22.79 11.47
C ALA A 941 -15.95 22.19 12.63
N ALA A 942 -15.56 22.47 13.88
CA ALA A 942 -16.28 22.00 15.07
C ALA A 942 -17.67 22.65 15.18
N HIS A 943 -17.74 23.95 14.93
CA HIS A 943 -19.00 24.70 14.88
C HIS A 943 -19.93 24.12 13.82
N TRP A 944 -19.43 23.90 12.61
CA TRP A 944 -20.20 23.33 11.51
C TRP A 944 -20.77 21.95 11.86
N THR A 945 -19.97 21.06 12.43
CA THR A 945 -20.44 19.73 12.87
C THR A 945 -21.58 19.86 13.87
N ALA A 946 -21.39 20.65 14.93
CA ALA A 946 -22.38 20.80 16.00
C ALA A 946 -23.69 21.46 15.53
N LYS A 947 -23.60 22.47 14.66
CA LYS A 947 -24.76 23.15 14.05
C LYS A 947 -25.61 22.21 13.20
N ASN A 948 -24.98 21.30 12.45
CA ASN A 948 -25.71 20.29 11.69
C ASN A 948 -26.52 19.33 12.58
N LEU A 949 -25.99 18.94 13.74
CA LEU A 949 -26.67 18.07 14.70
C LEU A 949 -27.96 18.68 15.29
N ILE A 950 -27.97 20.00 15.55
CA ILE A 950 -29.13 20.72 16.14
C ILE A 950 -30.04 21.37 15.09
N SER A 951 -29.63 21.38 13.83
CA SER A 951 -30.41 21.99 12.75
C SER A 951 -31.77 21.29 12.59
N GLN A 952 -32.85 22.06 12.42
CA GLN A 952 -34.20 21.54 12.20
C GLN A 952 -34.36 20.84 10.84
N ARG A 953 -33.45 21.14 9.90
CA ARG A 953 -33.40 20.56 8.55
C ARG A 953 -31.96 20.20 8.23
N ILE A 954 -31.74 18.95 7.84
CA ILE A 954 -30.44 18.41 7.42
C ILE A 954 -30.46 18.10 5.93
N THR A 955 -29.29 18.06 5.29
CA THR A 955 -29.18 17.67 3.87
C THR A 955 -29.53 16.19 3.68
N LEU A 956 -29.98 15.82 2.47
CA LEU A 956 -30.21 14.41 2.13
C LEU A 956 -28.94 13.56 2.30
N SER A 957 -27.77 14.11 1.97
CA SER A 957 -26.46 13.47 2.17
C SER A 957 -26.20 13.14 3.65
N ALA A 958 -26.45 14.10 4.55
CA ALA A 958 -26.34 13.88 5.99
C ALA A 958 -27.37 12.86 6.50
N ALA A 959 -28.63 12.92 6.03
CA ALA A 959 -29.65 11.94 6.42
C ALA A 959 -29.28 10.51 5.99
N THR A 960 -28.76 10.33 4.77
CA THR A 960 -28.29 9.04 4.25
C THR A 960 -27.12 8.50 5.05
N LEU A 961 -26.15 9.35 5.41
CA LEU A 961 -25.02 8.97 6.27
C LEU A 961 -25.49 8.46 7.63
N TRP A 962 -26.45 9.14 8.27
CA TRP A 962 -26.97 8.75 9.58
C TRP A 962 -27.73 7.42 9.53
N ILE A 963 -28.58 7.23 8.51
CA ILE A 963 -29.31 5.98 8.29
C ILE A 963 -28.30 4.83 8.07
N SER A 964 -27.27 5.08 7.27
CA SER A 964 -26.24 4.09 6.95
C SER A 964 -25.44 3.68 8.19
N LEU A 965 -24.93 4.65 8.97
CA LEU A 965 -24.21 4.38 10.21
C LEU A 965 -25.08 3.60 11.21
N THR A 966 -26.36 3.96 11.33
CA THR A 966 -27.31 3.27 12.22
C THR A 966 -27.54 1.83 11.78
N LEU A 967 -27.72 1.59 10.49
CA LEU A 967 -27.90 0.24 9.92
C LEU A 967 -26.64 -0.61 10.06
N ILE A 968 -25.46 -0.04 9.88
CA ILE A 968 -24.17 -0.73 10.06
C ILE A 968 -23.98 -1.13 11.52
N LEU A 969 -24.23 -0.21 12.47
CA LEU A 969 -24.13 -0.50 13.90
C LEU A 969 -25.15 -1.57 14.33
N LEU A 970 -26.39 -1.49 13.84
CA LEU A 970 -27.43 -2.50 14.12
C LEU A 970 -27.06 -3.86 13.51
N GLY A 971 -26.54 -3.86 12.28
CA GLY A 971 -26.06 -5.05 11.58
C GLY A 971 -24.90 -5.73 12.31
N MET A 972 -23.93 -4.96 12.82
CA MET A 972 -22.85 -5.48 13.64
C MET A 972 -23.36 -6.12 14.93
N VAL A 973 -24.32 -5.49 15.62
CA VAL A 973 -24.92 -6.05 16.84
C VAL A 973 -25.62 -7.37 16.55
N VAL A 974 -26.37 -7.46 15.45
CA VAL A 974 -27.05 -8.70 15.03
C VAL A 974 -26.03 -9.78 14.62
N TYR A 975 -24.96 -9.41 13.91
CA TYR A 975 -23.90 -10.34 13.51
C TYR A 975 -23.17 -10.91 14.72
N ILE A 976 -22.71 -10.05 15.63
CA ILE A 976 -22.04 -10.46 16.87
C ILE A 976 -22.98 -11.34 17.71
N GLY A 977 -24.24 -10.92 17.87
CA GLY A 977 -25.25 -11.70 18.60
C GLY A 977 -25.49 -13.08 17.99
N GLY A 978 -25.54 -13.17 16.65
CA GLY A 978 -25.73 -14.43 15.94
C GLY A 978 -24.54 -15.39 16.05
N VAL A 979 -23.32 -14.89 15.90
CA VAL A 979 -22.08 -15.67 16.06
C VAL A 979 -21.93 -16.21 17.49
N LEU A 980 -22.43 -15.48 18.50
CA LEU A 980 -22.40 -15.90 19.90
C LEU A 980 -23.47 -16.94 20.27
N VAL A 981 -24.54 -17.09 19.46
CA VAL A 981 -25.71 -17.94 19.78
C VAL A 981 -25.71 -19.25 19.00
N GLU A 982 -25.29 -19.27 17.73
CA GLU A 982 -25.25 -20.48 16.89
C GLU A 982 -23.89 -20.62 16.18
N ALA A 983 -23.26 -21.80 16.26
CA ALA A 983 -21.97 -22.06 15.61
C ALA A 983 -22.04 -22.00 14.06
N ASP A 984 -23.17 -22.41 13.48
CA ASP A 984 -23.45 -22.40 12.04
C ASP A 984 -24.10 -21.09 11.54
N TRP A 985 -24.16 -20.05 12.38
CA TRP A 985 -24.79 -18.77 12.02
C TRP A 985 -24.21 -18.16 10.74
N ARG A 986 -22.92 -18.43 10.47
CA ARG A 986 -22.19 -18.00 9.27
C ARG A 986 -22.78 -18.53 7.95
N ASN A 987 -23.58 -19.60 7.99
CA ASN A 987 -24.13 -20.27 6.81
C ASN A 987 -25.58 -19.89 6.50
N ARG A 988 -26.21 -18.96 7.25
CA ARG A 988 -27.61 -18.56 7.00
C ARG A 988 -27.72 -17.39 6.00
N PRO A 989 -28.57 -17.49 4.96
CA PRO A 989 -28.73 -16.44 3.94
C PRO A 989 -29.88 -15.49 4.27
N ILE A 990 -29.87 -14.83 5.44
CA ILE A 990 -30.97 -13.93 5.82
C ILE A 990 -30.49 -12.49 5.95
N LEU A 991 -30.92 -11.69 4.97
CA LEU A 991 -31.06 -10.23 4.95
C LEU A 991 -29.89 -9.46 5.54
N PHE A 992 -28.73 -9.44 4.91
CA PHE A 992 -27.81 -8.30 4.88
C PHE A 992 -26.74 -8.67 3.85
N MET A 993 -26.55 -7.85 2.80
CA MET A 993 -25.29 -7.85 2.07
C MET A 993 -24.16 -7.75 3.09
N ASP A 994 -23.01 -8.35 2.78
CA ASP A 994 -21.83 -8.35 3.66
C ASP A 994 -21.71 -6.96 4.30
N ILE A 995 -21.62 -6.84 5.63
CA ILE A 995 -21.68 -5.52 6.31
C ILE A 995 -20.67 -4.55 5.68
N VAL A 996 -19.56 -5.10 5.17
CA VAL A 996 -18.56 -4.42 4.34
C VAL A 996 -19.16 -3.89 3.02
N ASP A 997 -19.80 -4.72 2.20
CA ASP A 997 -20.45 -4.31 0.94
C ASP A 997 -21.53 -3.24 1.18
N PHE A 998 -22.38 -3.41 2.20
CA PHE A 998 -23.37 -2.39 2.55
C PHE A 998 -22.70 -1.08 2.99
N SER A 999 -21.60 -1.18 3.75
CA SER A 999 -20.82 -0.02 4.18
C SER A 999 -20.15 0.70 3.01
N VAL A 1000 -19.59 -0.05 2.06
CA VAL A 1000 -18.96 0.49 0.85
C VAL A 1000 -20.00 1.16 -0.03
N VAL A 1001 -21.16 0.52 -0.26
CA VAL A 1001 -22.26 1.10 -1.05
C VAL A 1001 -22.82 2.35 -0.36
N ALA A 1002 -23.03 2.31 0.95
CA ALA A 1002 -23.52 3.46 1.71
C ALA A 1002 -22.55 4.65 1.70
N ILE A 1003 -21.25 4.39 1.90
CA ILE A 1003 -20.22 5.45 1.84
C ILE A 1003 -20.10 5.97 0.41
N SER A 1004 -20.10 5.11 -0.60
CA SER A 1004 -20.06 5.52 -2.01
C SER A 1004 -21.27 6.37 -2.38
N LEU A 1005 -22.46 6.04 -1.86
CA LEU A 1005 -23.68 6.83 -2.06
C LEU A 1005 -23.60 8.19 -1.35
N VAL A 1006 -23.05 8.25 -0.13
CA VAL A 1006 -22.83 9.52 0.58
C VAL A 1006 -21.79 10.37 -0.15
N LEU A 1007 -20.68 9.78 -0.61
CA LEU A 1007 -19.65 10.46 -1.40
C LEU A 1007 -20.21 10.96 -2.74
N PHE A 1008 -21.03 10.15 -3.43
CA PHE A 1008 -21.73 10.55 -4.64
C PHE A 1008 -22.73 11.69 -4.39
N MET A 1009 -23.47 11.66 -3.28
CA MET A 1009 -24.36 12.74 -2.87
C MET A 1009 -23.60 14.03 -2.51
N GLN A 1010 -22.44 13.91 -1.86
CA GLN A 1010 -21.56 15.06 -1.58
C GLN A 1010 -20.91 15.59 -2.87
N LEU A 1011 -20.51 14.71 -3.79
CA LEU A 1011 -19.95 15.07 -5.08
C LEU A 1011 -20.99 15.75 -5.97
N SER A 1012 -22.22 15.25 -6.02
CA SER A 1012 -23.34 15.89 -6.72
C SER A 1012 -23.73 17.25 -6.11
N GLN A 1013 -23.65 17.41 -4.78
CA GLN A 1013 -23.78 18.74 -4.15
C GLN A 1013 -22.62 19.66 -4.55
N LYS A 1014 -21.39 19.15 -4.65
CA LYS A 1014 -20.22 19.91 -5.13
C LYS A 1014 -20.33 20.26 -6.62
N LEU A 1015 -20.98 19.42 -7.43
CA LEU A 1015 -21.29 19.64 -8.85
C LEU A 1015 -22.54 20.52 -9.07
N GLY A 1016 -23.06 21.18 -8.04
CA GLY A 1016 -24.13 22.19 -8.16
C GLY A 1016 -25.57 21.65 -8.12
N PHE A 1017 -25.79 20.35 -7.94
CA PHE A 1017 -27.14 19.80 -7.79
C PHE A 1017 -27.70 20.11 -6.39
N SER A 1018 -28.84 20.81 -6.34
CA SER A 1018 -29.52 21.12 -5.07
C SER A 1018 -30.21 19.88 -4.49
N LEU A 1019 -29.56 19.21 -3.55
CA LEU A 1019 -30.20 18.11 -2.82
C LEU A 1019 -31.28 18.63 -1.86
N PRO A 1020 -32.44 17.96 -1.77
CA PRO A 1020 -33.51 18.37 -0.86
C PRO A 1020 -33.08 18.24 0.61
N THR A 1021 -33.51 19.19 1.44
CA THR A 1021 -33.34 19.10 2.90
C THR A 1021 -34.46 18.30 3.52
N VAL A 1022 -34.15 17.39 4.44
CA VAL A 1022 -35.09 16.54 5.17
C VAL A 1022 -35.27 17.08 6.60
N PRO A 1023 -36.46 17.01 7.20
CA PRO A 1023 -36.65 17.35 8.61
C PRO A 1023 -35.76 16.47 9.50
N ASN A 1024 -35.03 17.07 10.42
CA ASN A 1024 -34.22 16.33 11.38
C ASN A 1024 -35.10 15.80 12.53
N PRO A 1025 -35.33 14.48 12.64
CA PRO A 1025 -36.22 13.92 13.65
C PRO A 1025 -35.63 14.01 15.07
N LEU A 1026 -34.33 14.30 15.21
CA LEU A 1026 -33.60 14.29 16.48
C LEU A 1026 -33.14 15.69 16.93
N ALA A 1027 -33.46 16.76 16.21
CA ALA A 1027 -32.95 18.12 16.47
C ALA A 1027 -33.14 18.58 17.93
N ASN A 1028 -34.25 18.21 18.57
CA ASN A 1028 -34.54 18.58 19.96
C ASN A 1028 -33.82 17.72 21.00
N VAL A 1029 -33.36 16.52 20.62
CA VAL A 1029 -32.67 15.56 21.49
C VAL A 1029 -31.14 15.69 21.38
N MET A 1030 -30.63 16.20 20.26
CA MET A 1030 -29.20 16.27 19.96
C MET A 1030 -28.47 17.51 20.52
N ARG A 1031 -29.11 18.40 21.29
CA ARG A 1031 -28.43 19.59 21.88
C ARG A 1031 -27.21 19.20 22.74
N GLY A 1032 -27.35 18.22 23.64
CA GLY A 1032 -26.22 17.71 24.45
C GLY A 1032 -25.13 17.05 23.59
N PRO A 1033 -25.47 16.05 22.76
CA PRO A 1033 -24.52 15.43 21.81
C PRO A 1033 -23.83 16.40 20.84
N ALA A 1034 -24.47 17.51 20.46
CA ALA A 1034 -23.87 18.53 19.62
C ALA A 1034 -22.76 19.30 20.33
N ILE A 1035 -22.96 19.65 21.60
CA ILE A 1035 -21.92 20.23 22.47
C ILE A 1035 -20.73 19.27 22.60
N THR A 1036 -21.01 17.98 22.81
CA THR A 1036 -19.97 16.95 22.85
C THR A 1036 -19.24 16.83 21.52
N SER A 1037 -19.95 16.84 20.39
CA SER A 1037 -19.36 16.77 19.05
C SER A 1037 -18.47 17.97 18.74
N TYR A 1038 -18.89 19.18 19.13
CA TYR A 1038 -18.07 20.39 19.05
C TYR A 1038 -16.75 20.21 19.82
N ASN A 1039 -16.83 19.79 21.08
CA ASN A 1039 -15.63 19.62 21.91
C ASN A 1039 -14.71 18.50 21.39
N ILE A 1040 -15.26 17.44 20.78
CA ILE A 1040 -14.47 16.37 20.16
C ILE A 1040 -13.70 16.90 18.95
N VAL A 1041 -14.39 17.55 18.00
CA VAL A 1041 -13.76 18.08 16.79
C VAL A 1041 -12.74 19.17 17.14
N LYS A 1042 -13.05 20.01 18.14
CA LYS A 1042 -12.11 20.98 18.71
C LYS A 1042 -10.86 20.28 19.28
N GLY A 1043 -11.04 19.22 20.06
CA GLY A 1043 -9.93 18.44 20.64
C GLY A 1043 -9.02 17.78 19.60
N PHE A 1044 -9.57 17.31 18.48
CA PHE A 1044 -8.80 16.70 17.38
C PHE A 1044 -8.24 17.71 16.36
N SER A 1045 -8.65 18.99 16.43
CA SER A 1045 -8.13 20.03 15.53
C SER A 1045 -6.68 20.42 15.82
N LEU A 1046 -6.16 20.08 17.01
CA LEU A 1046 -4.75 20.28 17.35
C LEU A 1046 -3.85 19.32 16.59
N ARG A 1047 -2.67 19.82 16.19
CA ARG A 1047 -1.73 19.04 15.36
C ARG A 1047 -1.25 17.78 16.07
N SER A 1048 -0.82 17.91 17.33
CA SER A 1048 -0.29 16.78 18.10
C SER A 1048 -1.38 15.78 18.45
N SER A 1049 -2.59 16.24 18.77
CA SER A 1049 -3.75 15.37 19.04
C SER A 1049 -4.19 14.59 17.79
N PHE A 1050 -4.10 15.19 16.60
CA PHE A 1050 -4.37 14.47 15.35
C PHE A 1050 -3.29 13.44 15.01
N LEU A 1051 -2.01 13.83 15.07
CA LEU A 1051 -0.87 12.93 14.82
C LEU A 1051 -0.82 11.75 15.80
N LEU A 1052 -1.31 11.95 17.03
CA LEU A 1052 -1.41 10.92 18.05
C LEU A 1052 -2.31 9.74 17.62
N ILE A 1053 -3.32 9.94 16.77
CA ILE A 1053 -4.16 8.84 16.25
C ILE A 1053 -3.29 7.82 15.50
N PHE A 1054 -2.43 8.30 14.60
CA PHE A 1054 -1.52 7.46 13.83
C PHE A 1054 -0.44 6.83 14.72
N LEU A 1055 0.08 7.60 15.67
CA LEU A 1055 1.03 7.05 16.63
C LEU A 1055 0.42 5.90 17.44
N CYS A 1056 -0.82 6.03 17.93
CA CYS A 1056 -1.51 4.96 18.66
C CYS A 1056 -1.72 3.73 17.78
N LEU A 1057 -2.04 3.93 16.49
CA LEU A 1057 -2.18 2.85 15.50
C LEU A 1057 -0.85 2.11 15.21
N LEU A 1058 0.31 2.74 15.44
CA LEU A 1058 1.63 2.15 15.20
C LEU A 1058 2.31 1.64 16.47
N SER A 1059 1.91 2.14 17.63
CA SER A 1059 2.59 1.93 18.91
C SER A 1059 2.52 0.51 19.50
N GLU A 1060 1.57 -0.33 19.10
CA GLU A 1060 1.48 -1.73 19.54
C GLU A 1060 2.03 -2.71 18.49
N LEU A 1061 2.69 -2.21 17.44
CA LEU A 1061 3.37 -3.07 16.47
C LEU A 1061 4.48 -3.91 17.10
N TYR A 1062 5.01 -3.55 18.28
CA TYR A 1062 5.96 -4.40 19.00
C TYR A 1062 5.37 -5.76 19.42
N LEU A 1063 4.03 -5.88 19.53
CA LEU A 1063 3.33 -7.15 19.80
C LEU A 1063 3.52 -8.17 18.68
N PHE A 1064 3.99 -7.72 17.51
CA PHE A 1064 4.38 -8.58 16.40
C PHE A 1064 5.36 -9.68 16.82
N VAL A 1065 6.23 -9.39 17.79
CA VAL A 1065 7.26 -10.32 18.27
C VAL A 1065 6.70 -11.38 19.23
N ASP A 1066 5.56 -11.14 19.87
CA ASP A 1066 5.10 -11.99 20.98
C ASP A 1066 4.70 -13.42 20.56
N PRO A 1067 4.01 -13.66 19.42
CA PRO A 1067 3.76 -15.02 18.93
C PRO A 1067 5.05 -15.75 18.52
N ILE A 1068 6.02 -15.02 17.94
CA ILE A 1068 7.34 -15.55 17.56
C ILE A 1068 8.08 -16.04 18.81
N VAL A 1069 8.07 -15.22 19.87
CA VAL A 1069 8.67 -15.56 21.17
C VAL A 1069 8.03 -16.82 21.76
N LEU A 1070 6.70 -16.92 21.72
CA LEU A 1070 5.99 -18.11 22.19
C LEU A 1070 6.44 -19.35 21.41
N ASP A 1071 6.51 -19.24 20.09
CA ASP A 1071 6.86 -20.35 19.19
C ASP A 1071 8.30 -20.83 19.42
N ILE A 1072 9.26 -19.89 19.50
CA ILE A 1072 10.66 -20.18 19.87
C ILE A 1072 10.72 -20.93 21.21
N PHE A 1073 9.97 -20.51 22.22
CA PHE A 1073 10.06 -21.16 23.52
C PHE A 1073 9.42 -22.55 23.56
N ILE A 1074 8.32 -22.76 22.84
CA ILE A 1074 7.60 -24.04 22.84
C ILE A 1074 8.25 -25.04 21.88
N ASN A 1075 8.46 -24.65 20.62
CA ASN A 1075 8.88 -25.55 19.55
C ASN A 1075 10.41 -25.69 19.45
N GLU A 1076 11.18 -24.59 19.56
CA GLU A 1076 12.66 -24.64 19.47
C GLU A 1076 13.33 -24.97 20.82
N ALA A 1077 12.94 -24.26 21.90
CA ALA A 1077 13.53 -24.45 23.22
C ALA A 1077 12.90 -25.60 24.03
N GLY A 1078 11.83 -26.21 23.53
CA GLY A 1078 11.17 -27.37 24.14
C GLY A 1078 10.49 -27.10 25.49
N TRP A 1079 10.03 -25.87 25.77
CA TRP A 1079 9.30 -25.58 27.00
C TRP A 1079 7.88 -26.15 26.92
N SER A 1080 7.37 -26.69 28.04
CA SER A 1080 5.95 -27.07 28.10
C SER A 1080 5.05 -25.84 28.12
N MET A 1081 3.87 -25.93 27.51
CA MET A 1081 2.86 -24.85 27.52
C MET A 1081 2.48 -24.42 28.95
N SER A 1082 2.44 -25.38 29.88
CA SER A 1082 2.22 -25.11 31.31
C SER A 1082 3.34 -24.30 31.96
N LYS A 1083 4.60 -24.56 31.60
CA LYS A 1083 5.77 -23.84 32.11
C LYS A 1083 5.82 -22.42 31.53
N TYR A 1084 5.63 -22.28 30.22
CA TYR A 1084 5.58 -20.97 29.56
C TYR A 1084 4.46 -20.10 30.16
N SER A 1085 3.25 -20.65 30.27
CA SER A 1085 2.10 -19.95 30.85
C SER A 1085 2.33 -19.56 32.33
N ALA A 1086 3.03 -20.39 33.11
CA ALA A 1086 3.37 -20.06 34.50
C ALA A 1086 4.42 -18.95 34.62
N VAL A 1087 5.41 -18.91 33.73
CA VAL A 1087 6.44 -17.86 33.70
C VAL A 1087 5.84 -16.54 33.21
N MET A 1088 5.15 -16.56 32.07
CA MET A 1088 4.52 -15.38 31.46
C MET A 1088 3.37 -14.83 32.31
N GLY A 1089 2.47 -15.70 32.80
CA GLY A 1089 1.31 -15.32 33.61
C GLY A 1089 1.62 -14.98 35.07
N GLY A 1090 2.87 -15.18 35.54
CA GLY A 1090 3.30 -14.95 36.91
C GLY A 1090 4.42 -13.92 37.02
N PHE A 1091 5.67 -14.37 36.82
CA PHE A 1091 6.86 -13.54 37.02
C PHE A 1091 6.95 -12.38 36.04
N VAL A 1092 6.70 -12.63 34.75
CA VAL A 1092 6.85 -11.59 33.71
C VAL A 1092 5.84 -10.45 33.92
N ILE A 1093 4.58 -10.75 34.27
CA ILE A 1093 3.58 -9.71 34.60
C ILE A 1093 3.98 -8.90 35.85
N ALA A 1094 4.61 -9.52 36.86
CA ALA A 1094 5.09 -8.79 38.03
C ALA A 1094 6.23 -7.82 37.68
N PHE A 1095 7.11 -8.20 36.77
CA PHE A 1095 8.18 -7.32 36.26
C PHE A 1095 7.64 -6.24 35.31
N LEU A 1096 6.60 -6.55 34.51
CA LEU A 1096 5.86 -5.56 33.72
C LEU A 1096 5.25 -4.49 34.62
N MET A 1097 4.61 -4.91 35.72
CA MET A 1097 4.06 -4.02 36.74
C MET A 1097 5.14 -3.09 37.35
N ALA A 1098 6.33 -3.63 37.63
CA ALA A 1098 7.46 -2.82 38.10
C ALA A 1098 7.90 -1.80 37.05
N GLY A 1099 7.96 -2.20 35.77
CA GLY A 1099 8.24 -1.30 34.65
C GLY A 1099 7.23 -0.15 34.52
N GLN A 1100 5.93 -0.44 34.65
CA GLN A 1100 4.86 0.56 34.61
C GLN A 1100 4.96 1.57 35.76
N LEU A 1101 5.32 1.13 36.97
CA LEU A 1101 5.57 2.05 38.09
C LEU A 1101 6.79 2.93 37.78
N ILE A 1102 7.91 2.34 37.39
CA ILE A 1102 9.15 3.06 37.08
C ILE A 1102 8.92 4.08 35.97
N GLY A 1103 8.24 3.69 34.88
CA GLY A 1103 7.93 4.59 33.77
C GLY A 1103 7.03 5.76 34.17
N GLY A 1104 6.07 5.55 35.07
CA GLY A 1104 5.26 6.64 35.62
C GLY A 1104 6.10 7.65 36.42
N PHE A 1105 6.99 7.19 37.29
CA PHE A 1105 7.89 8.07 38.05
C PHE A 1105 8.91 8.81 37.17
N LEU A 1106 9.46 8.14 36.16
CA LEU A 1106 10.39 8.74 35.22
C LEU A 1106 9.68 9.75 34.31
N GLY A 1107 8.46 9.45 33.86
CA GLY A 1107 7.66 10.32 33.00
C GLY A 1107 7.33 11.66 33.66
N ASP A 1108 6.92 11.66 34.93
CA ASP A 1108 6.72 12.89 35.70
C ASP A 1108 8.03 13.69 35.86
N ARG A 1109 9.17 12.99 35.99
CA ARG A 1109 10.45 13.62 36.33
C ARG A 1109 11.18 14.21 35.11
N PHE A 1110 11.21 13.49 34.00
CA PHE A 1110 12.02 13.79 32.83
C PHE A 1110 11.19 14.16 31.60
N GLY A 1111 9.86 14.07 31.70
CA GLY A 1111 8.93 14.25 30.61
C GLY A 1111 8.45 12.92 30.04
N VAL A 1112 7.13 12.81 29.82
CA VAL A 1112 6.49 11.57 29.35
C VAL A 1112 6.89 11.19 27.93
N ARG A 1113 7.14 12.18 27.06
CA ARG A 1113 7.51 11.97 25.66
C ARG A 1113 8.94 11.44 25.56
N GLU A 1114 9.86 12.03 26.32
CA GLU A 1114 11.27 11.68 26.37
C GLU A 1114 11.47 10.25 26.87
N VAL A 1115 10.78 9.90 27.97
CA VAL A 1115 10.83 8.54 28.52
C VAL A 1115 10.19 7.53 27.57
N ALA A 1116 9.13 7.89 26.84
CA ALA A 1116 8.56 7.04 25.80
C ALA A 1116 9.56 6.79 24.65
N MET A 1117 10.24 7.82 24.15
CA MET A 1117 11.24 7.68 23.07
C MET A 1117 12.38 6.75 23.48
N ILE A 1118 12.93 6.93 24.69
CA ILE A 1118 13.97 6.03 25.22
C ILE A 1118 13.41 4.62 25.41
N GLY A 1119 12.20 4.50 25.98
CA GLY A 1119 11.55 3.22 26.25
C GLY A 1119 11.34 2.38 24.99
N PHE A 1120 10.75 2.95 23.94
CA PHE A 1120 10.54 2.24 22.67
C PHE A 1120 11.86 1.91 21.96
N THR A 1121 12.87 2.77 22.05
CA THR A 1121 14.21 2.48 21.51
C THR A 1121 14.87 1.29 22.24
N LEU A 1122 14.75 1.23 23.57
CA LEU A 1122 15.23 0.10 24.37
C LEU A 1122 14.40 -1.17 24.12
N LEU A 1123 13.10 -1.03 23.86
CA LEU A 1123 12.22 -2.17 23.55
C LEU A 1123 12.57 -2.77 22.19
N ALA A 1124 12.83 -1.92 21.20
CA ALA A 1124 13.37 -2.30 19.90
C ALA A 1124 14.71 -3.05 20.06
N LEU A 1125 15.64 -2.49 20.85
CA LEU A 1125 16.92 -3.14 21.14
C LEU A 1125 16.75 -4.48 21.87
N ALA A 1126 15.79 -4.59 22.79
CA ALA A 1126 15.47 -5.86 23.44
C ALA A 1126 14.98 -6.86 22.37
N ASN A 1127 13.96 -6.52 21.58
CA ASN A 1127 13.44 -7.39 20.53
C ASN A 1127 14.54 -7.90 19.58
N ALA A 1128 15.43 -7.02 19.11
CA ALA A 1128 16.60 -7.39 18.31
C ALA A 1128 17.63 -8.22 19.11
N GLY A 1129 17.81 -7.93 20.39
CA GLY A 1129 18.72 -8.66 21.29
C GLY A 1129 18.31 -10.11 21.55
N LEU A 1130 17.02 -10.46 21.40
CA LEU A 1130 16.59 -11.87 21.47
C LEU A 1130 17.16 -12.70 20.33
N ALA A 1131 17.28 -12.11 19.14
CA ALA A 1131 17.89 -12.75 17.97
C ALA A 1131 19.37 -13.07 18.21
N LEU A 1132 20.09 -12.16 18.86
CA LEU A 1132 21.50 -12.35 19.25
C LEU A 1132 21.71 -13.42 20.33
N MET A 1133 20.63 -13.88 20.99
CA MET A 1133 20.70 -14.89 22.05
C MET A 1133 20.23 -16.28 21.59
N GLN A 1134 20.28 -16.57 20.29
CA GLN A 1134 19.90 -17.86 19.70
C GLN A 1134 20.51 -19.06 20.43
N ASP A 1135 21.82 -19.04 20.67
CA ASP A 1135 22.55 -20.10 21.38
C ASP A 1135 22.06 -20.34 22.81
N TYR A 1136 21.36 -19.36 23.40
CA TYR A 1136 20.89 -19.39 24.78
C TYR A 1136 19.38 -19.65 24.90
N TRP A 1137 18.63 -19.82 23.81
CA TRP A 1137 17.17 -20.07 23.84
C TRP A 1137 16.80 -21.31 24.67
N GLY A 1138 17.61 -22.37 24.60
CA GLY A 1138 17.44 -23.58 25.42
C GLY A 1138 17.68 -23.35 26.93
N ASN A 1139 18.38 -22.28 27.32
CA ASN A 1139 18.70 -22.00 28.72
C ASN A 1139 17.53 -21.29 29.42
N THR A 1140 16.75 -22.08 30.17
CA THR A 1140 15.55 -21.59 30.86
C THR A 1140 15.81 -20.40 31.79
N THR A 1141 16.93 -20.40 32.53
CA THR A 1141 17.21 -19.36 33.53
C THR A 1141 17.56 -18.03 32.85
N VAL A 1142 18.41 -18.08 31.82
CA VAL A 1142 18.83 -16.89 31.07
C VAL A 1142 17.61 -16.28 30.35
N MET A 1143 16.79 -17.11 29.71
CA MET A 1143 15.61 -16.65 28.98
C MET A 1143 14.50 -16.12 29.89
N THR A 1144 14.31 -16.71 31.07
CA THR A 1144 13.37 -16.17 32.07
C THR A 1144 13.83 -14.80 32.56
N ALA A 1145 15.13 -14.63 32.85
CA ALA A 1145 15.68 -13.34 33.27
C ALA A 1145 15.55 -12.29 32.16
N TYR A 1146 15.78 -12.68 30.91
CA TYR A 1146 15.61 -11.84 29.74
C TYR A 1146 14.16 -11.37 29.55
N LEU A 1147 13.18 -12.29 29.61
CA LEU A 1147 11.75 -11.95 29.51
C LEU A 1147 11.32 -10.99 30.62
N CYS A 1148 11.84 -11.16 31.83
CA CYS A 1148 11.61 -10.23 32.94
C CYS A 1148 12.22 -8.84 32.68
N ALA A 1149 13.42 -8.76 32.11
CA ALA A 1149 14.05 -7.48 31.75
C ALA A 1149 13.30 -6.77 30.62
N ARG A 1150 12.93 -7.50 29.56
CA ARG A 1150 12.09 -7.02 28.46
C ARG A 1150 10.74 -6.50 28.98
N ALA A 1151 10.13 -7.20 29.95
CA ALA A 1151 8.87 -6.77 30.55
C ALA A 1151 8.98 -5.43 31.30
N ILE A 1152 10.09 -5.16 32.01
CA ILE A 1152 10.31 -3.85 32.64
C ILE A 1152 10.36 -2.75 31.57
N ILE A 1153 11.14 -2.97 30.50
CA ILE A 1153 11.31 -2.00 29.41
C ILE A 1153 9.96 -1.76 28.70
N ASN A 1154 9.23 -2.82 28.39
CA ASN A 1154 7.91 -2.72 27.79
C ASN A 1154 6.94 -1.93 28.69
N GLY A 1155 6.90 -2.26 29.99
CA GLY A 1155 6.04 -1.56 30.94
C GLY A 1155 6.35 -0.07 31.04
N LEU A 1156 7.63 0.30 30.97
CA LEU A 1156 8.09 1.68 30.96
C LEU A 1156 7.69 2.42 29.68
N ALA A 1157 7.95 1.84 28.50
CA ALA A 1157 7.62 2.46 27.22
C ALA A 1157 6.10 2.66 27.07
N TRP A 1158 5.35 1.61 27.38
CA TRP A 1158 3.90 1.57 27.22
C TRP A 1158 3.20 2.55 28.16
N ILE A 1159 3.61 2.65 29.43
CA ILE A 1159 2.95 3.58 30.34
C ILE A 1159 3.19 5.04 29.97
N SER A 1160 4.38 5.34 29.43
CA SER A 1160 4.74 6.68 28.99
C SER A 1160 3.88 7.12 27.79
N ILE A 1161 3.58 6.21 26.85
CA ILE A 1161 2.73 6.56 25.70
C ILE A 1161 1.26 6.77 26.06
N ILE A 1162 0.74 5.97 27.01
CA ILE A 1162 -0.58 6.18 27.59
C ILE A 1162 -0.65 7.55 28.28
N SER A 1163 0.42 7.93 28.97
CA SER A 1163 0.50 9.23 29.65
C SER A 1163 0.55 10.39 28.66
N VAL A 1164 1.30 10.28 27.56
CA VAL A 1164 1.25 11.27 26.45
C VAL A 1164 -0.17 11.39 25.90
N SER A 1165 -0.84 10.25 25.70
CA SER A 1165 -2.20 10.23 25.16
C SER A 1165 -3.20 10.92 26.07
N MET A 1166 -3.04 10.76 27.39
CA MET A 1166 -3.91 11.40 28.38
C MET A 1166 -3.65 12.90 28.49
N ARG A 1167 -2.41 13.38 28.33
CA ARG A 1167 -2.08 14.82 28.32
C ARG A 1167 -2.60 15.56 27.09
N LEU A 1168 -2.65 14.88 25.94
CA LEU A 1168 -3.17 15.43 24.69
C LEU A 1168 -4.69 15.30 24.52
N THR A 1169 -5.38 14.89 25.59
CA THR A 1169 -6.82 14.74 25.62
C THR A 1169 -7.47 15.97 26.22
N TYR A 1170 -8.42 16.56 25.49
CA TYR A 1170 -9.21 17.69 25.97
C TYR A 1170 -10.22 17.24 27.02
N SER A 1171 -10.24 17.86 28.21
CA SER A 1171 -11.08 17.42 29.34
C SER A 1171 -12.58 17.46 29.03
N LYS A 1172 -13.04 18.41 28.20
CA LYS A 1172 -14.46 18.49 27.82
C LYS A 1172 -14.93 17.36 26.90
N ALA A 1173 -14.00 16.67 26.22
CA ALA A 1173 -14.23 15.52 25.35
C ALA A 1173 -13.40 14.29 25.78
N GLY A 1174 -13.03 14.23 27.07
CA GLY A 1174 -12.00 13.32 27.54
C GLY A 1174 -12.36 11.85 27.43
N GLY A 1175 -13.62 11.51 27.67
CA GLY A 1175 -14.09 10.12 27.54
C GLY A 1175 -14.06 9.63 26.10
N THR A 1176 -14.32 10.49 25.13
CA THR A 1176 -14.36 10.12 23.71
C THR A 1176 -12.97 10.14 23.08
N GLN A 1177 -12.23 11.23 23.26
CA GLN A 1177 -10.92 11.41 22.63
C GLN A 1177 -9.89 10.41 23.16
N PHE A 1178 -9.79 10.23 24.48
CA PHE A 1178 -8.86 9.24 25.04
C PHE A 1178 -9.25 7.80 24.66
N THR A 1179 -10.54 7.49 24.66
CA THR A 1179 -11.01 6.15 24.26
C THR A 1179 -10.76 5.88 22.78
N ALA A 1180 -10.82 6.89 21.92
CA ALA A 1180 -10.44 6.76 20.52
C ALA A 1180 -8.97 6.37 20.37
N TYR A 1181 -8.05 7.02 21.09
CA TYR A 1181 -6.63 6.60 21.14
C TYR A 1181 -6.48 5.15 21.61
N MET A 1182 -7.15 4.78 22.70
CA MET A 1182 -7.14 3.41 23.22
C MET A 1182 -7.70 2.37 22.25
N SER A 1183 -8.71 2.72 21.46
CA SER A 1183 -9.20 1.85 20.39
C SER A 1183 -8.20 1.71 19.25
N MET A 1184 -7.41 2.76 18.92
CA MET A 1184 -6.33 2.65 17.94
C MET A 1184 -5.19 1.76 18.43
N PHE A 1185 -4.81 1.81 19.71
CA PHE A 1185 -3.85 0.86 20.31
C PHE A 1185 -4.34 -0.59 20.15
N ASN A 1186 -5.61 -0.87 20.46
CA ASN A 1186 -6.18 -2.21 20.30
C ASN A 1186 -6.18 -2.66 18.83
N LEU A 1187 -6.51 -1.76 17.91
CA LEU A 1187 -6.47 -2.03 16.47
C LEU A 1187 -5.04 -2.33 15.99
N SER A 1188 -4.06 -1.56 16.48
CA SER A 1188 -2.63 -1.76 16.24
C SER A 1188 -2.19 -3.17 16.65
N GLY A 1189 -2.57 -3.63 17.84
CA GLY A 1189 -2.26 -4.98 18.31
C GLY A 1189 -2.90 -6.07 17.43
N VAL A 1190 -4.13 -5.88 16.96
CA VAL A 1190 -4.78 -6.82 16.02
C VAL A 1190 -4.02 -6.88 14.70
N ILE A 1191 -3.61 -5.72 14.16
CA ILE A 1191 -2.80 -5.64 12.94
C ILE A 1191 -1.47 -6.37 13.17
N ALA A 1192 -0.75 -6.06 14.24
CA ALA A 1192 0.53 -6.66 14.59
C ALA A 1192 0.46 -8.20 14.65
N LEU A 1193 -0.50 -8.75 15.40
CA LEU A 1193 -0.69 -10.19 15.55
C LEU A 1193 -1.09 -10.86 14.23
N SER A 1194 -1.89 -10.19 13.40
CA SER A 1194 -2.25 -10.70 12.07
C SER A 1194 -1.07 -10.73 11.10
N LEU A 1195 -0.16 -9.76 11.21
CA LEU A 1195 1.07 -9.70 10.44
C LEU A 1195 2.07 -10.77 10.90
N THR A 1196 2.13 -11.09 12.20
CA THR A 1196 3.04 -12.12 12.72
C THR A 1196 2.80 -13.49 12.12
N GLY A 1197 1.53 -13.92 11.97
CA GLY A 1197 1.22 -15.23 11.39
C GLY A 1197 1.81 -15.37 9.98
N LYS A 1198 1.57 -14.36 9.14
CA LYS A 1198 2.16 -14.26 7.80
C LYS A 1198 3.68 -14.13 7.81
N ALA A 1199 4.25 -13.44 8.80
CA ALA A 1199 5.69 -13.25 8.90
C ALA A 1199 6.41 -14.55 9.28
N ILE A 1200 5.91 -15.29 10.27
CA ILE A 1200 6.41 -16.64 10.55
C ILE A 1200 6.23 -17.53 9.32
N GLU A 1201 5.32 -17.17 8.40
CA GLU A 1201 5.11 -17.83 7.11
C GLU A 1201 6.06 -17.43 5.95
N ILE A 1202 6.86 -16.38 6.07
CA ILE A 1202 7.74 -15.94 4.96
C ILE A 1202 9.20 -15.73 5.34
N MET A 1203 9.53 -15.73 6.63
CA MET A 1203 10.88 -15.47 7.13
C MET A 1203 11.25 -16.41 8.27
N ASP A 1204 12.56 -16.59 8.46
CA ASP A 1204 13.10 -17.27 9.63
C ASP A 1204 12.91 -16.42 10.90
N TYR A 1205 12.94 -17.07 12.07
CA TYR A 1205 12.67 -16.41 13.34
C TYR A 1205 13.59 -15.21 13.61
N ILE A 1206 14.86 -15.27 13.19
CA ILE A 1206 15.86 -14.22 13.44
C ILE A 1206 15.49 -12.96 12.67
N SER A 1207 15.22 -13.10 11.37
CA SER A 1207 14.80 -11.98 10.51
C SER A 1207 13.47 -11.38 10.98
N ALA A 1208 12.53 -12.22 11.42
CA ALA A 1208 11.25 -11.75 11.97
C ALA A 1208 11.44 -10.95 13.27
N LEU A 1209 12.35 -11.36 14.15
CA LEU A 1209 12.68 -10.60 15.36
C LEU A 1209 13.26 -9.21 15.05
N TYR A 1210 14.12 -9.12 14.03
CA TYR A 1210 14.67 -7.82 13.60
C TYR A 1210 13.63 -6.92 12.93
N LEU A 1211 12.73 -7.48 12.10
CA LEU A 1211 11.61 -6.73 11.54
C LEU A 1211 10.70 -6.18 12.64
N GLY A 1212 10.34 -7.01 13.63
CA GLY A 1212 9.55 -6.56 14.78
C GLY A 1212 10.25 -5.47 15.60
N ALA A 1213 11.58 -5.54 15.71
CA ALA A 1213 12.37 -4.48 16.32
C ALA A 1213 12.35 -3.18 15.50
N ALA A 1214 12.43 -3.25 14.16
CA ALA A 1214 12.33 -2.09 13.27
C ALA A 1214 10.94 -1.44 13.33
N LEU A 1215 9.86 -2.22 13.31
CA LEU A 1215 8.48 -1.72 13.45
C LEU A 1215 8.28 -0.97 14.78
N THR A 1216 8.92 -1.44 15.86
CA THR A 1216 8.89 -0.78 17.17
C THR A 1216 9.49 0.64 17.12
N LEU A 1217 10.43 0.91 16.22
CA LEU A 1217 11.08 2.23 16.09
C LEU A 1217 10.22 3.27 15.38
N MET A 1218 9.19 2.86 14.62
CA MET A 1218 8.27 3.81 13.98
C MET A 1218 7.60 4.73 15.01
N THR A 1219 7.28 4.20 16.19
CA THR A 1219 6.70 4.98 17.30
C THR A 1219 7.63 6.12 17.74
N VAL A 1220 8.94 5.87 17.76
CA VAL A 1220 9.95 6.87 18.14
C VAL A 1220 9.97 8.02 17.14
N ILE A 1221 9.89 7.72 15.84
CA ILE A 1221 9.89 8.72 14.77
C ILE A 1221 8.67 9.63 14.89
N PHE A 1222 7.48 9.06 15.13
CA PHE A 1222 6.25 9.85 15.27
C PHE A 1222 6.22 10.70 16.55
N LEU A 1223 6.79 10.21 17.65
CA LEU A 1223 6.88 10.96 18.92
C LEU A 1223 7.59 12.31 18.77
N VAL A 1224 8.49 12.46 17.79
CA VAL A 1224 9.21 13.71 17.52
C VAL A 1224 8.27 14.84 17.09
N PHE A 1225 7.20 14.51 16.38
CA PHE A 1225 6.25 15.48 15.87
C PHE A 1225 5.12 15.81 16.85
N ILE A 1226 5.16 15.23 18.05
CA ILE A 1226 4.16 15.41 19.10
C ILE A 1226 4.71 16.37 20.17
N ASP A 1227 3.96 17.43 20.42
CA ASP A 1227 4.10 18.30 21.58
C ASP A 1227 3.08 17.87 22.65
N PRO A 1228 3.50 17.25 23.78
CA PRO A 1228 2.59 16.74 24.79
C PRO A 1228 1.86 17.85 25.56
N ASP A 1229 2.27 19.11 25.42
CA ASP A 1229 1.74 20.26 26.15
C ASP A 1229 0.80 21.12 25.29
N GLU A 1230 0.64 20.81 24.00
CA GLU A 1230 -0.16 21.61 23.05
C GLU A 1230 -1.63 21.75 23.48
N CYS A 1231 -2.24 20.67 23.97
CA CYS A 1231 -3.63 20.68 24.42
C CYS A 1231 -3.83 21.53 25.69
N ASP A 1232 -2.92 21.39 26.66
CA ASP A 1232 -2.96 22.16 27.90
C ASP A 1232 -2.77 23.67 27.65
N ARG A 1233 -1.92 24.01 26.66
CA ARG A 1233 -1.64 25.39 26.25
C ARG A 1233 -2.79 26.01 25.44
N VAL A 1234 -3.27 25.34 24.39
CA VAL A 1234 -4.20 25.93 23.42
C VAL A 1234 -5.68 25.78 23.83
N LEU A 1235 -6.05 24.68 24.49
CA LEU A 1235 -7.46 24.36 24.76
C LEU A 1235 -7.87 24.45 26.23
N GLU A 1236 -6.96 24.17 27.16
CA GLU A 1236 -7.23 24.23 28.60
C GLU A 1236 -6.78 25.53 29.26
N GLY A 1237 -5.86 26.29 28.64
CA GLY A 1237 -5.35 27.56 29.17
C GLY A 1237 -4.61 27.41 30.50
N ARG A 1238 -4.03 26.23 30.77
CA ARG A 1238 -3.35 25.90 32.05
C ARG A 1238 -1.89 26.37 32.09
N LEU A 1239 -1.33 26.70 30.93
CA LEU A 1239 0.00 27.27 30.75
C LEU A 1239 -0.23 28.69 30.22
N GLY A 1240 0.08 29.72 31.02
CA GLY A 1240 -0.28 31.11 30.71
C GLY A 1240 0.34 31.65 29.42
N ASP A 1241 -0.35 32.62 28.81
CA ASP A 1241 0.14 33.40 27.68
C ASP A 1241 1.29 34.33 28.12
N ASP A 1242 2.53 33.94 27.84
CA ASP A 1242 3.61 34.91 27.71
C ASP A 1242 3.60 35.43 26.26
N GLU A 1243 2.84 36.50 26.03
CA GLU A 1243 2.97 37.34 24.85
C GLU A 1243 4.37 37.98 24.83
N ASP A 1244 5.31 37.44 24.05
CA ASP A 1244 6.10 38.17 23.03
C ASP A 1244 7.34 37.37 22.53
N GLU A 1245 7.43 37.30 21.20
CA GLU A 1245 8.61 37.15 20.34
C GLU A 1245 9.41 35.82 20.22
N ASN A 1246 9.37 35.33 18.97
CA ASN A 1246 10.46 34.74 18.17
C ASN A 1246 10.85 33.26 18.33
N TYR A 1247 10.78 32.56 17.20
CA TYR A 1247 11.47 31.31 16.91
C TYR A 1247 13.00 31.56 17.01
N GLY A 1248 13.63 31.13 18.10
CA GLY A 1248 15.08 31.16 18.24
C GLY A 1248 15.48 30.58 19.59
N GLY A 1249 16.17 29.44 19.57
CA GLY A 1249 16.45 28.67 20.78
C GLY A 1249 17.15 29.48 21.88
N ASP A 1250 16.56 29.48 23.06
CA ASP A 1250 17.28 29.43 24.33
C ASP A 1250 16.39 28.75 25.36
N LEU A 1251 16.99 27.85 26.15
CA LEU A 1251 16.33 27.31 27.33
C LEU A 1251 16.85 28.10 28.52
N GLY A 1252 15.94 28.33 29.46
CA GLY A 1252 16.14 28.40 30.90
C GLY A 1252 16.59 29.72 31.47
N GLU A 1253 15.65 30.37 32.15
CA GLU A 1253 15.82 30.81 33.52
C GLU A 1253 14.61 30.34 34.34
N THR A 1254 14.89 29.83 35.53
CA THR A 1254 13.92 29.54 36.60
C THR A 1254 13.27 30.83 37.09
N PRO A 1255 11.96 30.84 37.43
CA PRO A 1255 11.45 31.75 38.44
C PRO A 1255 11.50 31.04 39.80
N GLU A 1256 12.64 31.15 40.49
CA GLU A 1256 12.66 31.12 41.95
C GLU A 1256 11.97 32.40 42.46
N THR A 1257 10.64 32.43 42.60
CA THR A 1257 9.97 33.48 43.40
C THR A 1257 8.59 33.05 43.90
N TRP A 1258 8.49 32.10 44.84
CA TRP A 1258 7.31 31.95 45.71
C TRP A 1258 7.65 31.60 47.17
N TRP A 1259 8.83 32.01 47.64
CA TRP A 1259 9.12 32.12 49.08
C TRP A 1259 9.99 33.35 49.34
N GLU A 1260 9.38 34.53 49.44
CA GLU A 1260 9.95 35.58 50.28
C GLU A 1260 9.30 35.46 51.68
N GLU A 1261 10.07 34.89 52.61
CA GLU A 1261 9.86 35.13 54.04
C GLU A 1261 10.22 36.58 54.35
N GLY A 1262 9.21 37.36 54.71
CA GLY A 1262 9.32 38.71 55.28
C GLY A 1262 8.53 38.77 56.60
N GLU A 1263 9.29 38.58 57.68
CA GLU A 1263 9.02 38.58 59.13
C GLU A 1263 8.31 39.87 59.70
N PRO A 1264 8.14 40.05 61.03
CA PRO A 1264 6.92 39.84 61.83
C PRO A 1264 6.29 41.14 62.43
N ASP A 1265 5.35 40.94 63.37
CA ASP A 1265 4.79 41.87 64.39
C ASP A 1265 3.49 42.64 64.05
N VAL A 1266 2.39 42.34 64.79
CA VAL A 1266 1.93 43.06 66.01
C VAL A 1266 0.48 42.65 66.36
N VAL A 1267 0.34 41.93 67.49
CA VAL A 1267 -0.62 42.12 68.61
C VAL A 1267 -2.09 42.49 68.31
N SER A 1268 -3.06 41.64 68.68
CA SER A 1268 -3.89 41.81 69.90
C SER A 1268 -5.15 40.94 69.93
N ALA A 1269 -5.38 40.37 71.13
CA ALA A 1269 -6.62 39.84 71.73
C ALA A 1269 -7.14 38.46 71.29
#